data_AF-A0A3M1EW26-F1
#
_entry.id   AF-A0A3M1EW26-F1
#
_cell.length_a   1.000
_cell.length_b   1.000
_cell.length_c   1.000
_cell.angle_alpha   90.00
_cell.angle_beta   90.00
_cell.angle_gamma   90.00
#
_symmetry.space_group_name_H-M   'P 1'
#
loop_
_entity.id
_entity.type
_entity.pdbx_description
1 polymer ?
#
loop_
_entity_poly.entity_id
_entity_poly.type
_entity_poly.pdbx_seq_one_letter_code
_entity_poly.pdbx_strand_id
1 'polypeptide(L)'
;MPRPLCDSEYIYGLHDPGGEYIMLEEGVPGWVLVTEGIGSDPNNHNGRDYRYLSDKGLGVMVRINAGYGGVGTIPYERFYGDFAKRCANFVRNSFGAHIWIIGNEMNYPIEWPGADWDWNADPPRPKSLSTTGEPITPDRYVKCYKLVREAIRSLPGHENDQVITGAIAPWNALTTYPGNPNGDWIQYFRDMLEMLGPDQCDGIALHTYTHGPEVYKIDSEEKLGPPFSQYHYHFRAYVDFMNAIPRNMRQLPVYITETDQDTEWRNENTSWVRRAYGEIDWWNKNHPDQQIRSLILYRWPKLDKWYIEGKQGVIDDFRMALRYKYKWKPSIPTPEPDEPYRAILVAVLAPQKADTGSTIELRLSIRNDGTMTWPAGGDHPVRVGYHWYDRDGTAVPAADLRTALPRDVAPGEKLELDVRVGAPRVPGQFRLSLDMVHENITWFADRGSPTLDLDFEIVGEPLPQEQFFPQTQVWVRGVFLSFFNTYGLDICGWPITEEFVENGMRVQYFQRVALEEYAPGKVRLRLAAQHAWEARAKIAALERQVEALKRRLQTGWAPAPQPQITDVIQQLPRDAAAMVKRPESEIKHIVINHTAVRPGVEIRRIAQAHRRSWPAIVCQFYVEGDGTIYQTNPLDEVVSADQAWIYDSINIHVAGNFNKDIPTEAQLDSLAALCAWLLDTYNLDTTEVKGAKEFVTTASPGKQWLEGQRWKDMLYERIEALRGTGAPESPVASEEIQKQLEALERERDALLEQLTEAKARIEALQAKLDALEGTPLPETPGQIEQPPIKDVITELPRDPEKMFRRSTDEIRYIVINHTAVPPTVSVKRVAKAHRARWPAIVCQFYIEGDGTILQTNPLNEVVDGKQDWIRLGVNIHVAGNFTDDIPNEAQLNSLAALCAWLMHTYGIPEENVRGVQEFIVTGSPGKQWLHGQQWKYILLDRIRSLLAAVPTEESTDTDLVRRLQAQVARLQAENAQLQAELDDLKPDLAALRKQVNQLNDQVKALEEDKRKLADERQRLQVTVEEQQRTIAELQDRLRSGEGGPFVVPKPQMEYLVDKLPRHPTKTYESRSLEDITHITIHHSAAPANISAQTIANYHVNSKSHQWPGIGYHFYVKPDGSIDHTQDMGLISYHVYKNNEYTVGVCVAGNFTDVIPTPAQINATAHLVAWLMQELKVPIDNVMGHKQFPYNTTSCPGRQWLKDQKWHDLLKTRIQGVLEGKLGAAIKPLYHYVLFWQHGDAWAEEDWLGARNYVARFRPTSGFSVDDAMQAQNVT
;
A
#
# COMPACT_ATOMS: atom_id res chain seq x y z
N MET A 1 42.79 7.86 -19.66
CA MET A 1 42.49 8.50 -20.96
C MET A 1 41.19 9.29 -20.79
N PRO A 2 40.86 10.28 -21.63
CA PRO A 2 39.47 10.71 -21.74
C PRO A 2 38.59 9.49 -22.07
N ARG A 3 37.42 9.42 -21.45
CA ARG A 3 36.45 8.35 -21.67
C ARG A 3 35.64 8.70 -22.94
N PRO A 4 35.28 7.73 -23.80
CA PRO A 4 34.30 8.02 -24.86
C PRO A 4 32.94 8.42 -24.25
N LEU A 5 32.14 9.11 -25.07
CA LEU A 5 30.71 9.31 -24.86
C LEU A 5 30.05 7.97 -24.46
N CYS A 6 29.27 8.00 -23.38
CA CYS A 6 28.75 6.80 -22.74
C CYS A 6 27.24 6.94 -22.52
N ASP A 7 26.46 6.54 -23.53
CA ASP A 7 25.03 6.36 -23.36
C ASP A 7 24.77 5.11 -22.50
N SER A 8 23.82 5.18 -21.56
CA SER A 8 23.26 3.98 -20.94
C SER A 8 22.40 3.25 -21.98
N GLU A 9 22.59 1.94 -22.14
CA GLU A 9 21.71 1.09 -22.96
C GLU A 9 20.28 0.95 -22.39
N TYR A 10 20.12 1.21 -21.09
CA TYR A 10 18.84 1.14 -20.39
C TYR A 10 18.11 2.48 -20.40
N ILE A 11 16.77 2.45 -20.39
CA ILE A 11 15.95 3.66 -20.37
C ILE A 11 15.77 4.30 -18.99
N TYR A 12 16.12 3.61 -17.90
CA TYR A 12 15.90 4.09 -16.53
C TYR A 12 16.78 5.28 -16.14
N GLY A 13 16.24 6.20 -15.34
CA GLY A 13 17.08 7.19 -14.68
C GLY A 13 16.40 8.07 -13.64
N LEU A 14 17.21 8.89 -12.98
CA LEU A 14 16.82 9.78 -11.88
C LEU A 14 17.34 11.20 -12.10
N HIS A 15 16.52 12.19 -11.72
CA HIS A 15 16.91 13.59 -11.68
C HIS A 15 17.59 13.91 -10.35
N ASP A 16 18.77 14.53 -10.43
CA ASP A 16 19.75 14.78 -9.36
C ASP A 16 20.35 13.50 -8.72
N PRO A 17 21.60 13.57 -8.22
CA PRO A 17 22.31 12.42 -7.64
C PRO A 17 21.77 12.02 -6.26
N GLY A 18 22.06 10.78 -5.86
CA GLY A 18 21.81 10.23 -4.52
C GLY A 18 20.99 8.93 -4.52
N GLY A 19 20.20 8.69 -5.56
CA GLY A 19 19.40 7.47 -5.73
C GLY A 19 20.00 6.43 -6.68
N GLU A 20 21.14 6.75 -7.33
CA GLU A 20 21.71 5.91 -8.38
C GLU A 20 22.22 4.55 -7.89
N TYR A 21 22.40 4.40 -6.57
CA TYR A 21 22.71 3.12 -5.94
C TYR A 21 21.63 2.06 -6.21
N ILE A 22 20.36 2.43 -6.33
CA ILE A 22 19.24 1.50 -6.60
C ILE A 22 19.41 0.84 -7.99
N MET A 23 19.78 1.64 -8.99
CA MET A 23 20.08 1.18 -10.35
C MET A 23 21.30 0.26 -10.38
N LEU A 24 22.32 0.55 -9.56
CA LEU A 24 23.55 -0.24 -9.50
C LEU A 24 23.37 -1.56 -8.73
N GLU A 25 22.54 -1.59 -7.68
CA GLU A 25 22.19 -2.80 -6.92
C GLU A 25 21.46 -3.85 -7.76
N GLU A 26 20.48 -3.47 -8.57
CA GLU A 26 19.77 -4.39 -9.47
C GLU A 26 20.61 -4.75 -10.73
N GLY A 27 21.81 -4.17 -10.88
CA GLY A 27 22.72 -4.39 -12.01
C GLY A 27 22.17 -3.83 -13.32
N VAL A 28 21.70 -2.57 -13.28
CA VAL A 28 21.05 -1.84 -14.38
C VAL A 28 21.57 -0.39 -14.37
N PRO A 29 22.83 -0.13 -14.80
CA PRO A 29 23.43 1.21 -14.77
C PRO A 29 22.74 2.15 -15.78
N GLY A 30 21.69 2.83 -15.31
CA GLY A 30 20.90 3.78 -16.08
C GLY A 30 21.51 5.18 -16.18
N TRP A 31 20.61 6.16 -16.28
CA TRP A 31 20.92 7.58 -16.46
C TRP A 31 20.81 8.39 -15.16
N VAL A 32 21.68 9.38 -15.00
CA VAL A 32 21.51 10.44 -14.00
C VAL A 32 21.61 11.79 -14.69
N LEU A 33 20.62 12.65 -14.47
CA LEU A 33 20.63 14.03 -14.94
C LEU A 33 20.98 14.97 -13.78
N VAL A 34 21.92 15.89 -14.00
CA VAL A 34 22.30 16.94 -13.04
C VAL A 34 21.97 18.32 -13.60
N THR A 35 21.40 19.20 -12.78
CA THR A 35 21.04 20.58 -13.17
C THR A 35 22.05 21.60 -12.61
N GLU A 36 22.54 22.51 -13.45
CA GLU A 36 23.54 23.52 -13.08
C GLU A 36 23.17 24.93 -13.58
N GLY A 37 22.97 25.87 -12.65
CA GLY A 37 22.82 27.30 -12.94
C GLY A 37 24.19 28.00 -12.97
N ILE A 38 24.77 28.19 -14.15
CA ILE A 38 26.18 28.57 -14.30
C ILE A 38 26.45 30.07 -14.49
N GLY A 39 25.40 30.89 -14.61
CA GLY A 39 25.49 32.32 -14.94
C GLY A 39 25.88 32.58 -16.41
N SER A 40 26.18 33.84 -16.73
CA SER A 40 26.58 34.28 -18.08
C SER A 40 27.92 35.04 -18.14
N ASP A 41 28.69 35.09 -17.04
CA ASP A 41 30.00 35.73 -17.01
C ASP A 41 31.02 34.97 -17.89
N PRO A 42 31.53 35.56 -18.98
CA PRO A 42 32.43 34.88 -19.91
C PRO A 42 33.84 34.66 -19.33
N ASN A 43 34.15 35.22 -18.15
CA ASN A 43 35.43 35.08 -17.44
C ASN A 43 35.37 34.01 -16.33
N ASN A 44 34.18 33.49 -16.02
CA ASN A 44 34.03 32.44 -15.02
C ASN A 44 34.43 31.09 -15.62
N HIS A 45 35.50 30.51 -15.06
CA HIS A 45 36.11 29.26 -15.49
C HIS A 45 35.76 28.05 -14.60
N ASN A 46 34.82 28.18 -13.65
CA ASN A 46 34.44 27.07 -12.77
C ASN A 46 33.66 25.98 -13.54
N GLY A 47 34.02 24.71 -13.34
CA GLY A 47 33.32 23.52 -13.83
C GLY A 47 33.07 22.50 -12.71
N ARG A 48 32.74 21.25 -13.06
CA ARG A 48 32.27 20.20 -12.13
C ARG A 48 32.84 18.82 -12.43
N ASP A 49 33.03 18.01 -11.39
CA ASP A 49 33.46 16.62 -11.54
C ASP A 49 32.28 15.66 -11.37
N TYR A 50 31.87 15.01 -12.45
CA TYR A 50 30.80 14.01 -12.50
C TYR A 50 31.33 12.57 -12.53
N ARG A 51 32.65 12.37 -12.38
CA ARG A 51 33.24 11.02 -12.41
C ARG A 51 32.72 10.09 -11.33
N TYR A 52 32.26 10.64 -10.20
CA TYR A 52 31.55 9.90 -9.15
C TYR A 52 30.22 9.27 -9.62
N LEU A 53 29.71 9.64 -10.80
CA LEU A 53 28.60 8.98 -11.50
C LEU A 53 29.13 8.15 -12.68
N SER A 54 29.89 8.76 -13.60
CA SER A 54 30.29 8.07 -14.84
C SER A 54 31.10 6.81 -14.57
N ASP A 55 32.02 6.85 -13.60
CA ASP A 55 32.96 5.75 -13.36
C ASP A 55 32.28 4.55 -12.66
N LYS A 56 31.02 4.72 -12.20
CA LYS A 56 30.12 3.62 -11.79
C LYS A 56 29.43 2.93 -12.99
N GLY A 57 29.63 3.41 -14.21
CA GLY A 57 29.03 2.90 -15.45
C GLY A 57 27.79 3.66 -15.94
N LEU A 58 27.31 4.66 -15.19
CA LEU A 58 26.08 5.40 -15.48
C LEU A 58 26.23 6.35 -16.68
N GLY A 59 25.15 6.56 -17.42
CA GLY A 59 25.02 7.64 -18.38
C GLY A 59 24.78 8.97 -17.66
N VAL A 60 25.56 10.01 -17.98
CA VAL A 60 25.50 11.31 -17.29
C VAL A 60 25.08 12.41 -18.25
N MET A 61 23.97 13.08 -17.92
CA MET A 61 23.47 14.26 -18.64
C MET A 61 23.54 15.49 -17.74
N VAL A 62 23.89 16.65 -18.30
CA VAL A 62 23.95 17.90 -17.53
C VAL A 62 23.09 18.98 -18.19
N ARG A 63 22.07 19.46 -17.46
CA ARG A 63 21.21 20.59 -17.85
C ARG A 63 21.87 21.91 -17.44
N ILE A 64 22.40 22.63 -18.42
CA ILE A 64 23.07 23.92 -18.24
C ILE A 64 22.06 25.04 -18.42
N ASN A 65 21.84 25.81 -17.36
CA ASN A 65 21.06 27.04 -17.35
C ASN A 65 21.95 28.24 -17.00
N ALA A 66 21.58 29.45 -17.43
CA ALA A 66 22.16 30.68 -16.89
C ALA A 66 21.68 30.92 -15.45
N GLY A 67 20.40 30.63 -15.18
CA GLY A 67 19.80 30.58 -13.85
C GLY A 67 18.35 30.11 -13.94
N TYR A 68 17.52 30.60 -13.04
CA TYR A 68 16.08 30.30 -12.95
C TYR A 68 15.30 31.59 -12.66
N GLY A 69 14.01 31.62 -13.01
CA GLY A 69 13.17 32.79 -12.79
C GLY A 69 13.71 34.03 -13.49
N GLY A 70 13.79 35.16 -12.78
CA GLY A 70 14.26 36.44 -13.33
C GLY A 70 15.70 36.49 -13.87
N VAL A 71 16.53 35.46 -13.64
CA VAL A 71 17.84 35.31 -14.32
C VAL A 71 17.66 34.76 -15.75
N GLY A 72 16.63 33.95 -15.95
CA GLY A 72 16.33 33.20 -17.17
C GLY A 72 17.09 31.87 -17.27
N THR A 73 16.44 30.86 -17.84
CA THR A 73 17.08 29.59 -18.24
C THR A 73 18.26 29.84 -19.21
N ILE A 74 18.07 30.79 -20.12
CA ILE A 74 19.12 31.46 -20.88
C ILE A 74 19.01 32.97 -20.59
N PRO A 75 20.11 33.75 -20.66
CA PRO A 75 20.08 35.16 -20.29
C PRO A 75 19.44 35.98 -21.42
N TYR A 76 19.31 37.30 -21.24
CA TYR A 76 18.86 38.20 -22.31
C TYR A 76 19.67 38.01 -23.61
N GLU A 77 19.03 38.21 -24.76
CA GLU A 77 19.59 37.98 -26.10
C GLU A 77 20.95 38.67 -26.32
N ARG A 78 21.11 39.88 -25.75
CA ARG A 78 22.36 40.67 -25.76
C ARG A 78 23.57 39.99 -25.10
N PHE A 79 23.36 38.92 -24.34
CA PHE A 79 24.39 38.18 -23.60
C PHE A 79 24.62 36.75 -24.13
N TYR A 80 23.92 36.29 -25.18
CA TYR A 80 24.08 34.92 -25.70
C TYR A 80 25.53 34.59 -26.09
N GLY A 81 26.27 35.54 -26.65
CA GLY A 81 27.69 35.36 -27.00
C GLY A 81 28.63 35.27 -25.80
N ASP A 82 28.23 35.75 -24.62
CA ASP A 82 28.99 35.61 -23.37
C ASP A 82 28.58 34.36 -22.60
N PHE A 83 27.29 33.99 -22.64
CA PHE A 83 26.79 32.71 -22.16
C PHE A 83 27.44 31.53 -22.91
N ALA A 84 27.58 31.61 -24.24
CA ALA A 84 28.30 30.60 -25.02
C ALA A 84 29.74 30.39 -24.54
N LYS A 85 30.48 31.48 -24.25
CA LYS A 85 31.83 31.40 -23.65
C LYS A 85 31.78 30.79 -22.25
N ARG A 86 30.78 31.15 -21.44
CA ARG A 86 30.58 30.61 -20.08
C ARG A 86 30.29 29.10 -20.11
N CYS A 87 29.41 28.63 -21.00
CA CYS A 87 29.17 27.21 -21.24
C CYS A 87 30.45 26.48 -21.67
N ALA A 88 31.19 27.02 -22.65
CA ALA A 88 32.44 26.42 -23.10
C ALA A 88 33.53 26.40 -22.00
N ASN A 89 33.58 27.42 -21.14
CA ASN A 89 34.46 27.46 -19.98
C ASN A 89 34.05 26.44 -18.90
N PHE A 90 32.75 26.24 -18.69
CA PHE A 90 32.21 25.25 -17.77
C PHE A 90 32.51 23.83 -18.25
N VAL A 91 32.23 23.53 -19.52
CA VAL A 91 32.45 22.21 -20.14
C VAL A 91 33.94 21.83 -20.16
N ARG A 92 34.83 22.73 -20.61
CA ARG A 92 36.29 22.49 -20.64
C ARG A 92 36.87 22.09 -19.28
N ASN A 93 36.28 22.61 -18.19
CA ASN A 93 36.72 22.38 -16.82
C ASN A 93 35.78 21.43 -16.05
N SER A 94 34.96 20.67 -16.77
CA SER A 94 34.11 19.61 -16.21
C SER A 94 34.54 18.23 -16.71
N PHE A 95 34.37 17.21 -15.86
CA PHE A 95 34.87 15.86 -16.12
C PHE A 95 33.77 14.81 -15.93
N GLY A 96 33.74 13.77 -16.76
CA GLY A 96 32.79 12.65 -16.62
C GLY A 96 31.41 12.87 -17.24
N ALA A 97 31.17 14.01 -17.91
CA ALA A 97 29.97 14.26 -18.70
C ALA A 97 30.36 14.70 -20.12
N HIS A 98 29.58 14.25 -21.11
CA HIS A 98 29.75 14.54 -22.55
C HIS A 98 28.40 14.79 -23.25
N ILE A 99 27.35 15.07 -22.46
CA ILE A 99 25.98 15.29 -22.91
C ILE A 99 25.43 16.53 -22.18
N TRP A 100 25.18 17.59 -22.95
CA TRP A 100 24.90 18.93 -22.44
C TRP A 100 23.54 19.42 -22.94
N ILE A 101 22.54 19.42 -22.06
CA ILE A 101 21.19 19.94 -22.36
C ILE A 101 21.23 21.45 -22.11
N ILE A 102 20.92 22.25 -23.13
CA ILE A 102 21.05 23.70 -23.05
C ILE A 102 19.69 24.34 -22.83
N GLY A 103 19.44 24.80 -21.60
CA GLY A 103 18.19 25.42 -21.19
C GLY A 103 17.11 24.45 -20.68
N ASN A 104 15.99 25.02 -20.28
CA ASN A 104 14.86 24.39 -19.64
C ASN A 104 13.57 25.18 -19.96
N GLU A 105 12.51 24.48 -20.36
CA GLU A 105 11.13 25.00 -20.47
C GLU A 105 11.00 26.39 -21.10
N MET A 106 11.71 26.64 -22.19
CA MET A 106 11.91 27.98 -22.75
C MET A 106 10.61 28.66 -23.25
N ASN A 107 9.59 27.87 -23.56
CA ASN A 107 8.23 28.31 -23.90
C ASN A 107 7.37 28.64 -22.66
N TYR A 108 7.87 28.46 -21.44
CA TYR A 108 7.22 28.89 -20.20
C TYR A 108 7.80 30.27 -19.83
N PRO A 109 6.99 31.35 -19.82
CA PRO A 109 7.43 32.69 -19.43
C PRO A 109 8.04 32.87 -18.04
N ILE A 110 8.00 31.85 -17.18
CA ILE A 110 8.66 31.86 -15.87
C ILE A 110 10.18 31.68 -15.97
N GLU A 111 10.66 31.03 -17.03
CA GLU A 111 12.08 30.82 -17.33
C GLU A 111 12.69 31.95 -18.17
N TRP A 112 11.96 33.04 -18.38
CA TRP A 112 12.42 34.17 -19.20
C TRP A 112 13.32 35.13 -18.41
N PRO A 113 14.44 35.60 -18.99
CA PRO A 113 15.31 36.57 -18.33
C PRO A 113 14.56 37.89 -18.07
N GLY A 114 14.54 38.32 -16.81
CA GLY A 114 13.74 39.46 -16.33
C GLY A 114 12.32 39.16 -15.88
N ALA A 115 11.90 37.90 -15.83
CA ALA A 115 10.62 37.47 -15.29
C ALA A 115 10.50 37.71 -13.77
N ASP A 116 9.42 38.35 -13.31
CA ASP A 116 9.00 38.30 -11.91
C ASP A 116 7.46 38.15 -11.80
N TRP A 117 7.03 37.01 -11.23
CA TRP A 117 5.68 36.45 -11.37
C TRP A 117 4.96 36.30 -10.02
N ASP A 118 3.63 36.44 -10.06
CA ASP A 118 2.71 36.25 -8.94
C ASP A 118 2.23 34.79 -8.93
N TRP A 119 2.80 34.00 -8.01
CA TRP A 119 2.47 32.60 -7.77
C TRP A 119 1.08 32.36 -7.17
N ASN A 120 0.36 33.41 -6.74
CA ASN A 120 -0.99 33.30 -6.18
C ASN A 120 -2.08 33.61 -7.23
N ALA A 121 -1.68 33.83 -8.48
CA ALA A 121 -2.58 33.95 -9.61
C ALA A 121 -2.75 32.59 -10.30
N ASP A 122 -3.97 32.31 -10.76
CA ASP A 122 -4.29 31.16 -11.58
C ASP A 122 -4.92 31.65 -12.92
N PRO A 123 -4.27 31.43 -14.08
CA PRO A 123 -2.88 30.97 -14.19
C PRO A 123 -1.89 32.00 -13.61
N PRO A 124 -0.64 31.60 -13.33
CA PRO A 124 0.43 32.53 -12.96
C PRO A 124 0.54 33.69 -13.96
N ARG A 125 0.97 34.86 -13.48
CA ARG A 125 1.10 36.09 -14.29
C ARG A 125 2.27 36.95 -13.80
N PRO A 126 2.87 37.80 -14.65
CA PRO A 126 3.90 38.72 -14.20
C PRO A 126 3.30 39.78 -13.27
N LYS A 127 4.04 40.19 -12.22
CA LYS A 127 3.58 41.17 -11.21
C LYS A 127 3.31 42.56 -11.82
N SER A 128 3.99 42.88 -12.93
CA SER A 128 3.65 44.01 -13.79
C SER A 128 3.98 43.68 -15.25
N LEU A 129 3.44 44.45 -16.20
CA LEU A 129 3.83 44.34 -17.62
C LEU A 129 5.34 44.55 -17.84
N SER A 130 6.00 45.28 -16.94
CA SER A 130 7.46 45.49 -16.95
C SER A 130 8.28 44.34 -16.35
N THR A 131 7.66 43.35 -15.71
CA THR A 131 8.32 42.12 -15.20
C THR A 131 7.89 40.85 -15.95
N THR A 132 7.37 40.99 -17.17
CA THR A 132 7.04 39.85 -18.06
C THR A 132 8.28 39.02 -18.43
N GLY A 133 9.47 39.63 -18.42
CA GLY A 133 10.70 39.04 -18.96
C GLY A 133 10.85 39.26 -20.48
N GLU A 134 11.99 38.83 -21.03
CA GLU A 134 12.22 38.84 -22.47
C GLU A 134 11.77 37.50 -23.10
N PRO A 135 10.80 37.49 -24.05
CA PRO A 135 10.28 36.26 -24.63
C PRO A 135 11.35 35.41 -25.33
N ILE A 136 11.51 34.17 -24.88
CA ILE A 136 12.34 33.17 -25.57
C ILE A 136 11.48 32.49 -26.64
N THR A 137 11.42 33.11 -27.82
CA THR A 137 10.82 32.51 -29.03
C THR A 137 11.75 31.43 -29.64
N PRO A 138 11.26 30.58 -30.56
CA PRO A 138 12.11 29.57 -31.21
C PRO A 138 13.37 30.15 -31.86
N ASP A 139 13.26 31.26 -32.60
CA ASP A 139 14.41 31.98 -33.19
C ASP A 139 15.48 32.35 -32.15
N ARG A 140 15.04 32.90 -31.01
CA ARG A 140 15.92 33.32 -29.92
C ARG A 140 16.59 32.16 -29.22
N TYR A 141 15.84 31.10 -28.95
CA TYR A 141 16.39 29.87 -28.41
C TYR A 141 17.45 29.29 -29.36
N VAL A 142 17.10 29.12 -30.64
CA VAL A 142 17.99 28.57 -31.68
C VAL A 142 19.26 29.40 -31.85
N LYS A 143 19.15 30.73 -31.78
CA LYS A 143 20.27 31.67 -31.81
C LYS A 143 21.21 31.50 -30.61
N CYS A 144 20.67 31.34 -29.40
CA CYS A 144 21.47 31.04 -28.20
C CYS A 144 22.12 29.65 -28.30
N TYR A 145 21.33 28.63 -28.60
CA TYR A 145 21.73 27.24 -28.67
C TYR A 145 22.84 27.00 -29.71
N LYS A 146 22.73 27.57 -30.91
CA LYS A 146 23.77 27.44 -31.95
C LYS A 146 25.12 28.03 -31.50
N LEU A 147 25.12 29.20 -30.87
CA LEU A 147 26.34 29.80 -30.30
C LEU A 147 26.93 28.93 -29.17
N VAL A 148 26.10 28.38 -28.29
CA VAL A 148 26.56 27.49 -27.21
C VAL A 148 27.13 26.18 -27.78
N ARG A 149 26.47 25.55 -28.75
CA ARG A 149 26.93 24.31 -29.39
C ARG A 149 28.24 24.51 -30.16
N GLU A 150 28.35 25.59 -30.93
CA GLU A 150 29.60 25.96 -31.62
C GLU A 150 30.74 26.17 -30.63
N ALA A 151 30.49 26.90 -29.54
CA ALA A 151 31.50 27.17 -28.51
C ALA A 151 31.93 25.91 -27.73
N ILE A 152 31.03 24.95 -27.50
CA ILE A 152 31.34 23.64 -26.88
C ILE A 152 32.12 22.75 -27.84
N ARG A 153 31.61 22.51 -29.06
CA ARG A 153 32.23 21.57 -30.02
C ARG A 153 33.53 22.09 -30.65
N SER A 154 33.86 23.37 -30.43
CA SER A 154 35.18 23.97 -30.75
C SER A 154 36.24 23.74 -29.66
N LEU A 155 35.90 23.08 -28.54
CA LEU A 155 36.88 22.75 -27.49
C LEU A 155 37.65 21.47 -27.86
N PRO A 156 39.00 21.47 -27.74
CA PRO A 156 39.79 20.25 -27.90
C PRO A 156 39.35 19.15 -26.94
N GLY A 157 38.97 17.99 -27.46
CA GLY A 157 38.47 16.84 -26.70
C GLY A 157 36.95 16.80 -26.47
N HIS A 158 36.19 17.78 -26.96
CA HIS A 158 34.72 17.82 -26.91
C HIS A 158 34.07 17.94 -28.31
N GLU A 159 34.83 17.66 -29.37
CA GLU A 159 34.38 17.79 -30.76
C GLU A 159 33.20 16.86 -31.09
N ASN A 160 33.01 15.80 -30.29
CA ASN A 160 31.99 14.77 -30.40
C ASN A 160 31.01 14.75 -29.20
N ASP A 161 31.02 15.76 -28.33
CA ASP A 161 30.04 15.88 -27.24
C ASP A 161 28.64 16.11 -27.81
N GLN A 162 27.62 15.47 -27.23
CA GLN A 162 26.23 15.74 -27.60
C GLN A 162 25.79 17.07 -26.97
N VAL A 163 25.36 18.03 -27.78
CA VAL A 163 24.63 19.21 -27.31
C VAL A 163 23.15 19.02 -27.63
N ILE A 164 22.33 18.94 -26.60
CA ILE A 164 20.92 18.54 -26.64
C ILE A 164 20.03 19.77 -26.43
N THR A 165 18.91 19.87 -27.14
CA THR A 165 17.95 20.96 -26.90
C THR A 165 17.40 20.88 -25.49
N GLY A 166 17.13 22.01 -24.85
CA GLY A 166 16.27 22.04 -23.66
C GLY A 166 14.91 21.44 -24.00
N ALA A 167 14.29 20.75 -23.05
CA ALA A 167 12.91 20.36 -23.17
C ALA A 167 12.02 21.61 -23.09
N ILE A 168 10.85 21.56 -23.73
CA ILE A 168 9.83 22.61 -23.58
C ILE A 168 8.77 22.15 -22.58
N ALA A 169 8.15 23.09 -21.86
CA ALA A 169 7.02 22.78 -20.99
C ALA A 169 5.84 22.29 -21.86
N PRO A 170 5.31 21.08 -21.62
CA PRO A 170 4.09 20.63 -22.28
C PRO A 170 2.92 21.55 -21.89
N TRP A 171 1.91 21.62 -22.75
CA TRP A 171 0.65 22.35 -22.54
C TRP A 171 0.74 23.89 -22.38
N ASN A 172 1.94 24.48 -22.25
CA ASN A 172 2.09 25.91 -21.99
C ASN A 172 1.79 26.77 -23.22
N ALA A 173 0.62 27.42 -23.22
CA ALA A 173 0.13 28.25 -24.31
C ALA A 173 0.45 29.76 -24.20
N LEU A 174 1.37 30.16 -23.32
CA LEU A 174 1.62 31.59 -23.04
C LEU A 174 2.60 32.24 -24.04
N THR A 175 3.41 31.46 -24.75
CA THR A 175 4.44 31.98 -25.66
C THR A 175 3.94 32.12 -27.10
N THR A 176 3.44 33.31 -27.45
CA THR A 176 2.96 33.65 -28.79
C THR A 176 4.02 34.41 -29.61
N TYR A 177 4.04 34.18 -30.93
CA TYR A 177 4.94 34.86 -31.87
C TYR A 177 4.39 34.82 -33.31
N PRO A 178 4.92 35.60 -34.28
CA PRO A 178 4.47 35.56 -35.66
C PRO A 178 4.62 34.17 -36.28
N GLY A 179 3.49 33.54 -36.64
CA GLY A 179 3.41 32.14 -37.08
C GLY A 179 2.66 31.25 -36.08
N ASN A 180 2.71 31.57 -34.79
CA ASN A 180 2.06 30.85 -33.69
C ASN A 180 1.31 31.84 -32.77
N PRO A 181 0.11 32.31 -33.19
CA PRO A 181 -0.63 33.36 -32.49
C PRO A 181 -1.45 32.86 -31.29
N ASN A 182 -1.64 31.55 -31.16
CA ASN A 182 -2.37 30.90 -30.07
C ASN A 182 -1.44 30.27 -29.01
N GLY A 183 -0.12 30.25 -29.23
CA GLY A 183 0.86 29.70 -28.30
C GLY A 183 0.94 28.18 -28.33
N ASP A 184 0.61 27.55 -29.46
CA ASP A 184 0.68 26.11 -29.64
C ASP A 184 2.08 25.58 -29.31
N TRP A 185 2.20 24.81 -28.23
CA TRP A 185 3.47 24.32 -27.69
C TRP A 185 4.11 23.27 -28.60
N ILE A 186 3.30 22.44 -29.28
CA ILE A 186 3.80 21.51 -30.30
C ILE A 186 4.29 22.26 -31.54
N GLN A 187 3.64 23.38 -31.91
CA GLN A 187 4.19 24.24 -32.96
C GLN A 187 5.50 24.93 -32.51
N TYR A 188 5.61 25.42 -31.27
CA TYR A 188 6.88 25.95 -30.74
C TYR A 188 8.01 24.93 -30.88
N PHE A 189 7.75 23.68 -30.46
CA PHE A 189 8.70 22.57 -30.57
C PHE A 189 9.09 22.27 -32.02
N ARG A 190 8.12 22.23 -32.95
CA ARG A 190 8.39 22.00 -34.38
C ARG A 190 9.19 23.14 -35.00
N ASP A 191 8.75 24.38 -34.80
CA ASP A 191 9.42 25.57 -35.34
C ASP A 191 10.87 25.66 -34.85
N MET A 192 11.12 25.31 -33.58
CA MET A 192 12.47 25.20 -33.00
C MET A 192 13.32 24.15 -33.72
N LEU A 193 12.82 22.93 -33.91
CA LEU A 193 13.56 21.85 -34.58
C LEU A 193 13.79 22.16 -36.07
N GLU A 194 12.81 22.70 -36.78
CA GLU A 194 12.94 23.10 -38.19
C GLU A 194 13.96 24.25 -38.37
N MET A 195 14.03 25.20 -37.43
CA MET A 195 15.06 26.25 -37.43
C MET A 195 16.46 25.74 -37.05
N LEU A 196 16.58 24.60 -36.35
CA LEU A 196 17.86 23.93 -36.13
C LEU A 196 18.28 23.19 -37.41
N GLY A 197 17.51 22.19 -37.82
CA GLY A 197 17.91 21.19 -38.81
C GLY A 197 18.84 20.11 -38.23
N PRO A 198 19.00 18.97 -38.94
CA PRO A 198 19.68 17.78 -38.41
C PRO A 198 21.17 17.97 -38.13
N ASP A 199 21.88 18.77 -38.92
CA ASP A 199 23.33 18.98 -38.74
C ASP A 199 23.67 19.90 -37.56
N GLN A 200 22.66 20.58 -37.03
CA GLN A 200 22.81 21.62 -36.01
C GLN A 200 22.37 21.18 -34.61
N CYS A 201 21.85 19.97 -34.45
CA CYS A 201 21.35 19.41 -33.20
C CYS A 201 21.89 17.99 -33.01
N ASP A 202 22.38 17.64 -31.81
CA ASP A 202 22.92 16.30 -31.56
C ASP A 202 21.92 15.37 -30.85
N GLY A 203 20.85 15.93 -30.26
CA GLY A 203 19.79 15.18 -29.57
C GLY A 203 18.65 16.07 -29.05
N ILE A 204 17.51 15.47 -28.73
CA ILE A 204 16.26 16.16 -28.39
C ILE A 204 15.82 15.77 -26.96
N ALA A 205 15.62 16.75 -26.08
CA ALA A 205 15.03 16.52 -24.75
C ALA A 205 13.51 16.77 -24.74
N LEU A 206 12.78 16.00 -23.93
CA LEU A 206 11.34 16.11 -23.68
C LEU A 206 11.03 16.08 -22.18
N HIS A 207 9.96 16.76 -21.76
CA HIS A 207 9.34 16.62 -20.43
C HIS A 207 7.95 15.97 -20.60
N THR A 208 7.56 15.07 -19.69
CA THR A 208 6.29 14.32 -19.79
C THR A 208 5.70 14.09 -18.42
N TYR A 209 4.42 14.40 -18.20
CA TYR A 209 3.78 14.26 -16.89
C TYR A 209 2.39 13.61 -16.99
N THR A 210 1.85 13.09 -15.88
CA THR A 210 0.40 12.85 -15.74
C THR A 210 -0.20 13.92 -14.83
N HIS A 211 -1.40 14.41 -15.13
CA HIS A 211 -2.13 15.30 -14.22
C HIS A 211 -2.77 14.48 -13.07
N GLY A 212 -1.94 13.94 -12.17
CA GLY A 212 -2.33 13.11 -11.03
C GLY A 212 -1.71 11.69 -11.02
N PRO A 213 -1.77 10.98 -9.87
CA PRO A 213 -1.06 9.71 -9.60
C PRO A 213 -1.68 8.45 -10.23
N GLU A 214 -2.83 8.56 -10.91
CA GLU A 214 -3.61 7.40 -11.34
C GLU A 214 -2.98 6.69 -12.54
N VAL A 215 -2.75 5.37 -12.43
CA VAL A 215 -1.95 4.58 -13.39
C VAL A 215 -2.45 4.65 -14.83
N TYR A 216 -3.78 4.70 -15.03
CA TYR A 216 -4.40 4.79 -16.37
C TYR A 216 -4.07 6.10 -17.11
N LYS A 217 -3.46 7.08 -16.43
CA LYS A 217 -3.02 8.34 -17.04
C LYS A 217 -1.73 8.17 -17.83
N ILE A 218 -1.01 7.05 -17.68
CA ILE A 218 0.16 6.74 -18.51
C ILE A 218 -0.23 6.45 -19.96
N ASP A 219 -1.34 5.73 -20.16
CA ASP A 219 -1.84 5.26 -21.46
C ASP A 219 -3.15 5.92 -21.90
N SER A 220 -3.63 6.91 -21.14
CA SER A 220 -4.82 7.69 -21.49
C SER A 220 -4.69 8.40 -22.84
N GLU A 221 -5.68 8.16 -23.71
CA GLU A 221 -5.90 8.89 -24.95
C GLU A 221 -6.61 10.24 -24.75
N GLU A 222 -6.86 10.67 -23.51
CA GLU A 222 -7.51 11.95 -23.20
C GLU A 222 -6.76 13.12 -23.84
N LYS A 223 -7.50 13.98 -24.56
CA LYS A 223 -6.97 15.14 -25.28
C LYS A 223 -7.31 16.45 -24.57
N LEU A 224 -6.53 17.48 -24.85
CA LEU A 224 -6.77 18.84 -24.36
C LEU A 224 -8.13 19.40 -24.81
N GLY A 225 -8.59 20.45 -24.12
CA GLY A 225 -9.69 21.27 -24.61
C GLY A 225 -9.33 22.03 -25.90
N PRO A 226 -10.32 22.45 -26.71
CA PRO A 226 -10.11 23.40 -27.80
C PRO A 226 -9.40 24.68 -27.29
N PRO A 227 -8.42 25.23 -28.03
CA PRO A 227 -8.09 24.95 -29.43
C PRO A 227 -7.09 23.81 -29.67
N PHE A 228 -6.68 23.05 -28.65
CA PHE A 228 -5.57 22.10 -28.73
C PHE A 228 -5.99 20.62 -28.71
N SER A 229 -7.25 20.31 -28.99
CA SER A 229 -7.85 18.97 -28.86
C SER A 229 -7.30 17.88 -29.78
N GLN A 230 -6.29 18.19 -30.58
CA GLN A 230 -5.44 17.23 -31.28
C GLN A 230 -4.36 16.58 -30.39
N TYR A 231 -3.97 17.20 -29.26
CA TYR A 231 -2.87 16.75 -28.39
C TYR A 231 -3.38 16.14 -27.08
N HIS A 232 -2.61 15.22 -26.52
CA HIS A 232 -2.89 14.50 -25.29
C HIS A 232 -2.74 15.39 -24.05
N TYR A 233 -3.52 15.08 -23.02
CA TYR A 233 -3.54 15.80 -21.74
C TYR A 233 -2.74 15.10 -20.63
N HIS A 234 -2.26 13.87 -20.84
CA HIS A 234 -1.46 13.12 -19.85
C HIS A 234 -0.15 12.62 -20.48
N PHE A 235 0.45 11.54 -19.96
CA PHE A 235 1.81 11.09 -20.28
C PHE A 235 2.06 10.96 -21.79
N ARG A 236 1.06 10.44 -22.54
CA ARG A 236 1.06 10.34 -24.00
C ARG A 236 1.19 11.67 -24.78
N ALA A 237 1.31 12.82 -24.11
CA ALA A 237 1.87 14.03 -24.72
C ALA A 237 3.25 13.77 -25.37
N TYR A 238 4.00 12.76 -24.89
CA TYR A 238 5.21 12.27 -25.56
C TYR A 238 4.95 11.83 -27.03
N VAL A 239 3.78 11.26 -27.33
CA VAL A 239 3.40 10.83 -28.69
C VAL A 239 3.21 12.03 -29.62
N ASP A 240 2.70 13.16 -29.11
CA ASP A 240 2.56 14.39 -29.91
C ASP A 240 3.91 15.01 -30.23
N PHE A 241 4.81 15.08 -29.24
CA PHE A 241 6.20 15.47 -29.43
C PHE A 241 6.88 14.61 -30.51
N MET A 242 6.83 13.28 -30.37
CA MET A 242 7.47 12.35 -31.29
C MET A 242 6.90 12.43 -32.72
N ASN A 243 5.59 12.65 -32.86
CA ASN A 243 4.97 12.90 -34.16
C ASN A 243 5.38 14.26 -34.76
N ALA A 244 5.65 15.27 -33.92
CA ALA A 244 6.09 16.59 -34.36
C ALA A 244 7.57 16.67 -34.77
N ILE A 245 8.42 15.69 -34.42
CA ILE A 245 9.83 15.64 -34.86
C ILE A 245 9.90 15.60 -36.40
N PRO A 246 10.60 16.56 -37.05
CA PRO A 246 10.78 16.61 -38.50
C PRO A 246 11.38 15.32 -39.06
N ARG A 247 10.88 14.85 -40.22
CA ARG A 247 11.26 13.54 -40.80
C ARG A 247 12.77 13.35 -41.02
N ASN A 248 13.48 14.43 -41.32
CA ASN A 248 14.93 14.47 -41.54
C ASN A 248 15.76 14.58 -40.25
N MET A 249 15.11 14.61 -39.07
CA MET A 249 15.75 14.65 -37.74
C MET A 249 15.43 13.39 -36.91
N ARG A 250 14.69 12.41 -37.45
CA ARG A 250 14.22 11.25 -36.69
C ARG A 250 15.31 10.26 -36.29
N GLN A 251 16.46 10.31 -36.97
CA GLN A 251 17.69 9.62 -36.59
C GLN A 251 18.36 10.19 -35.32
N LEU A 252 17.96 11.38 -34.85
CA LEU A 252 18.52 11.97 -33.64
C LEU A 252 17.98 11.26 -32.37
N PRO A 253 18.81 11.11 -31.33
CA PRO A 253 18.36 10.52 -30.07
C PRO A 253 17.35 11.41 -29.35
N VAL A 254 16.32 10.79 -28.78
CA VAL A 254 15.33 11.46 -27.93
C VAL A 254 15.53 11.01 -26.49
N TYR A 255 15.47 11.96 -25.56
CA TYR A 255 15.62 11.73 -24.13
C TYR A 255 14.43 12.37 -23.40
N ILE A 256 13.61 11.60 -22.68
CA ILE A 256 12.70 12.22 -21.72
C ILE A 256 13.54 12.52 -20.48
N THR A 257 13.76 13.81 -20.22
CA THR A 257 14.69 14.33 -19.21
C THR A 257 14.04 14.66 -17.87
N GLU A 258 12.70 14.66 -17.82
CA GLU A 258 11.93 14.92 -16.60
C GLU A 258 10.54 14.25 -16.71
N THR A 259 10.13 13.52 -15.67
CA THR A 259 8.78 12.97 -15.55
C THR A 259 8.33 12.80 -14.10
N ASP A 260 7.08 13.18 -13.83
CA ASP A 260 6.34 12.86 -12.61
C ASP A 260 4.81 12.95 -12.83
N GLN A 261 4.05 12.94 -11.73
CA GLN A 261 2.59 12.88 -11.66
C GLN A 261 1.90 14.24 -11.37
N ASP A 262 2.55 15.38 -11.67
CA ASP A 262 2.14 16.79 -11.43
C ASP A 262 1.73 17.09 -9.97
N THR A 263 2.08 16.17 -9.08
CA THR A 263 1.66 16.13 -7.68
C THR A 263 2.81 15.55 -6.87
N GLU A 264 2.85 15.83 -5.57
CA GLU A 264 3.87 15.22 -4.72
C GLU A 264 3.79 13.69 -4.79
N TRP A 265 4.93 13.03 -4.98
CA TRP A 265 4.98 11.57 -4.84
C TRP A 265 4.46 11.18 -3.46
N ARG A 266 3.55 10.21 -3.39
CA ARG A 266 3.13 9.60 -2.14
C ARG A 266 4.09 8.48 -1.75
N ASN A 267 4.10 8.08 -0.47
CA ASN A 267 4.88 6.92 -0.03
C ASN A 267 4.11 5.61 -0.31
N GLU A 268 3.73 5.39 -1.56
CA GLU A 268 2.79 4.37 -2.02
C GLU A 268 3.36 3.71 -3.29
N ASN A 269 3.27 2.37 -3.39
CA ASN A 269 3.62 1.64 -4.61
C ASN A 269 2.38 1.60 -5.52
N THR A 270 2.20 2.64 -6.34
CA THR A 270 0.98 2.84 -7.14
C THR A 270 0.94 2.01 -8.42
N SER A 271 2.06 1.44 -8.88
CA SER A 271 2.31 0.93 -10.24
C SER A 271 2.63 1.98 -11.31
N TRP A 272 2.61 3.28 -10.97
CA TRP A 272 2.83 4.36 -11.92
C TRP A 272 4.21 4.27 -12.58
N VAL A 273 5.28 4.02 -11.79
CA VAL A 273 6.66 4.01 -12.28
C VAL A 273 6.88 2.85 -13.24
N ARG A 274 6.43 1.63 -12.88
CA ARG A 274 6.55 0.47 -13.78
C ARG A 274 5.70 0.62 -15.04
N ARG A 275 4.49 1.22 -14.97
CA ARG A 275 3.65 1.46 -16.15
C ARG A 275 4.26 2.49 -17.08
N ALA A 276 4.87 3.56 -16.55
CA ALA A 276 5.57 4.61 -17.32
C ALA A 276 6.77 4.03 -18.09
N TYR A 277 7.62 3.24 -17.43
CA TYR A 277 8.76 2.59 -18.11
C TYR A 277 8.30 1.56 -19.15
N GLY A 278 7.23 0.79 -18.87
CA GLY A 278 6.63 -0.14 -19.84
C GLY A 278 6.04 0.55 -21.07
N GLU A 279 5.51 1.77 -20.93
CA GLU A 279 4.99 2.56 -22.05
C GLU A 279 6.10 2.99 -23.01
N ILE A 280 7.25 3.40 -22.49
CA ILE A 280 8.41 3.82 -23.29
C ILE A 280 9.12 2.62 -23.94
N ASP A 281 9.16 1.46 -23.26
CA ASP A 281 9.59 0.20 -23.86
C ASP A 281 8.65 -0.26 -24.99
N TRP A 282 7.32 -0.14 -24.80
CA TRP A 282 6.33 -0.39 -25.85
C TRP A 282 6.53 0.55 -27.04
N TRP A 283 6.74 1.86 -26.81
CA TRP A 283 7.03 2.80 -27.89
C TRP A 283 8.28 2.37 -28.67
N ASN A 284 9.38 2.09 -27.96
CA ASN A 284 10.66 1.72 -28.57
C ASN A 284 10.57 0.42 -29.40
N LYS A 285 9.74 -0.53 -28.99
CA LYS A 285 9.51 -1.78 -29.73
C LYS A 285 8.71 -1.57 -31.02
N ASN A 286 7.69 -0.70 -30.99
CA ASN A 286 6.84 -0.42 -32.15
C ASN A 286 7.43 0.65 -33.10
N HIS A 287 8.36 1.49 -32.63
CA HIS A 287 8.98 2.57 -33.40
C HIS A 287 10.52 2.47 -33.41
N PRO A 288 11.11 1.40 -34.00
CA PRO A 288 12.56 1.19 -34.01
C PRO A 288 13.34 2.32 -34.71
N ASP A 289 12.71 3.05 -35.64
CA ASP A 289 13.30 4.19 -36.36
C ASP A 289 13.38 5.49 -35.53
N GLN A 290 12.72 5.56 -34.37
CA GLN A 290 12.65 6.75 -33.51
C GLN A 290 12.49 6.32 -32.03
N GLN A 291 13.59 5.91 -31.41
CA GLN A 291 13.59 5.44 -30.02
C GLN A 291 13.95 6.52 -28.99
N ILE A 292 13.35 6.39 -27.80
CA ILE A 292 13.58 7.19 -26.61
C ILE A 292 14.63 6.48 -25.75
N ARG A 293 15.77 7.14 -25.50
CA ARG A 293 16.93 6.56 -24.80
C ARG A 293 16.87 6.66 -23.28
N SER A 294 16.09 7.60 -22.74
CA SER A 294 15.88 7.76 -21.30
C SER A 294 14.45 8.16 -20.95
N LEU A 295 14.02 7.77 -19.74
CA LEU A 295 12.90 8.33 -18.99
C LEU A 295 13.41 8.63 -17.58
N ILE A 296 13.53 9.91 -17.21
CA ILE A 296 14.17 10.37 -15.98
C ILE A 296 13.12 10.80 -14.94
N LEU A 297 13.00 10.08 -13.81
CA LEU A 297 12.06 10.44 -12.74
C LEU A 297 12.50 11.72 -12.01
N TYR A 298 11.57 12.67 -11.86
CA TYR A 298 11.77 13.92 -11.13
C TYR A 298 11.19 13.83 -9.71
N ARG A 299 11.93 14.07 -8.63
CA ARG A 299 13.40 14.18 -8.49
C ARG A 299 13.88 13.39 -7.28
N TRP A 300 15.16 13.05 -7.19
CA TRP A 300 15.65 12.31 -6.03
C TRP A 300 15.60 13.11 -4.70
N PRO A 301 16.40 14.18 -4.49
CA PRO A 301 16.63 14.78 -3.17
C PRO A 301 15.47 15.65 -2.68
N LYS A 302 15.38 15.84 -1.35
CA LYS A 302 14.42 16.72 -0.65
C LYS A 302 14.66 18.22 -0.89
N LEU A 303 14.47 18.68 -2.13
CA LEU A 303 14.63 20.08 -2.53
C LEU A 303 13.31 20.80 -2.87
N ASP A 304 12.26 20.05 -3.21
CA ASP A 304 10.89 20.55 -3.44
C ASP A 304 9.84 19.47 -3.09
N LYS A 305 8.56 19.68 -3.43
CA LYS A 305 7.46 18.72 -3.14
C LYS A 305 7.56 17.39 -3.92
N TRP A 306 8.26 17.38 -5.05
CA TRP A 306 8.37 16.24 -5.97
C TRP A 306 9.59 15.33 -5.64
N TYR A 307 10.16 15.43 -4.44
CA TYR A 307 11.23 14.52 -4.00
C TYR A 307 10.79 13.05 -3.91
N ILE A 308 11.73 12.13 -4.10
CA ILE A 308 11.57 10.66 -4.00
C ILE A 308 12.31 10.10 -2.76
N GLU A 309 13.39 10.75 -2.31
CA GLU A 309 14.24 10.31 -1.19
C GLU A 309 13.44 9.93 0.07
N GLY A 310 13.44 8.65 0.43
CA GLY A 310 12.72 8.11 1.60
C GLY A 310 11.25 7.76 1.37
N LYS A 311 10.72 7.91 0.14
CA LYS A 311 9.40 7.42 -0.26
C LYS A 311 9.51 5.97 -0.75
N GLN A 312 9.67 5.05 0.20
CA GLN A 312 9.89 3.62 -0.04
C GLN A 312 8.92 3.00 -1.07
N GLY A 313 7.64 3.36 -1.07
CA GLY A 313 6.68 2.83 -2.05
C GLY A 313 7.04 3.12 -3.51
N VAL A 314 7.61 4.30 -3.79
CA VAL A 314 8.09 4.69 -5.14
C VAL A 314 9.44 4.03 -5.45
N ILE A 315 10.30 3.90 -4.44
CA ILE A 315 11.59 3.18 -4.54
C ILE A 315 11.35 1.70 -4.88
N ASP A 316 10.33 1.07 -4.29
CA ASP A 316 9.95 -0.31 -4.54
C ASP A 316 9.34 -0.49 -5.94
N ASP A 317 8.48 0.44 -6.39
CA ASP A 317 7.95 0.42 -7.77
C ASP A 317 9.07 0.64 -8.81
N PHE A 318 10.06 1.48 -8.49
CA PHE A 318 11.26 1.65 -9.32
C PHE A 318 12.14 0.40 -9.35
N ARG A 319 12.37 -0.28 -8.22
CA ARG A 319 13.05 -1.59 -8.17
C ARG A 319 12.29 -2.65 -8.99
N MET A 320 10.96 -2.66 -8.92
CA MET A 320 10.13 -3.54 -9.75
C MET A 320 10.28 -3.21 -11.24
N ALA A 321 10.31 -1.93 -11.62
CA ALA A 321 10.54 -1.50 -12.99
C ALA A 321 11.93 -1.91 -13.52
N LEU A 322 12.99 -1.76 -12.72
CA LEU A 322 14.37 -2.09 -13.08
C LEU A 322 14.56 -3.58 -13.43
N ARG A 323 13.79 -4.49 -12.81
CA ARG A 323 13.88 -5.95 -13.07
C ARG A 323 13.49 -6.37 -14.48
N TYR A 324 12.69 -5.57 -15.18
CA TYR A 324 12.38 -5.81 -16.60
C TYR A 324 13.55 -5.52 -17.55
N LYS A 325 14.57 -4.78 -17.07
CA LYS A 325 15.81 -4.46 -17.81
C LYS A 325 15.56 -3.89 -19.22
N TYR A 326 14.56 -3.00 -19.34
CA TYR A 326 14.18 -2.32 -20.57
C TYR A 326 15.35 -1.53 -21.18
N LYS A 327 15.56 -1.72 -22.49
CA LYS A 327 16.66 -1.13 -23.28
C LYS A 327 16.14 -0.50 -24.56
N TRP A 328 16.78 0.56 -25.00
CA TRP A 328 16.71 0.98 -26.40
C TRP A 328 17.78 0.21 -27.20
N LYS A 329 17.58 0.06 -28.51
CA LYS A 329 18.50 -0.63 -29.42
C LYS A 329 19.31 0.43 -30.18
N PRO A 330 20.66 0.41 -30.15
CA PRO A 330 21.44 1.19 -31.11
C PRO A 330 21.07 0.75 -32.53
N SER A 331 20.83 1.73 -33.42
CA SER A 331 20.36 1.49 -34.79
C SER A 331 21.33 0.60 -35.55
N ILE A 332 20.90 -0.63 -35.86
CA ILE A 332 21.72 -1.72 -36.37
C ILE A 332 22.39 -1.31 -37.70
N PRO A 333 23.73 -1.19 -37.75
CA PRO A 333 24.46 -1.23 -39.02
C PRO A 333 24.25 -2.61 -39.64
N THR A 334 24.09 -2.67 -40.98
CA THR A 334 23.72 -3.91 -41.71
C THR A 334 24.52 -5.13 -41.21
N PRO A 335 23.86 -6.16 -40.63
CA PRO A 335 24.54 -7.09 -39.74
C PRO A 335 25.46 -8.09 -40.46
N GLU A 336 26.59 -8.38 -39.81
CA GLU A 336 27.49 -9.50 -40.17
C GLU A 336 26.95 -10.85 -39.64
N PRO A 337 27.40 -12.01 -40.18
CA PRO A 337 26.59 -13.23 -40.23
C PRO A 337 26.53 -14.14 -38.99
N ASP A 338 27.10 -13.76 -37.84
CA ASP A 338 27.56 -14.74 -36.82
C ASP A 338 26.50 -15.32 -35.85
N GLU A 339 25.22 -14.94 -35.94
CA GLU A 339 24.17 -15.43 -35.02
C GLU A 339 23.72 -16.87 -35.37
N PRO A 340 23.70 -17.84 -34.43
CA PRO A 340 23.31 -19.22 -34.74
C PRO A 340 21.79 -19.43 -34.91
N TYR A 341 20.96 -18.56 -34.32
CA TYR A 341 19.50 -18.69 -34.27
C TYR A 341 18.83 -17.54 -35.01
N ARG A 342 18.93 -17.52 -36.34
CA ARG A 342 18.41 -16.43 -37.18
C ARG A 342 17.66 -16.98 -38.38
N ALA A 343 16.40 -16.59 -38.50
CA ALA A 343 15.48 -17.00 -39.54
C ALA A 343 14.84 -15.78 -40.23
N ILE A 344 14.46 -15.93 -41.50
CA ILE A 344 13.60 -14.98 -42.19
C ILE A 344 12.39 -15.75 -42.73
N LEU A 345 11.20 -15.45 -42.20
CA LEU A 345 9.92 -16.03 -42.59
C LEU A 345 9.17 -15.02 -43.48
N VAL A 346 8.59 -15.49 -44.58
CA VAL A 346 7.74 -14.67 -45.48
C VAL A 346 6.49 -15.47 -45.83
N ALA A 347 5.31 -14.87 -45.66
CA ALA A 347 4.06 -15.47 -46.15
C ALA A 347 4.01 -15.46 -47.68
N VAL A 348 3.90 -16.64 -48.28
CA VAL A 348 3.63 -16.84 -49.73
C VAL A 348 2.13 -16.96 -49.95
N LEU A 349 1.41 -17.57 -49.01
CA LEU A 349 -0.05 -17.58 -48.94
C LEU A 349 -0.49 -17.49 -47.47
N ALA A 350 -1.33 -16.49 -47.17
CA ALA A 350 -2.06 -16.37 -45.92
C ALA A 350 -3.47 -15.83 -46.22
N PRO A 351 -4.55 -16.47 -45.73
CA PRO A 351 -5.86 -15.84 -45.70
C PRO A 351 -5.88 -14.71 -44.65
N GLN A 352 -6.86 -13.81 -44.71
CA GLN A 352 -7.07 -12.76 -43.70
C GLN A 352 -8.25 -13.04 -42.76
N LYS A 353 -9.00 -14.12 -42.99
CA LYS A 353 -10.15 -14.53 -42.18
C LYS A 353 -10.14 -16.03 -41.91
N ALA A 354 -10.69 -16.44 -40.77
CA ALA A 354 -10.89 -17.85 -40.40
C ALA A 354 -12.05 -18.04 -39.42
N ASP A 355 -12.64 -19.23 -39.37
CA ASP A 355 -13.74 -19.53 -38.44
C ASP A 355 -13.23 -19.85 -37.02
N THR A 356 -14.05 -19.62 -35.98
CA THR A 356 -13.72 -19.87 -34.57
C THR A 356 -13.26 -21.31 -34.33
N GLY A 357 -12.05 -21.47 -33.78
CA GLY A 357 -11.46 -22.78 -33.47
C GLY A 357 -11.08 -23.64 -34.69
N SER A 358 -11.14 -23.10 -35.91
CA SER A 358 -10.71 -23.79 -37.13
C SER A 358 -9.19 -24.03 -37.20
N THR A 359 -8.73 -24.73 -38.23
CA THR A 359 -7.30 -24.81 -38.58
C THR A 359 -7.06 -24.05 -39.88
N ILE A 360 -6.18 -23.05 -39.81
CA ILE A 360 -5.72 -22.22 -40.92
C ILE A 360 -4.51 -22.91 -41.57
N GLU A 361 -4.49 -22.96 -42.89
CA GLU A 361 -3.30 -23.39 -43.66
C GLU A 361 -2.62 -22.16 -44.27
N LEU A 362 -1.31 -22.06 -44.05
CA LEU A 362 -0.42 -21.01 -44.55
C LEU A 362 0.67 -21.64 -45.41
N ARG A 363 1.12 -20.98 -46.48
CA ARG A 363 2.39 -21.32 -47.11
C ARG A 363 3.43 -20.26 -46.78
N LEU A 364 4.52 -20.68 -46.16
CA LEU A 364 5.66 -19.83 -45.83
C LEU A 364 6.87 -20.15 -46.71
N SER A 365 7.64 -19.13 -47.07
CA SER A 365 9.03 -19.26 -47.52
C SER A 365 9.92 -18.88 -46.34
N ILE A 366 10.80 -19.79 -45.95
CA ILE A 366 11.66 -19.66 -44.76
C ILE A 366 13.12 -19.76 -45.21
N ARG A 367 13.97 -18.84 -44.76
CA ARG A 367 15.42 -18.88 -44.97
C ARG A 367 16.15 -19.00 -43.64
N ASN A 368 17.16 -19.86 -43.59
CA ASN A 368 18.13 -19.88 -42.51
C ASN A 368 19.18 -18.79 -42.76
N ASP A 369 19.17 -17.74 -41.95
CA ASP A 369 20.13 -16.63 -41.98
C ASP A 369 21.17 -16.72 -40.86
N GLY A 370 21.17 -17.82 -40.10
CA GLY A 370 22.09 -18.04 -38.99
C GLY A 370 23.20 -19.05 -39.30
N THR A 371 24.15 -19.16 -38.39
CA THR A 371 25.34 -20.02 -38.53
C THR A 371 25.10 -21.51 -38.23
N MET A 372 23.94 -21.88 -37.68
CA MET A 372 23.62 -23.27 -37.30
C MET A 372 22.70 -23.95 -38.32
N THR A 373 23.03 -25.17 -38.75
CA THR A 373 22.08 -26.04 -39.47
C THR A 373 20.91 -26.41 -38.56
N TRP A 374 19.69 -26.23 -39.03
CA TRP A 374 18.48 -26.58 -38.29
C TRP A 374 18.18 -28.07 -38.45
N PRO A 375 18.20 -28.90 -37.38
CA PRO A 375 17.83 -30.31 -37.46
C PRO A 375 16.32 -30.49 -37.62
N ALA A 376 15.87 -31.36 -38.54
CA ALA A 376 14.45 -31.72 -38.67
C ALA A 376 14.00 -32.84 -37.72
N GLY A 377 14.94 -33.52 -37.06
CA GLY A 377 14.69 -34.65 -36.17
C GLY A 377 15.69 -34.76 -35.02
N GLY A 378 15.61 -35.84 -34.26
CA GLY A 378 16.35 -36.04 -33.01
C GLY A 378 15.56 -35.59 -31.78
N ASP A 379 16.25 -35.43 -30.65
CA ASP A 379 15.62 -35.06 -29.36
C ASP A 379 15.23 -33.57 -29.29
N HIS A 380 15.87 -32.74 -30.13
CA HIS A 380 15.68 -31.29 -30.22
C HIS A 380 15.53 -30.87 -31.70
N PRO A 381 14.42 -31.23 -32.39
CA PRO A 381 14.18 -30.76 -33.75
C PRO A 381 13.86 -29.26 -33.77
N VAL A 382 14.14 -28.60 -34.87
CA VAL A 382 13.64 -27.25 -35.17
C VAL A 382 12.29 -27.35 -35.90
N ARG A 383 11.34 -26.49 -35.51
CA ARG A 383 9.97 -26.45 -36.04
C ARG A 383 9.50 -25.02 -36.24
N VAL A 384 8.41 -24.83 -36.99
CA VAL A 384 7.64 -23.59 -36.97
C VAL A 384 6.59 -23.68 -35.87
N GLY A 385 6.53 -22.66 -35.02
CA GLY A 385 5.48 -22.42 -34.03
C GLY A 385 4.88 -21.03 -34.20
N TYR A 386 3.95 -20.68 -33.32
CA TYR A 386 3.30 -19.37 -33.32
C TYR A 386 2.71 -19.01 -31.96
N HIS A 387 2.37 -17.74 -31.79
CA HIS A 387 1.49 -17.22 -30.75
C HIS A 387 0.41 -16.33 -31.36
N TRP A 388 -0.74 -16.26 -30.70
CA TRP A 388 -1.82 -15.33 -31.02
C TRP A 388 -1.86 -14.21 -30.00
N TYR A 389 -2.17 -13.00 -30.45
CA TYR A 389 -2.35 -11.82 -29.60
C TYR A 389 -3.65 -11.09 -29.96
N ASP A 390 -4.33 -10.54 -28.97
CA ASP A 390 -5.44 -9.60 -29.19
C ASP A 390 -4.93 -8.18 -29.51
N ARG A 391 -5.86 -7.21 -29.59
CA ARG A 391 -5.56 -5.81 -29.87
C ARG A 391 -4.75 -5.12 -28.78
N ASP A 392 -4.83 -5.62 -27.54
CA ASP A 392 -4.14 -5.06 -26.38
C ASP A 392 -2.75 -5.71 -26.19
N GLY A 393 -2.42 -6.69 -27.04
CA GLY A 393 -1.15 -7.43 -27.01
C GLY A 393 -1.13 -8.59 -26.01
N THR A 394 -2.29 -8.98 -25.47
CA THR A 394 -2.39 -10.13 -24.56
C THR A 394 -2.36 -11.43 -25.36
N ALA A 395 -1.64 -12.44 -24.88
CA ALA A 395 -1.55 -13.73 -25.55
C ALA A 395 -2.89 -14.50 -25.46
N VAL A 396 -3.42 -14.90 -26.61
CA VAL A 396 -4.74 -15.56 -26.73
C VAL A 396 -4.55 -17.08 -26.91
N PRO A 397 -5.24 -17.92 -26.12
CA PRO A 397 -5.11 -19.36 -26.25
C PRO A 397 -5.74 -19.90 -27.54
N ALA A 398 -4.97 -20.71 -28.26
CA ALA A 398 -5.41 -21.50 -29.41
C ALA A 398 -4.81 -22.92 -29.31
N ALA A 399 -5.17 -23.82 -30.23
CA ALA A 399 -4.48 -25.10 -30.34
C ALA A 399 -3.02 -24.88 -30.77
N ASP A 400 -2.07 -25.61 -30.19
CA ASP A 400 -0.65 -25.59 -30.58
C ASP A 400 -0.38 -26.63 -31.68
N LEU A 401 -0.01 -26.17 -32.89
CA LEU A 401 0.23 -26.99 -34.07
C LEU A 401 1.66 -26.79 -34.62
N ARG A 402 2.66 -27.28 -33.86
CA ARG A 402 4.07 -27.30 -34.30
C ARG A 402 4.24 -27.96 -35.68
N THR A 403 4.65 -27.20 -36.68
CA THR A 403 4.91 -27.72 -38.03
C THR A 403 6.39 -28.12 -38.14
N ALA A 404 6.66 -29.41 -38.35
CA ALA A 404 8.01 -29.94 -38.46
C ALA A 404 8.66 -29.64 -39.82
N LEU A 405 9.98 -29.47 -39.82
CA LEU A 405 10.76 -29.37 -41.05
C LEU A 405 10.81 -30.74 -41.79
N PRO A 406 10.77 -30.78 -43.13
CA PRO A 406 10.80 -32.02 -43.91
C PRO A 406 12.22 -32.57 -44.12
N ARG A 407 13.24 -31.75 -43.86
CA ARG A 407 14.68 -32.04 -43.94
C ARG A 407 15.45 -31.00 -43.12
N ASP A 408 16.68 -31.32 -42.76
CA ASP A 408 17.60 -30.33 -42.15
C ASP A 408 17.81 -29.14 -43.11
N VAL A 409 17.98 -27.94 -42.56
CA VAL A 409 18.13 -26.68 -43.32
C VAL A 409 19.44 -25.99 -42.93
N ALA A 410 20.42 -26.01 -43.84
CA ALA A 410 21.75 -25.44 -43.60
C ALA A 410 21.77 -23.90 -43.70
N PRO A 411 22.80 -23.23 -43.13
CA PRO A 411 23.00 -21.79 -43.27
C PRO A 411 22.88 -21.30 -44.73
N GLY A 412 22.09 -20.25 -44.94
CA GLY A 412 21.79 -19.67 -46.25
C GLY A 412 20.72 -20.39 -47.07
N GLU A 413 20.29 -21.60 -46.68
CA GLU A 413 19.26 -22.34 -47.42
C GLU A 413 17.86 -21.74 -47.27
N LYS A 414 17.04 -21.94 -48.31
CA LYS A 414 15.61 -21.65 -48.33
C LYS A 414 14.80 -22.94 -48.39
N LEU A 415 13.63 -22.90 -47.77
CA LEU A 415 12.59 -23.93 -47.79
C LEU A 415 11.22 -23.25 -47.98
N GLU A 416 10.32 -23.88 -48.73
CA GLU A 416 8.89 -23.57 -48.67
C GLU A 416 8.18 -24.65 -47.86
N LEU A 417 7.24 -24.23 -47.01
CA LEU A 417 6.57 -25.10 -46.04
C LEU A 417 5.09 -24.73 -45.92
N ASP A 418 4.23 -25.74 -45.94
CA ASP A 418 2.81 -25.60 -45.58
C ASP A 418 2.67 -25.75 -44.06
N VAL A 419 2.31 -24.66 -43.40
CA VAL A 419 2.20 -24.52 -41.93
C VAL A 419 0.73 -24.50 -41.54
N ARG A 420 0.39 -25.21 -40.46
CA ARG A 420 -0.98 -25.26 -39.93
C ARG A 420 -1.04 -24.51 -38.61
N VAL A 421 -2.08 -23.68 -38.45
CA VAL A 421 -2.26 -22.79 -37.30
C VAL A 421 -3.67 -22.95 -36.75
N GLY A 422 -3.82 -23.26 -35.48
CA GLY A 422 -5.13 -23.28 -34.81
C GLY A 422 -5.64 -21.86 -34.61
N ALA A 423 -6.88 -21.58 -35.01
CA ALA A 423 -7.53 -20.30 -34.78
C ALA A 423 -8.01 -20.15 -33.32
N PRO A 424 -8.06 -18.91 -32.77
CA PRO A 424 -8.78 -18.59 -31.54
C PRO A 424 -10.24 -19.11 -31.55
N ARG A 425 -10.75 -19.48 -30.38
CA ARG A 425 -12.14 -19.99 -30.20
C ARG A 425 -13.20 -18.90 -30.04
N VAL A 426 -12.80 -17.63 -30.13
CA VAL A 426 -13.64 -16.44 -29.99
C VAL A 426 -13.49 -15.57 -31.25
N PRO A 427 -14.57 -14.94 -31.74
CA PRO A 427 -14.49 -14.04 -32.88
C PRO A 427 -13.83 -12.72 -32.48
N GLY A 428 -13.19 -12.04 -33.44
CA GLY A 428 -12.45 -10.80 -33.17
C GLY A 428 -11.37 -10.50 -34.20
N GLN A 429 -10.51 -9.53 -33.87
CA GLN A 429 -9.39 -9.08 -34.68
C GLN A 429 -8.10 -9.32 -33.89
N PHE A 430 -7.23 -10.17 -34.42
CA PHE A 430 -6.08 -10.73 -33.71
C PHE A 430 -4.81 -10.67 -34.58
N ARG A 431 -3.65 -10.67 -33.92
CA ARG A 431 -2.35 -10.81 -34.59
C ARG A 431 -1.80 -12.23 -34.36
N LEU A 432 -1.43 -12.90 -35.44
CA LEU A 432 -0.69 -14.14 -35.45
C LEU A 432 0.80 -13.82 -35.59
N SER A 433 1.64 -14.22 -34.64
CA SER A 433 3.10 -14.11 -34.74
C SER A 433 3.71 -15.50 -34.95
N LEU A 434 4.40 -15.69 -36.07
CA LEU A 434 5.07 -16.94 -36.46
C LEU A 434 6.57 -16.86 -36.18
N ASP A 435 7.14 -17.92 -35.61
CA ASP A 435 8.57 -18.01 -35.31
C ASP A 435 9.10 -19.46 -35.47
N MET A 436 10.42 -19.58 -35.59
CA MET A 436 11.11 -20.86 -35.46
C MET A 436 11.33 -21.20 -33.98
N VAL A 437 11.12 -22.45 -33.61
CA VAL A 437 11.47 -22.99 -32.28
C VAL A 437 12.51 -24.09 -32.42
N HIS A 438 13.52 -24.09 -31.55
CA HIS A 438 14.39 -25.24 -31.30
C HIS A 438 13.82 -25.98 -30.09
N GLU A 439 13.19 -27.13 -30.32
CA GLU A 439 12.32 -27.78 -29.33
C GLU A 439 13.07 -28.11 -28.03
N ASN A 440 12.46 -27.75 -26.90
CA ASN A 440 13.04 -27.82 -25.54
C ASN A 440 14.32 -26.98 -25.33
N ILE A 441 14.67 -26.04 -26.21
CA ILE A 441 15.91 -25.22 -26.10
C ILE A 441 15.64 -23.70 -26.14
N THR A 442 14.97 -23.18 -27.18
CA THR A 442 14.76 -21.73 -27.35
C THR A 442 13.75 -21.44 -28.47
N TRP A 443 12.99 -20.35 -28.40
CA TRP A 443 12.47 -19.72 -29.61
C TRP A 443 13.60 -18.93 -30.29
N PHE A 444 13.46 -18.63 -31.57
CA PHE A 444 14.45 -17.84 -32.30
C PHE A 444 14.28 -16.34 -32.02
N ALA A 445 13.06 -15.87 -31.73
CA ALA A 445 12.78 -14.54 -31.22
C ALA A 445 13.52 -14.24 -29.89
N ASP A 446 13.59 -15.21 -28.98
CA ASP A 446 14.38 -15.14 -27.72
C ASP A 446 15.89 -14.91 -27.98
N ARG A 447 16.35 -15.15 -29.22
CA ARG A 447 17.74 -15.02 -29.67
C ARG A 447 17.96 -13.86 -30.63
N GLY A 448 16.94 -13.01 -30.85
CA GLY A 448 17.04 -11.81 -31.68
C GLY A 448 16.59 -11.98 -33.14
N SER A 449 16.14 -13.17 -33.55
CA SER A 449 15.53 -13.37 -34.87
C SER A 449 14.22 -12.58 -35.00
N PRO A 450 13.89 -12.03 -36.19
CA PRO A 450 12.57 -11.48 -36.43
C PRO A 450 11.51 -12.58 -36.54
N THR A 451 10.32 -12.32 -36.02
CA THR A 451 9.08 -13.07 -36.27
C THR A 451 8.44 -12.66 -37.60
N LEU A 452 7.43 -13.40 -38.04
CA LEU A 452 6.50 -12.98 -39.07
C LEU A 452 5.11 -12.75 -38.46
N ASP A 453 4.74 -11.49 -38.31
CA ASP A 453 3.44 -11.06 -37.77
C ASP A 453 2.42 -10.87 -38.90
N LEU A 454 1.19 -11.37 -38.71
CA LEU A 454 0.07 -11.33 -39.66
C LEU A 454 -1.24 -10.97 -38.94
N ASP A 455 -2.00 -10.00 -39.45
CA ASP A 455 -3.32 -9.64 -38.91
C ASP A 455 -4.44 -10.54 -39.48
N PHE A 456 -5.39 -10.92 -38.61
CA PHE A 456 -6.46 -11.88 -38.90
C PHE A 456 -7.79 -11.50 -38.26
N GLU A 457 -8.88 -11.69 -39.00
CA GLU A 457 -10.25 -11.61 -38.49
C GLU A 457 -10.82 -13.02 -38.25
N ILE A 458 -11.12 -13.34 -36.99
CA ILE A 458 -11.77 -14.59 -36.62
C ILE A 458 -13.29 -14.36 -36.56
N VAL A 459 -14.06 -15.24 -37.20
CA VAL A 459 -15.51 -15.10 -37.38
C VAL A 459 -16.27 -16.35 -36.93
N GLY A 460 -17.58 -16.21 -36.69
CA GLY A 460 -18.44 -17.30 -36.20
C GLY A 460 -18.73 -17.21 -34.70
N GLU A 461 -19.56 -18.14 -34.21
CA GLU A 461 -20.00 -18.16 -32.81
C GLU A 461 -18.85 -18.52 -31.84
N PRO A 462 -18.83 -17.97 -30.62
CA PRO A 462 -17.89 -18.39 -29.58
C PRO A 462 -18.11 -19.86 -29.21
N LEU A 463 -17.05 -20.68 -29.28
CA LEU A 463 -17.12 -22.05 -28.78
C LEU A 463 -17.09 -22.07 -27.24
N PRO A 464 -17.67 -23.11 -26.59
CA PRO A 464 -17.77 -23.17 -25.12
C PRO A 464 -16.45 -22.87 -24.42
N GLN A 465 -16.47 -21.83 -23.60
CA GLN A 465 -15.27 -21.20 -23.08
C GLN A 465 -14.70 -21.98 -21.89
N GLU A 466 -13.37 -21.94 -21.78
CA GLU A 466 -12.61 -22.22 -20.57
C GLU A 466 -11.79 -20.96 -20.28
N GLN A 467 -11.91 -20.42 -19.07
CA GLN A 467 -11.21 -19.20 -18.67
C GLN A 467 -10.32 -19.50 -17.47
N PHE A 468 -9.02 -19.21 -17.62
CA PHE A 468 -8.07 -19.19 -16.52
C PHE A 468 -8.14 -17.84 -15.80
N PHE A 469 -8.00 -17.87 -14.48
CA PHE A 469 -8.02 -16.68 -13.63
C PHE A 469 -6.65 -16.52 -12.96
N PRO A 470 -5.74 -15.69 -13.53
CA PRO A 470 -4.39 -15.51 -12.98
C PRO A 470 -4.35 -15.04 -11.52
N GLN A 471 -5.40 -14.37 -11.06
CA GLN A 471 -5.57 -13.89 -9.69
C GLN A 471 -5.66 -15.02 -8.66
N THR A 472 -6.13 -16.20 -9.06
CA THR A 472 -6.37 -17.35 -8.17
C THR A 472 -5.78 -18.67 -8.69
N GLN A 473 -5.18 -18.66 -9.88
CA GLN A 473 -4.54 -19.81 -10.55
C GLN A 473 -5.52 -20.98 -10.84
N VAL A 474 -6.78 -20.64 -11.13
CA VAL A 474 -7.90 -21.58 -11.30
C VAL A 474 -8.56 -21.42 -12.68
N TRP A 475 -9.06 -22.52 -13.26
CA TRP A 475 -9.92 -22.53 -14.44
C TRP A 475 -11.41 -22.59 -14.08
N VAL A 476 -12.23 -21.80 -14.76
CA VAL A 476 -13.70 -21.90 -14.76
C VAL A 476 -14.15 -22.29 -16.17
N ARG A 477 -15.13 -23.20 -16.27
CA ARG A 477 -15.49 -23.86 -17.53
C ARG A 477 -17.00 -24.03 -17.67
N GLY A 478 -17.48 -24.16 -18.91
CA GLY A 478 -18.86 -24.59 -19.20
C GLY A 478 -19.93 -23.80 -18.44
N VAL A 479 -20.86 -24.50 -17.77
CA VAL A 479 -22.03 -23.89 -17.11
C VAL A 479 -21.67 -22.90 -16.01
N PHE A 480 -20.57 -23.14 -15.28
CA PHE A 480 -20.11 -22.24 -14.22
C PHE A 480 -19.45 -20.98 -14.80
N LEU A 481 -18.80 -21.09 -15.97
CA LEU A 481 -18.31 -19.91 -16.68
C LEU A 481 -19.45 -19.11 -17.30
N SER A 482 -20.47 -19.76 -17.88
CA SER A 482 -21.68 -19.08 -18.35
C SER A 482 -22.39 -18.32 -17.22
N PHE A 483 -22.49 -18.93 -16.03
CA PHE A 483 -23.04 -18.26 -14.85
C PHE A 483 -22.17 -17.08 -14.40
N PHE A 484 -20.85 -17.28 -14.28
CA PHE A 484 -19.90 -16.23 -13.91
C PHE A 484 -19.91 -15.05 -14.90
N ASN A 485 -19.96 -15.31 -16.21
CA ASN A 485 -20.01 -14.27 -17.24
C ASN A 485 -21.36 -13.52 -17.26
N THR A 486 -22.43 -14.14 -16.75
CA THR A 486 -23.78 -13.52 -16.68
C THR A 486 -23.95 -12.65 -15.42
N TYR A 487 -23.39 -13.08 -14.28
CA TYR A 487 -23.64 -12.45 -12.97
C TYR A 487 -22.40 -11.78 -12.34
N GLY A 488 -21.23 -11.97 -12.94
CA GLY A 488 -20.00 -11.25 -12.67
C GLY A 488 -19.37 -11.46 -11.30
N LEU A 489 -18.31 -10.68 -11.03
CA LEU A 489 -17.63 -10.61 -9.75
C LEU A 489 -18.53 -10.13 -8.60
N ASP A 490 -19.64 -9.45 -8.91
CA ASP A 490 -20.51 -8.91 -7.86
C ASP A 490 -21.36 -9.99 -7.18
N ILE A 491 -21.86 -10.96 -7.94
CA ILE A 491 -22.55 -12.13 -7.37
C ILE A 491 -21.55 -13.22 -6.98
N CYS A 492 -20.54 -13.49 -7.80
CA CYS A 492 -19.65 -14.65 -7.59
C CYS A 492 -18.40 -14.34 -6.74
N GLY A 493 -17.77 -13.20 -6.96
CA GLY A 493 -16.35 -12.98 -6.61
C GLY A 493 -15.41 -13.88 -7.43
N TRP A 494 -14.10 -13.85 -7.17
CA TRP A 494 -13.15 -14.67 -7.94
C TRP A 494 -13.34 -16.17 -7.66
N PRO A 495 -13.08 -17.07 -8.65
CA PRO A 495 -13.10 -18.52 -8.44
C PRO A 495 -11.91 -18.96 -7.57
N ILE A 496 -12.14 -19.85 -6.60
CA ILE A 496 -11.11 -20.27 -5.61
C ILE A 496 -10.82 -21.78 -5.59
N THR A 497 -11.56 -22.58 -6.36
CA THR A 497 -11.20 -23.98 -6.66
C THR A 497 -11.41 -24.27 -8.14
N GLU A 498 -10.71 -25.28 -8.67
CA GLU A 498 -11.14 -25.98 -9.89
C GLU A 498 -12.56 -26.55 -9.73
N GLU A 499 -13.17 -26.97 -10.84
CA GLU A 499 -14.40 -27.74 -10.84
C GLU A 499 -14.14 -29.16 -10.30
N PHE A 500 -14.97 -29.63 -9.36
CA PHE A 500 -14.90 -30.97 -8.78
C PHE A 500 -16.31 -31.56 -8.56
N VAL A 501 -16.39 -32.80 -8.07
CA VAL A 501 -17.67 -33.48 -7.82
C VAL A 501 -17.91 -33.64 -6.32
N GLU A 502 -19.00 -33.09 -5.81
CA GLU A 502 -19.45 -33.24 -4.43
C GLU A 502 -20.82 -33.93 -4.40
N ASN A 503 -20.96 -35.02 -3.64
CA ASN A 503 -22.20 -35.80 -3.53
C ASN A 503 -22.81 -36.27 -4.88
N GLY A 504 -22.01 -36.34 -5.95
CA GLY A 504 -22.46 -36.71 -7.30
C GLY A 504 -22.91 -35.54 -8.19
N MET A 505 -22.87 -34.30 -7.70
CA MET A 505 -23.12 -33.07 -8.46
C MET A 505 -21.80 -32.36 -8.76
N ARG A 506 -21.73 -31.62 -9.87
CA ARG A 506 -20.55 -30.79 -10.20
C ARG A 506 -20.60 -29.51 -9.36
N VAL A 507 -19.49 -29.11 -8.77
CA VAL A 507 -19.37 -27.96 -7.86
C VAL A 507 -18.12 -27.16 -8.18
N GLN A 508 -18.21 -25.83 -8.07
CA GLN A 508 -17.06 -24.93 -8.08
C GLN A 508 -17.23 -23.81 -7.06
N TYR A 509 -16.20 -23.54 -6.25
CA TYR A 509 -16.21 -22.48 -5.25
C TYR A 509 -15.73 -21.14 -5.83
N PHE A 510 -16.41 -20.07 -5.46
CA PHE A 510 -16.01 -18.68 -5.68
C PHE A 510 -15.98 -17.94 -4.33
N GLN A 511 -15.43 -16.72 -4.29
CA GLN A 511 -15.23 -15.97 -3.04
C GLN A 511 -16.53 -15.60 -2.30
N ARG A 512 -17.67 -15.45 -3.01
CA ARG A 512 -18.96 -14.99 -2.44
C ARG A 512 -20.06 -16.06 -2.45
N VAL A 513 -19.96 -17.06 -3.32
CA VAL A 513 -20.87 -18.21 -3.42
C VAL A 513 -20.12 -19.46 -3.89
N ALA A 514 -20.67 -20.65 -3.63
CA ALA A 514 -20.36 -21.84 -4.41
C ALA A 514 -21.46 -22.05 -5.45
N LEU A 515 -21.07 -22.50 -6.64
CA LEU A 515 -21.98 -22.89 -7.71
C LEU A 515 -22.08 -24.41 -7.75
N GLU A 516 -23.29 -24.94 -7.82
CA GLU A 516 -23.58 -26.38 -7.88
C GLU A 516 -24.52 -26.68 -9.04
N GLU A 517 -24.12 -27.56 -9.97
CA GLU A 517 -24.97 -28.03 -11.06
C GLU A 517 -25.87 -29.17 -10.55
N TYR A 518 -27.13 -28.83 -10.27
CA TYR A 518 -28.12 -29.77 -9.72
C TYR A 518 -28.95 -30.47 -10.80
N ALA A 519 -28.91 -29.99 -12.04
CA ALA A 519 -29.40 -30.63 -13.26
C ALA A 519 -28.59 -30.12 -14.46
N PRO A 520 -28.46 -30.88 -15.58
CA PRO A 520 -27.62 -30.48 -16.72
C PRO A 520 -27.97 -29.07 -17.24
N GLY A 521 -27.01 -28.15 -17.21
CA GLY A 521 -27.21 -26.75 -17.62
C GLY A 521 -27.86 -25.84 -16.57
N LYS A 522 -28.19 -26.33 -15.36
CA LYS A 522 -28.82 -25.57 -14.28
C LYS A 522 -27.95 -25.51 -13.03
N VAL A 523 -27.63 -24.29 -12.62
CA VAL A 523 -26.77 -23.96 -11.48
C VAL A 523 -27.60 -23.36 -10.36
N ARG A 524 -27.37 -23.79 -9.10
CA ARG A 524 -27.91 -23.14 -7.90
C ARG A 524 -26.81 -22.55 -7.03
N LEU A 525 -27.17 -21.56 -6.22
CA LEU A 525 -26.26 -20.95 -5.25
C LEU A 525 -26.17 -21.83 -4.01
N ARG A 526 -24.93 -22.08 -3.55
CA ARG A 526 -24.63 -22.73 -2.28
C ARG A 526 -23.75 -21.81 -1.44
N LEU A 527 -23.92 -21.87 -0.13
CA LEU A 527 -23.26 -20.95 0.79
C LEU A 527 -21.75 -21.24 0.87
N ALA A 528 -20.95 -20.37 0.24
CA ALA A 528 -19.51 -20.34 0.42
C ALA A 528 -18.97 -18.92 0.39
N ALA A 529 -18.22 -18.58 1.43
CA ALA A 529 -17.23 -17.52 1.42
C ALA A 529 -16.09 -18.02 2.32
N GLN A 530 -14.86 -17.62 2.01
CA GLN A 530 -13.70 -17.94 2.85
C GLN A 530 -13.96 -17.53 4.31
N HIS A 531 -14.53 -16.34 4.53
CA HIS A 531 -14.96 -15.85 5.86
C HIS A 531 -16.00 -16.75 6.55
N ALA A 532 -16.87 -17.46 5.83
CA ALA A 532 -17.87 -18.34 6.44
C ALA A 532 -17.26 -19.69 6.86
N TRP A 533 -16.20 -20.14 6.19
CA TRP A 533 -15.41 -21.29 6.62
C TRP A 533 -14.46 -20.91 7.76
N GLU A 534 -13.76 -19.77 7.66
CA GLU A 534 -12.93 -19.20 8.72
C GLU A 534 -13.74 -18.90 9.98
N ALA A 535 -14.93 -18.31 9.87
CA ALA A 535 -15.81 -18.08 11.02
C ALA A 535 -16.29 -19.39 11.63
N ARG A 536 -16.62 -20.42 10.84
CA ARG A 536 -16.98 -21.76 11.38
C ARG A 536 -15.79 -22.43 12.08
N ALA A 537 -14.59 -22.37 11.49
CA ALA A 537 -13.37 -22.90 12.08
C ALA A 537 -12.99 -22.15 13.36
N LYS A 538 -13.16 -20.82 13.38
CA LYS A 538 -12.94 -19.96 14.55
C LYS A 538 -13.99 -20.18 15.63
N ILE A 539 -15.28 -20.33 15.28
CA ILE A 539 -16.34 -20.74 16.21
C ILE A 539 -15.99 -22.11 16.81
N ALA A 540 -15.64 -23.12 16.00
CA ALA A 540 -15.24 -24.45 16.49
C ALA A 540 -13.90 -24.45 17.28
N ALA A 541 -13.04 -23.44 17.11
CA ALA A 541 -11.88 -23.22 17.97
C ALA A 541 -12.25 -22.55 19.30
N LEU A 542 -13.07 -21.48 19.25
CA LEU A 542 -13.60 -20.78 20.42
C LEU A 542 -14.47 -21.71 21.28
N GLU A 543 -15.32 -22.54 20.69
CA GLU A 543 -16.13 -23.55 21.38
C GLU A 543 -15.26 -24.59 22.10
N ARG A 544 -14.18 -25.07 21.46
CA ARG A 544 -13.21 -25.96 22.13
C ARG A 544 -12.47 -25.25 23.28
N GLN A 545 -12.11 -23.97 23.13
CA GLN A 545 -11.47 -23.19 24.21
C GLN A 545 -12.46 -22.91 25.36
N VAL A 546 -13.69 -22.51 25.06
CA VAL A 546 -14.79 -22.31 26.01
C VAL A 546 -15.07 -23.58 26.79
N GLU A 547 -15.15 -24.73 26.12
CA GLU A 547 -15.39 -26.02 26.78
C GLU A 547 -14.17 -26.48 27.59
N ALA A 548 -12.95 -26.26 27.11
CA ALA A 548 -11.74 -26.55 27.89
C ALA A 548 -11.65 -25.69 29.17
N LEU A 549 -11.97 -24.38 29.10
CA LEU A 549 -11.99 -23.49 30.26
C LEU A 549 -13.15 -23.82 31.23
N LYS A 550 -14.33 -24.21 30.72
CA LYS A 550 -15.44 -24.74 31.54
C LYS A 550 -15.04 -26.03 32.26
N ARG A 551 -14.48 -26.99 31.52
CA ARG A 551 -13.98 -28.26 32.08
C ARG A 551 -12.89 -28.02 33.13
N ARG A 552 -12.01 -27.04 32.92
CA ARG A 552 -10.96 -26.65 33.86
C ARG A 552 -11.50 -25.99 35.13
N LEU A 553 -12.49 -25.09 35.03
CA LEU A 553 -13.27 -24.60 36.18
C LEU A 553 -14.00 -25.72 36.92
N GLN A 554 -14.41 -26.78 36.22
CA GLN A 554 -15.13 -27.93 36.77
C GLN A 554 -14.21 -28.97 37.44
N THR A 555 -12.96 -29.13 36.99
CA THR A 555 -11.98 -30.07 37.55
C THR A 555 -11.06 -29.43 38.59
N GLY A 556 -10.73 -28.14 38.45
CA GLY A 556 -9.89 -27.38 39.39
C GLY A 556 -8.40 -27.75 39.38
N TRP A 557 -7.91 -28.46 38.36
CA TRP A 557 -6.51 -28.86 38.18
C TRP A 557 -5.97 -28.38 36.83
N ALA A 558 -4.68 -28.04 36.77
CA ALA A 558 -4.02 -27.59 35.55
C ALA A 558 -3.71 -28.77 34.59
N PRO A 559 -3.63 -28.52 33.26
CA PRO A 559 -3.28 -29.54 32.27
C PRO A 559 -1.85 -30.07 32.43
N ALA A 560 -1.55 -31.22 31.80
CA ALA A 560 -0.21 -31.80 31.79
C ALA A 560 0.84 -30.82 31.20
N PRO A 561 2.03 -30.67 31.83
CA PRO A 561 3.06 -29.76 31.37
C PRO A 561 3.70 -30.22 30.06
N GLN A 562 4.09 -29.26 29.21
CA GLN A 562 4.82 -29.54 27.98
C GLN A 562 6.20 -30.16 28.30
N PRO A 563 6.57 -31.31 27.68
CA PRO A 563 7.90 -31.89 27.87
C PRO A 563 8.98 -31.07 27.16
N GLN A 564 10.25 -31.34 27.45
CA GLN A 564 11.38 -30.76 26.73
C GLN A 564 11.39 -31.25 25.27
N ILE A 565 11.33 -30.32 24.31
CA ILE A 565 11.24 -30.59 22.88
C ILE A 565 12.34 -29.79 22.16
N THR A 566 13.12 -30.46 21.31
CA THR A 566 14.20 -29.85 20.51
C THR A 566 13.71 -29.58 19.07
N ASP A 567 13.65 -28.32 18.65
CA ASP A 567 13.31 -27.96 17.26
C ASP A 567 14.47 -28.28 16.30
N VAL A 568 14.19 -29.13 15.31
CA VAL A 568 15.09 -29.45 14.18
C VAL A 568 14.44 -29.21 12.81
N ILE A 569 13.32 -28.50 12.73
CA ILE A 569 12.54 -28.25 11.49
C ILE A 569 13.43 -27.66 10.38
N GLN A 570 14.27 -26.68 10.72
CA GLN A 570 15.19 -26.01 9.78
C GLN A 570 16.48 -26.82 9.49
N GLN A 571 16.71 -27.92 10.23
CA GLN A 571 17.91 -28.75 10.13
C GLN A 571 17.70 -30.00 9.27
N LEU A 572 16.43 -30.39 9.08
CA LEU A 572 16.01 -31.52 8.27
C LEU A 572 15.72 -31.10 6.81
N PRO A 573 16.04 -31.94 5.80
CA PRO A 573 15.72 -31.62 4.42
C PRO A 573 14.20 -31.66 4.20
N ARG A 574 13.61 -30.51 3.88
CA ARG A 574 12.20 -30.30 3.52
C ARG A 574 12.07 -29.43 2.28
N ASP A 575 10.92 -29.51 1.62
CA ASP A 575 10.45 -28.61 0.58
C ASP A 575 9.22 -27.88 1.13
N ALA A 576 9.40 -26.62 1.52
CA ALA A 576 8.37 -25.84 2.20
C ALA A 576 7.24 -25.41 1.26
N ALA A 577 7.47 -25.31 -0.04
CA ALA A 577 6.45 -24.91 -1.02
C ALA A 577 5.47 -26.06 -1.34
N ALA A 578 5.91 -27.30 -1.15
CA ALA A 578 5.11 -28.50 -1.36
C ALA A 578 4.49 -29.08 -0.07
N MET A 579 4.58 -28.39 1.07
CA MET A 579 3.88 -28.78 2.31
C MET A 579 2.40 -28.40 2.23
N VAL A 580 1.52 -29.29 2.69
CA VAL A 580 0.08 -29.02 2.85
C VAL A 580 -0.14 -28.34 4.20
N LYS A 581 -0.80 -27.17 4.20
CA LYS A 581 -1.27 -26.54 5.43
C LYS A 581 -2.66 -27.03 5.81
N ARG A 582 -2.91 -27.19 7.11
CA ARG A 582 -4.18 -27.56 7.73
C ARG A 582 -4.51 -26.63 8.90
N PRO A 583 -5.79 -26.35 9.20
CA PRO A 583 -6.17 -25.76 10.47
C PRO A 583 -5.99 -26.74 11.63
N GLU A 584 -5.67 -26.23 12.82
CA GLU A 584 -5.65 -27.00 14.07
C GLU A 584 -7.07 -27.43 14.56
N SER A 585 -8.12 -27.16 13.76
CA SER A 585 -9.45 -27.78 13.93
C SER A 585 -9.55 -29.18 13.33
N GLU A 586 -8.68 -29.55 12.39
CA GLU A 586 -8.70 -30.88 11.76
C GLU A 586 -7.93 -31.94 12.55
N ILE A 587 -7.18 -31.54 13.57
CA ILE A 587 -6.45 -32.47 14.47
C ILE A 587 -7.45 -33.22 15.35
N LYS A 588 -7.65 -34.50 15.05
CA LYS A 588 -8.60 -35.42 15.72
C LYS A 588 -7.88 -36.58 16.44
N HIS A 589 -6.63 -36.88 16.04
CA HIS A 589 -5.90 -38.06 16.52
C HIS A 589 -4.43 -37.75 16.85
N ILE A 590 -3.82 -38.60 17.68
CA ILE A 590 -2.35 -38.71 17.81
C ILE A 590 -1.94 -40.06 17.23
N VAL A 591 -1.14 -40.07 16.17
CA VAL A 591 -0.78 -41.29 15.43
C VAL A 591 0.65 -41.72 15.73
N ILE A 592 0.77 -42.83 16.45
CA ILE A 592 2.03 -43.44 16.85
C ILE A 592 2.58 -44.32 15.71
N ASN A 593 3.83 -44.06 15.36
CA ASN A 593 4.59 -44.76 14.34
C ASN A 593 5.92 -45.28 14.90
N HIS A 594 6.52 -46.26 14.23
CA HIS A 594 7.92 -46.65 14.45
C HIS A 594 8.78 -46.39 13.22
N THR A 595 10.09 -46.24 13.41
CA THR A 595 11.02 -46.01 12.30
C THR A 595 11.42 -47.28 11.54
N ALA A 596 11.11 -48.47 12.10
CA ALA A 596 11.50 -49.80 11.62
C ALA A 596 13.03 -50.04 11.47
N VAL A 597 13.86 -49.07 11.85
CA VAL A 597 15.33 -49.17 11.89
C VAL A 597 15.82 -49.33 13.33
N ARG A 598 17.14 -49.42 13.53
CA ARG A 598 17.73 -49.48 14.88
C ARG A 598 17.78 -48.05 15.49
N PRO A 599 17.67 -47.87 16.83
CA PRO A 599 17.72 -46.56 17.50
C PRO A 599 19.07 -45.80 17.46
N GLY A 600 19.91 -46.07 16.45
CA GLY A 600 21.18 -45.38 16.19
C GLY A 600 21.29 -44.96 14.72
N VAL A 601 20.15 -44.67 14.08
CA VAL A 601 20.06 -44.14 12.72
C VAL A 601 19.54 -42.72 12.83
N GLU A 602 20.43 -41.75 12.66
CA GLU A 602 20.12 -40.32 12.79
C GLU A 602 18.84 -39.92 12.06
N ILE A 603 18.00 -39.13 12.76
CA ILE A 603 16.76 -38.53 12.26
C ILE A 603 16.90 -37.87 10.87
N ARG A 604 18.04 -37.23 10.60
CA ARG A 604 18.36 -36.60 9.30
C ARG A 604 18.37 -37.61 8.14
N ARG A 605 18.81 -38.85 8.38
CA ARG A 605 18.82 -39.93 7.39
C ARG A 605 17.42 -40.51 7.14
N ILE A 606 16.54 -40.45 8.14
CA ILE A 606 15.13 -40.83 8.03
C ILE A 606 14.37 -39.76 7.21
N ALA A 607 14.60 -38.47 7.48
CA ALA A 607 14.09 -37.38 6.65
C ALA A 607 14.54 -37.49 5.18
N GLN A 608 15.82 -37.76 4.93
CA GLN A 608 16.35 -38.02 3.57
C GLN A 608 15.70 -39.22 2.86
N ALA A 609 15.25 -40.24 3.61
CA ALA A 609 14.52 -41.36 3.04
C ALA A 609 13.09 -40.96 2.65
N HIS A 610 12.37 -40.26 3.53
CA HIS A 610 11.01 -39.77 3.26
C HIS A 610 10.96 -38.74 2.13
N ARG A 611 11.99 -37.89 1.96
CA ARG A 611 12.10 -36.91 0.85
C ARG A 611 12.08 -37.50 -0.56
N ARG A 612 12.16 -38.82 -0.71
CA ARG A 612 12.00 -39.53 -2.00
C ARG A 612 10.54 -39.71 -2.43
N SER A 613 9.60 -39.48 -1.53
CA SER A 613 8.16 -39.70 -1.75
C SER A 613 7.27 -38.61 -1.15
N TRP A 614 7.82 -37.77 -0.27
CA TRP A 614 7.09 -36.74 0.47
C TRP A 614 7.85 -35.39 0.47
N PRO A 615 7.16 -34.24 0.60
CA PRO A 615 7.79 -32.91 0.70
C PRO A 615 8.72 -32.76 1.92
N ALA A 616 8.49 -33.48 3.01
CA ALA A 616 9.32 -33.49 4.21
C ALA A 616 9.39 -34.88 4.85
N ILE A 617 9.93 -34.97 6.07
CA ILE A 617 9.68 -36.09 6.97
C ILE A 617 8.18 -36.12 7.33
N VAL A 618 7.56 -37.30 7.47
CA VAL A 618 6.10 -37.45 7.61
C VAL A 618 5.56 -36.98 8.98
N CYS A 619 6.38 -37.05 10.02
CA CYS A 619 5.97 -36.75 11.40
C CYS A 619 6.03 -35.27 11.77
N GLN A 620 5.29 -34.90 12.81
CA GLN A 620 5.49 -33.63 13.53
C GLN A 620 6.50 -33.82 14.66
N PHE A 621 6.49 -34.96 15.36
CA PHE A 621 7.45 -35.28 16.41
C PHE A 621 8.18 -36.61 16.19
N TYR A 622 9.38 -36.70 16.75
CA TYR A 622 10.22 -37.90 16.75
C TYR A 622 10.79 -38.14 18.15
N VAL A 623 10.79 -39.39 18.62
CA VAL A 623 11.31 -39.79 19.95
C VAL A 623 12.50 -40.74 19.77
N GLU A 624 13.69 -40.27 20.13
CA GLU A 624 14.95 -41.00 19.98
C GLU A 624 15.11 -42.12 21.03
N GLY A 625 16.10 -43.00 20.87
CA GLY A 625 16.29 -44.19 21.74
C GLY A 625 16.49 -43.90 23.24
N ASP A 626 16.93 -42.69 23.57
CA ASP A 626 17.17 -42.19 24.93
C ASP A 626 15.99 -41.39 25.52
N GLY A 627 14.89 -41.24 24.78
CA GLY A 627 13.74 -40.45 25.18
C GLY A 627 13.78 -38.98 24.74
N THR A 628 14.82 -38.52 24.02
CA THR A 628 14.86 -37.15 23.49
C THR A 628 13.74 -36.92 22.47
N ILE A 629 12.94 -35.88 22.66
CA ILE A 629 11.87 -35.47 21.75
C ILE A 629 12.38 -34.39 20.80
N TYR A 630 12.22 -34.63 19.50
CA TYR A 630 12.52 -33.68 18.44
C TYR A 630 11.24 -33.22 17.73
N GLN A 631 11.07 -31.91 17.53
CA GLN A 631 10.05 -31.38 16.63
C GLN A 631 10.62 -31.29 15.21
N THR A 632 9.87 -31.82 14.26
CA THR A 632 10.33 -32.15 12.90
C THR A 632 9.53 -31.45 11.80
N ASN A 633 8.30 -31.04 12.09
CA ASN A 633 7.51 -30.08 11.30
C ASN A 633 6.65 -29.21 12.23
N PRO A 634 6.14 -28.06 11.74
CA PRO A 634 5.04 -27.33 12.39
C PRO A 634 3.78 -28.19 12.55
N LEU A 635 2.89 -27.83 13.49
CA LEU A 635 1.67 -28.60 13.77
C LEU A 635 0.57 -28.38 12.72
N ASP A 636 0.58 -27.21 12.07
CA ASP A 636 -0.29 -26.82 10.95
C ASP A 636 0.19 -27.36 9.59
N GLU A 637 1.35 -28.04 9.52
CA GLU A 637 1.93 -28.55 8.28
C GLU A 637 1.99 -30.08 8.21
N VAL A 638 1.57 -30.64 7.07
CA VAL A 638 1.60 -32.07 6.76
C VAL A 638 2.11 -32.36 5.35
N VAL A 639 2.46 -33.62 5.09
CA VAL A 639 3.04 -34.05 3.81
C VAL A 639 2.03 -34.51 2.76
N SER A 640 0.74 -34.63 3.10
CA SER A 640 -0.34 -35.11 2.22
C SER A 640 -1.70 -34.72 2.80
N ALA A 641 -2.65 -34.33 1.96
CA ALA A 641 -4.05 -34.11 2.33
C ALA A 641 -4.87 -35.42 2.26
N ASP A 642 -4.53 -36.30 1.32
CA ASP A 642 -5.34 -37.43 0.84
C ASP A 642 -5.36 -38.64 1.81
N GLN A 643 -4.71 -38.51 2.96
CA GLN A 643 -4.55 -39.57 3.95
C GLN A 643 -4.90 -39.05 5.34
N ALA A 644 -6.08 -39.41 5.84
CA ALA A 644 -6.57 -38.95 7.13
C ALA A 644 -5.63 -39.26 8.31
N TRP A 645 -4.89 -40.39 8.26
CA TRP A 645 -3.88 -40.69 9.30
C TRP A 645 -2.69 -39.71 9.31
N ILE A 646 -2.49 -38.94 8.24
CA ILE A 646 -1.52 -37.84 8.13
C ILE A 646 -2.22 -36.48 8.39
N TYR A 647 -3.30 -36.19 7.65
CA TYR A 647 -3.96 -34.89 7.65
C TYR A 647 -4.72 -34.59 8.95
N ASP A 648 -5.43 -35.57 9.51
CA ASP A 648 -6.27 -35.43 10.71
C ASP A 648 -5.50 -35.67 12.02
N SER A 649 -4.16 -35.79 11.99
CA SER A 649 -3.40 -36.23 13.18
C SER A 649 -2.02 -35.61 13.39
N ILE A 650 -1.59 -35.61 14.65
CA ILE A 650 -0.18 -35.37 15.01
C ILE A 650 0.55 -36.71 14.93
N ASN A 651 1.45 -36.85 13.95
CA ASN A 651 2.24 -38.05 13.76
C ASN A 651 3.50 -38.02 14.62
N ILE A 652 3.70 -39.06 15.43
CA ILE A 652 4.85 -39.22 16.33
C ILE A 652 5.61 -40.49 15.93
N HIS A 653 6.87 -40.35 15.52
CA HIS A 653 7.74 -41.48 15.14
C HIS A 653 8.71 -41.87 16.26
N VAL A 654 8.59 -43.09 16.77
CA VAL A 654 9.46 -43.63 17.82
C VAL A 654 10.61 -44.43 17.22
N ALA A 655 11.85 -44.13 17.62
CA ALA A 655 13.06 -44.75 17.08
C ALA A 655 13.16 -46.24 17.47
N GLY A 656 12.99 -47.16 16.51
CA GLY A 656 13.10 -48.60 16.74
C GLY A 656 12.27 -49.46 15.80
N ASN A 657 12.30 -50.79 16.02
CA ASN A 657 11.57 -51.78 15.23
C ASN A 657 10.78 -52.72 16.15
N PHE A 658 9.64 -52.24 16.64
CA PHE A 658 8.82 -52.92 17.67
C PHE A 658 7.95 -54.08 17.14
N ASN A 659 8.47 -54.81 16.15
CA ASN A 659 7.88 -56.07 15.67
C ASN A 659 8.28 -57.27 16.53
N LYS A 660 9.33 -57.14 17.33
CA LYS A 660 9.81 -58.16 18.28
C LYS A 660 9.93 -57.57 19.69
N ASP A 661 10.57 -56.41 19.77
CA ASP A 661 10.86 -55.68 21.00
C ASP A 661 9.80 -54.59 21.26
N ILE A 662 9.89 -53.89 22.39
CA ILE A 662 9.07 -52.71 22.73
C ILE A 662 9.98 -51.46 22.87
N PRO A 663 9.43 -50.22 22.93
CA PRO A 663 10.23 -49.03 23.20
C PRO A 663 10.95 -49.11 24.56
N THR A 664 12.00 -48.30 24.74
CA THR A 664 12.68 -48.19 26.04
C THR A 664 11.80 -47.48 27.06
N GLU A 665 12.07 -47.64 28.36
CA GLU A 665 11.35 -46.90 29.42
C GLU A 665 11.39 -45.38 29.18
N ALA A 666 12.58 -44.83 28.87
CA ALA A 666 12.72 -43.42 28.54
C ALA A 666 11.94 -43.00 27.28
N GLN A 667 11.79 -43.88 26.28
CA GLN A 667 10.89 -43.63 25.15
C GLN A 667 9.42 -43.67 25.56
N LEU A 668 8.99 -44.60 26.41
CA LEU A 668 7.60 -44.68 26.89
C LEU A 668 7.23 -43.48 27.77
N ASP A 669 8.12 -43.05 28.65
CA ASP A 669 7.88 -41.95 29.59
C ASP A 669 7.84 -40.60 28.85
N SER A 670 8.82 -40.31 27.97
CA SER A 670 8.79 -39.11 27.12
C SER A 670 7.61 -39.10 26.16
N LEU A 671 7.25 -40.25 25.58
CA LEU A 671 6.08 -40.36 24.71
C LEU A 671 4.77 -40.16 25.49
N ALA A 672 4.68 -40.67 26.72
CA ALA A 672 3.53 -40.45 27.58
C ALA A 672 3.36 -38.97 27.96
N ALA A 673 4.45 -38.28 28.32
CA ALA A 673 4.42 -36.84 28.61
C ALA A 673 4.01 -36.02 27.36
N LEU A 674 4.58 -36.34 26.19
CA LEU A 674 4.22 -35.70 24.92
C LEU A 674 2.74 -35.94 24.57
N CYS A 675 2.26 -37.18 24.69
CA CYS A 675 0.85 -37.50 24.45
C CYS A 675 -0.08 -36.83 25.48
N ALA A 676 0.24 -36.84 26.78
CA ALA A 676 -0.59 -36.20 27.81
C ALA A 676 -0.74 -34.68 27.57
N TRP A 677 0.37 -33.99 27.30
CA TRP A 677 0.36 -32.56 26.93
C TRP A 677 -0.46 -32.29 25.65
N LEU A 678 -0.28 -33.09 24.59
CA LEU A 678 -1.03 -32.93 23.35
C LEU A 678 -2.52 -33.24 23.50
N LEU A 679 -2.89 -34.28 24.25
CA LEU A 679 -4.28 -34.64 24.52
C LEU A 679 -4.99 -33.55 25.33
N ASP A 680 -4.33 -32.94 26.30
CA ASP A 680 -4.89 -31.82 27.07
C ASP A 680 -4.94 -30.53 26.23
N THR A 681 -3.92 -30.26 25.40
CA THR A 681 -3.85 -29.09 24.50
C THR A 681 -4.95 -29.10 23.45
N TYR A 682 -5.23 -30.26 22.83
CA TYR A 682 -6.25 -30.42 21.79
C TYR A 682 -7.61 -30.91 22.32
N ASN A 683 -7.77 -31.03 23.65
CA ASN A 683 -8.95 -31.58 24.34
C ASN A 683 -9.42 -32.94 23.77
N LEU A 684 -8.46 -33.82 23.49
CA LEU A 684 -8.68 -35.17 22.98
C LEU A 684 -8.80 -36.19 24.13
N ASP A 685 -9.57 -37.25 23.89
CA ASP A 685 -9.63 -38.41 24.78
C ASP A 685 -8.43 -39.34 24.53
N THR A 686 -7.97 -40.05 25.56
CA THR A 686 -6.79 -40.93 25.47
C THR A 686 -7.03 -42.12 24.51
N THR A 687 -8.29 -42.48 24.22
CA THR A 687 -8.63 -43.43 23.14
C THR A 687 -8.18 -42.97 21.75
N GLU A 688 -7.90 -41.67 21.54
CA GLU A 688 -7.43 -41.11 20.28
C GLU A 688 -5.91 -41.20 20.04
N VAL A 689 -5.17 -41.83 20.97
CA VAL A 689 -3.77 -42.25 20.77
C VAL A 689 -3.72 -43.59 20.03
N LYS A 690 -3.63 -43.54 18.71
CA LYS A 690 -3.79 -44.71 17.81
C LYS A 690 -2.49 -45.01 17.08
N GLY A 691 -2.22 -46.26 16.76
CA GLY A 691 -1.08 -46.66 15.95
C GLY A 691 -1.41 -46.61 14.46
N ALA A 692 -0.44 -46.35 13.58
CA ALA A 692 -0.69 -46.27 12.14
C ALA A 692 -1.39 -47.51 11.54
N LYS A 693 -1.12 -48.73 12.06
CA LYS A 693 -1.83 -49.98 11.69
C LYS A 693 -3.32 -50.02 12.04
N GLU A 694 -3.84 -49.04 12.78
CA GLU A 694 -5.28 -48.87 13.07
C GLU A 694 -5.99 -48.02 11.99
N PHE A 695 -5.24 -47.38 11.08
CA PHE A 695 -5.79 -46.61 9.94
C PHE A 695 -5.42 -47.20 8.57
N VAL A 696 -4.18 -47.70 8.41
CA VAL A 696 -3.65 -48.17 7.11
C VAL A 696 -2.92 -49.50 7.24
N THR A 697 -2.82 -50.24 6.14
CA THR A 697 -2.14 -51.56 6.10
C THR A 697 -0.63 -51.40 6.25
N THR A 698 -0.14 -51.34 7.49
CA THR A 698 1.28 -51.20 7.83
C THR A 698 1.67 -52.09 9.01
N ALA A 699 2.98 -52.34 9.16
CA ALA A 699 3.54 -52.97 10.36
C ALA A 699 3.67 -51.98 11.54
N SER A 700 3.67 -50.67 11.27
CA SER A 700 3.90 -49.57 12.23
C SER A 700 2.71 -49.37 13.20
N PRO A 701 2.91 -49.07 14.50
CA PRO A 701 4.18 -48.87 15.20
C PRO A 701 4.79 -50.18 15.72
N GLY A 702 4.35 -51.34 15.22
CA GLY A 702 4.96 -52.64 15.47
C GLY A 702 3.93 -53.70 15.84
N LYS A 703 4.29 -54.98 15.63
CA LYS A 703 3.47 -56.10 16.12
C LYS A 703 3.17 -56.00 17.62
N GLN A 704 4.13 -55.57 18.44
CA GLN A 704 3.98 -55.50 19.90
C GLN A 704 2.98 -54.42 20.40
N TRP A 705 2.40 -53.61 19.50
CA TRP A 705 1.47 -52.51 19.84
C TRP A 705 0.13 -53.02 20.40
N LEU A 706 -0.53 -53.93 19.69
CA LEU A 706 -1.84 -54.53 20.06
C LEU A 706 -1.75 -56.04 20.39
N GLU A 707 -0.61 -56.66 20.10
CA GLU A 707 -0.36 -58.10 20.27
C GLU A 707 0.91 -58.30 21.10
N GLY A 708 1.15 -59.52 21.60
CA GLY A 708 2.37 -59.81 22.36
C GLY A 708 2.45 -59.03 23.66
N GLN A 709 3.46 -58.15 23.78
CA GLN A 709 3.70 -57.32 24.97
C GLN A 709 2.77 -56.10 25.10
N ARG A 710 1.94 -55.80 24.08
CA ARG A 710 0.85 -54.80 24.12
C ARG A 710 1.26 -53.44 24.70
N TRP A 711 2.36 -52.85 24.21
CA TRP A 711 2.88 -51.59 24.76
C TRP A 711 1.97 -50.36 24.53
N LYS A 712 0.86 -50.48 23.77
CA LYS A 712 -0.23 -49.50 23.79
C LYS A 712 -0.82 -49.34 25.20
N ASP A 713 -1.07 -50.45 25.90
CA ASP A 713 -1.62 -50.43 27.26
C ASP A 713 -0.64 -49.75 28.23
N MET A 714 0.65 -50.10 28.13
CA MET A 714 1.75 -49.52 28.94
C MET A 714 1.92 -48.00 28.72
N LEU A 715 1.60 -47.51 27.51
CA LEU A 715 1.60 -46.08 27.19
C LEU A 715 0.35 -45.38 27.74
N TYR A 716 -0.82 -46.02 27.62
CA TYR A 716 -2.08 -45.49 28.16
C TYR A 716 -2.02 -45.33 29.69
N GLU A 717 -1.51 -46.32 30.41
CA GLU A 717 -1.34 -46.25 31.87
C GLU A 717 -0.43 -45.06 32.30
N ARG A 718 0.63 -44.78 31.55
CA ARG A 718 1.52 -43.63 31.80
C ARG A 718 0.86 -42.29 31.44
N ILE A 719 0.09 -42.24 30.36
CA ILE A 719 -0.66 -41.03 29.99
C ILE A 719 -1.68 -40.68 31.07
N GLU A 720 -2.52 -41.64 31.48
CA GLU A 720 -3.53 -41.42 32.54
C GLU A 720 -2.89 -41.09 33.90
N ALA A 721 -1.68 -41.57 34.18
CA ALA A 721 -0.92 -41.19 35.38
C ALA A 721 -0.32 -39.76 35.33
N LEU A 722 -0.32 -39.10 34.17
CA LEU A 722 0.17 -37.73 33.95
C LEU A 722 -0.96 -36.72 33.67
N ARG A 723 -2.09 -37.16 33.10
CA ARG A 723 -3.26 -36.29 32.89
C ARG A 723 -3.87 -35.88 34.23
N GLY A 724 -4.17 -34.59 34.38
CA GLY A 724 -4.78 -34.06 35.60
C GLY A 724 -3.88 -34.12 36.84
N THR A 725 -2.54 -34.06 36.68
CA THR A 725 -1.59 -33.93 37.82
C THR A 725 -1.11 -32.50 38.08
N GLY A 726 -1.51 -31.52 37.26
CA GLY A 726 -1.11 -30.12 37.41
C GLY A 726 -1.70 -29.44 38.66
N ALA A 727 -0.96 -28.53 39.29
CA ALA A 727 -1.29 -27.99 40.61
C ALA A 727 -2.74 -27.46 40.73
N PRO A 728 -3.39 -27.61 41.92
CA PRO A 728 -4.76 -27.18 42.12
C PRO A 728 -4.90 -25.67 41.93
N GLU A 729 -5.94 -25.24 41.21
CA GLU A 729 -6.04 -23.85 40.79
C GLU A 729 -6.32 -22.88 41.95
N SER A 730 -5.60 -21.76 41.94
CA SER A 730 -5.81 -20.67 42.90
C SER A 730 -7.16 -19.99 42.64
N PRO A 731 -7.90 -19.54 43.67
CA PRO A 731 -9.15 -18.78 43.48
C PRO A 731 -8.99 -17.56 42.57
N VAL A 732 -7.80 -16.93 42.56
CA VAL A 732 -7.47 -15.81 41.67
C VAL A 732 -7.34 -16.26 40.21
N ALA A 733 -6.82 -17.47 39.97
CA ALA A 733 -6.76 -18.05 38.63
C ALA A 733 -8.17 -18.44 38.15
N SER A 734 -9.01 -19.00 39.01
CA SER A 734 -10.41 -19.30 38.69
C SER A 734 -11.22 -18.04 38.34
N GLU A 735 -11.02 -16.93 39.06
CA GLU A 735 -11.66 -15.63 38.75
C GLU A 735 -11.19 -15.07 37.39
N GLU A 736 -9.92 -15.26 37.03
CA GLU A 736 -9.39 -14.80 35.74
C GLU A 736 -9.85 -15.70 34.57
N ILE A 737 -9.90 -17.02 34.79
CA ILE A 737 -10.48 -17.98 33.84
C ILE A 737 -11.97 -17.69 33.62
N GLN A 738 -12.71 -17.28 34.66
CA GLN A 738 -14.11 -16.85 34.54
C GLN A 738 -14.25 -15.64 33.59
N LYS A 739 -13.39 -14.61 33.72
CA LYS A 739 -13.38 -13.43 32.82
C LYS A 739 -12.97 -13.80 31.39
N GLN A 740 -11.97 -14.66 31.24
CA GLN A 740 -11.53 -15.15 29.93
C GLN A 740 -12.65 -15.94 29.23
N LEU A 741 -13.36 -16.79 29.97
CA LEU A 741 -14.53 -17.52 29.49
C LEU A 741 -15.62 -16.55 29.00
N GLU A 742 -16.02 -15.57 29.82
CA GLU A 742 -17.02 -14.57 29.44
C GLU A 742 -16.61 -13.74 28.21
N ALA A 743 -15.31 -13.53 27.96
CA ALA A 743 -14.82 -12.84 26.78
C ALA A 743 -14.91 -13.70 25.51
N LEU A 744 -14.49 -14.97 25.59
CA LEU A 744 -14.53 -15.91 24.46
C LEU A 744 -15.95 -16.32 24.08
N GLU A 745 -16.87 -16.42 25.05
CA GLU A 745 -18.29 -16.64 24.76
C GLU A 745 -18.92 -15.45 24.03
N ARG A 746 -18.57 -14.20 24.41
CA ARG A 746 -18.99 -13.00 23.67
C ARG A 746 -18.43 -12.95 22.24
N GLU A 747 -17.19 -13.39 22.02
CA GLU A 747 -16.62 -13.46 20.67
C GLU A 747 -17.27 -14.55 19.80
N ARG A 748 -17.55 -15.72 20.38
CA ARG A 748 -18.32 -16.79 19.71
C ARG A 748 -19.70 -16.30 19.28
N ASP A 749 -20.43 -15.65 20.17
CA ASP A 749 -21.83 -15.27 19.93
C ASP A 749 -21.95 -14.19 18.84
N ALA A 750 -21.02 -13.21 18.81
CA ALA A 750 -20.94 -12.23 17.73
C ALA A 750 -20.64 -12.85 16.35
N LEU A 751 -19.83 -13.92 16.29
CA LEU A 751 -19.55 -14.66 15.05
C LEU A 751 -20.74 -15.53 14.61
N LEU A 752 -21.51 -16.07 15.56
CA LEU A 752 -22.75 -16.81 15.27
C LEU A 752 -23.86 -15.90 14.71
N GLU A 753 -23.95 -14.67 15.19
CA GLU A 753 -24.85 -13.62 14.69
C GLU A 753 -24.52 -13.28 13.22
N GLN A 754 -23.26 -12.96 12.92
CA GLN A 754 -22.77 -12.70 11.55
C GLN A 754 -23.01 -13.89 10.59
N LEU A 755 -22.80 -15.13 11.06
CA LEU A 755 -23.07 -16.33 10.28
C LEU A 755 -24.58 -16.55 10.02
N THR A 756 -25.45 -15.96 10.83
CA THR A 756 -26.90 -16.03 10.68
C THR A 756 -27.41 -15.00 9.66
N GLU A 757 -26.93 -13.75 9.73
CA GLU A 757 -27.19 -12.73 8.71
C GLU A 757 -26.74 -13.18 7.31
N ALA A 758 -25.56 -13.79 7.22
CA ALA A 758 -25.00 -14.29 5.96
C ALA A 758 -25.87 -15.38 5.29
N LYS A 759 -26.54 -16.23 6.10
CA LYS A 759 -27.50 -17.23 5.58
C LYS A 759 -28.75 -16.54 5.02
N ALA A 760 -29.36 -15.64 5.80
CA ALA A 760 -30.57 -14.94 5.40
C ALA A 760 -30.41 -14.17 4.07
N ARG A 761 -29.25 -13.53 3.86
CA ARG A 761 -28.93 -12.87 2.58
C ARG A 761 -28.84 -13.83 1.40
N ILE A 762 -28.32 -15.05 1.60
CA ILE A 762 -28.19 -16.05 0.54
C ILE A 762 -29.53 -16.75 0.24
N GLU A 763 -30.36 -16.98 1.25
CA GLU A 763 -31.74 -17.45 1.08
C GLU A 763 -32.58 -16.42 0.30
N ALA A 764 -32.42 -15.12 0.57
CA ALA A 764 -33.05 -14.04 -0.20
C ALA A 764 -32.54 -13.94 -1.65
N LEU A 765 -31.29 -14.30 -1.94
CA LEU A 765 -30.73 -14.36 -3.29
C LEU A 765 -31.23 -15.60 -4.06
N GLN A 766 -31.29 -16.77 -3.42
CA GLN A 766 -31.85 -17.97 -4.05
C GLN A 766 -33.36 -17.81 -4.32
N ALA A 767 -34.11 -17.17 -3.42
CA ALA A 767 -35.52 -16.86 -3.67
C ALA A 767 -35.74 -15.92 -4.88
N LYS A 768 -34.80 -15.00 -5.14
CA LYS A 768 -34.80 -14.15 -6.35
C LYS A 768 -34.45 -14.96 -7.61
N LEU A 769 -33.61 -15.99 -7.51
CA LEU A 769 -33.26 -16.89 -8.61
C LEU A 769 -34.40 -17.87 -8.95
N ASP A 770 -35.02 -18.49 -7.94
CA ASP A 770 -36.15 -19.40 -8.12
C ASP A 770 -37.37 -18.69 -8.74
N ALA A 771 -37.56 -17.40 -8.43
CA ALA A 771 -38.58 -16.54 -9.02
C ALA A 771 -38.35 -16.15 -10.50
N LEU A 772 -37.27 -16.62 -11.14
CA LEU A 772 -36.94 -16.39 -12.55
C LEU A 772 -37.16 -17.64 -13.45
N GLU A 773 -37.27 -18.85 -12.91
CA GLU A 773 -37.29 -20.09 -13.71
C GLU A 773 -38.69 -20.76 -13.89
N GLY A 774 -39.75 -20.20 -13.30
CA GLY A 774 -40.99 -20.94 -13.00
C GLY A 774 -42.16 -20.91 -14.01
N THR A 775 -42.17 -21.84 -14.98
CA THR A 775 -43.38 -22.37 -15.69
C THR A 775 -44.14 -21.44 -16.70
N PRO A 776 -45.04 -21.96 -17.58
CA PRO A 776 -44.97 -21.63 -19.02
C PRO A 776 -46.05 -20.71 -19.65
N LEU A 777 -45.73 -20.30 -20.89
CA LEU A 777 -46.46 -19.51 -21.91
C LEU A 777 -47.75 -20.17 -22.47
N PRO A 778 -48.57 -19.50 -23.33
CA PRO A 778 -48.47 -18.15 -23.97
C PRO A 778 -49.75 -17.28 -23.72
N GLU A 779 -50.18 -16.19 -24.42
CA GLU A 779 -50.13 -15.70 -25.83
C GLU A 779 -50.49 -14.15 -26.01
N THR A 780 -50.14 -13.50 -27.17
CA THR A 780 -50.42 -12.12 -27.78
C THR A 780 -50.34 -10.82 -26.91
N PRO A 781 -50.27 -9.58 -27.47
CA PRO A 781 -48.96 -8.93 -27.58
C PRO A 781 -48.91 -7.49 -27.02
N GLY A 782 -47.72 -7.07 -26.56
CA GLY A 782 -47.52 -5.69 -26.10
C GLY A 782 -47.39 -4.70 -27.26
N GLN A 783 -48.19 -3.63 -27.24
CA GLN A 783 -47.72 -2.33 -27.73
C GLN A 783 -46.83 -1.71 -26.65
N ILE A 784 -45.88 -0.84 -27.02
CA ILE A 784 -45.28 0.04 -26.01
C ILE A 784 -46.32 1.06 -25.58
N GLU A 785 -46.77 0.97 -24.32
CA GLU A 785 -47.68 1.95 -23.75
C GLU A 785 -47.06 3.35 -23.76
N GLN A 786 -47.87 4.35 -24.11
CA GLN A 786 -47.45 5.74 -24.02
C GLN A 786 -47.23 6.09 -22.54
N PRO A 787 -46.05 6.60 -22.13
CA PRO A 787 -45.84 6.99 -20.74
C PRO A 787 -46.77 8.14 -20.35
N PRO A 788 -47.07 8.33 -19.04
CA PRO A 788 -48.02 9.34 -18.58
C PRO A 788 -47.55 10.76 -18.92
N ILE A 789 -48.13 11.31 -19.99
CA ILE A 789 -47.83 12.64 -20.54
C ILE A 789 -48.95 13.60 -20.15
N LYS A 790 -48.58 14.73 -19.54
CA LYS A 790 -49.50 15.82 -19.19
C LYS A 790 -49.46 16.90 -20.27
N ASP A 791 -50.57 17.10 -20.99
CA ASP A 791 -50.73 18.23 -21.91
C ASP A 791 -50.73 19.55 -21.12
N VAL A 792 -49.82 20.47 -21.48
CA VAL A 792 -49.79 21.85 -21.00
C VAL A 792 -49.71 22.85 -22.18
N ILE A 793 -50.00 22.42 -23.41
CA ILE A 793 -49.84 23.19 -24.66
C ILE A 793 -50.61 24.51 -24.62
N THR A 794 -51.78 24.52 -23.97
CA THR A 794 -52.63 25.72 -23.81
C THR A 794 -52.28 26.56 -22.58
N GLU A 795 -51.50 26.02 -21.63
CA GLU A 795 -51.01 26.74 -20.44
C GLU A 795 -49.71 27.52 -20.69
N LEU A 796 -49.01 27.24 -21.80
CA LEU A 796 -47.74 27.88 -22.17
C LEU A 796 -47.97 29.05 -23.14
N PRO A 797 -47.19 30.14 -23.03
CA PRO A 797 -47.30 31.26 -23.96
C PRO A 797 -46.84 30.84 -25.36
N ARG A 798 -47.74 30.90 -26.35
CA ARG A 798 -47.48 30.53 -27.75
C ARG A 798 -48.22 31.43 -28.75
N ASP A 799 -47.81 31.36 -30.02
CA ASP A 799 -48.28 32.17 -31.15
C ASP A 799 -48.66 31.22 -32.31
N PRO A 800 -49.87 30.62 -32.29
CA PRO A 800 -50.20 29.48 -33.15
C PRO A 800 -50.11 29.77 -34.65
N GLU A 801 -50.43 31.00 -35.08
CA GLU A 801 -50.38 31.42 -36.49
C GLU A 801 -48.95 31.48 -37.07
N LYS A 802 -47.93 31.45 -36.20
CA LYS A 802 -46.50 31.52 -36.59
C LYS A 802 -45.75 30.20 -36.37
N MET A 803 -46.43 29.13 -35.97
CA MET A 803 -45.83 27.79 -35.89
C MET A 803 -45.65 27.21 -37.30
N PHE A 804 -44.51 26.57 -37.55
CA PHE A 804 -44.30 25.78 -38.76
C PHE A 804 -44.98 24.42 -38.60
N ARG A 805 -45.71 23.98 -39.64
CA ARG A 805 -46.41 22.69 -39.66
C ARG A 805 -45.66 21.69 -40.54
N ARG A 806 -45.47 20.48 -40.01
CA ARG A 806 -44.86 19.32 -40.68
C ARG A 806 -45.84 18.15 -40.68
N SER A 807 -45.65 17.16 -41.55
CA SER A 807 -46.23 15.83 -41.27
C SER A 807 -45.48 15.18 -40.11
N THR A 808 -46.17 14.31 -39.35
CA THR A 808 -45.47 13.38 -38.43
C THR A 808 -44.56 12.42 -39.19
N ASP A 809 -44.86 12.15 -40.47
CA ASP A 809 -44.04 11.30 -41.35
C ASP A 809 -42.71 11.97 -41.76
N GLU A 810 -42.48 13.24 -41.39
CA GLU A 810 -41.19 13.93 -41.50
C GLU A 810 -40.29 13.71 -40.28
N ILE A 811 -40.80 13.11 -39.19
CA ILE A 811 -40.00 12.85 -37.99
C ILE A 811 -38.93 11.79 -38.29
N ARG A 812 -37.67 12.13 -38.05
CA ARG A 812 -36.51 11.24 -38.24
C ARG A 812 -35.62 11.12 -37.01
N TYR A 813 -35.70 12.05 -36.07
CA TYR A 813 -34.81 12.12 -34.91
C TYR A 813 -35.56 12.32 -33.59
N ILE A 814 -34.96 11.87 -32.49
CA ILE A 814 -35.29 12.31 -31.14
C ILE A 814 -34.12 13.17 -30.66
N VAL A 815 -34.40 14.44 -30.32
CA VAL A 815 -33.37 15.45 -30.08
C VAL A 815 -33.36 15.90 -28.62
N ILE A 816 -32.34 15.45 -27.89
CA ILE A 816 -32.20 15.63 -26.45
C ILE A 816 -31.52 16.97 -26.15
N ASN A 817 -32.15 17.73 -25.27
CA ASN A 817 -31.70 19.03 -24.79
C ASN A 817 -31.73 19.05 -23.25
N HIS A 818 -30.86 19.82 -22.62
CA HIS A 818 -31.06 20.26 -21.23
C HIS A 818 -31.66 21.68 -21.20
N THR A 819 -32.01 22.20 -20.03
CA THR A 819 -32.50 23.59 -19.89
C THR A 819 -31.42 24.60 -19.50
N ALA A 820 -30.21 24.14 -19.16
CA ALA A 820 -29.08 24.97 -18.69
C ALA A 820 -29.39 25.82 -17.45
N VAL A 821 -30.43 25.44 -16.69
CA VAL A 821 -30.89 26.11 -15.46
C VAL A 821 -31.29 25.07 -14.42
N PRO A 822 -31.30 25.39 -13.11
CA PRO A 822 -31.70 24.44 -12.08
C PRO A 822 -33.10 23.84 -12.33
N PRO A 823 -33.33 22.56 -11.98
CA PRO A 823 -34.61 21.87 -12.23
C PRO A 823 -35.82 22.52 -11.53
N THR A 824 -35.58 23.39 -10.54
CA THR A 824 -36.61 24.21 -9.87
C THR A 824 -37.16 25.36 -10.74
N VAL A 825 -36.58 25.61 -11.92
CA VAL A 825 -37.09 26.60 -12.88
C VAL A 825 -38.21 25.98 -13.71
N SER A 826 -39.45 26.35 -13.39
CA SER A 826 -40.66 25.77 -14.02
C SER A 826 -40.74 26.02 -15.53
N VAL A 827 -41.35 25.06 -16.25
CA VAL A 827 -41.55 25.10 -17.71
C VAL A 827 -42.17 26.41 -18.22
N LYS A 828 -43.07 27.04 -17.44
CA LYS A 828 -43.70 28.33 -17.78
C LYS A 828 -42.69 29.48 -17.86
N ARG A 829 -41.61 29.44 -17.06
CA ARG A 829 -40.51 30.42 -17.12
C ARG A 829 -39.58 30.17 -18.30
N VAL A 830 -39.31 28.90 -18.63
CA VAL A 830 -38.54 28.52 -19.84
C VAL A 830 -39.29 28.90 -21.12
N ALA A 831 -40.59 28.59 -21.20
CA ALA A 831 -41.44 28.97 -22.33
C ALA A 831 -41.49 30.49 -22.53
N LYS A 832 -41.61 31.27 -21.44
CA LYS A 832 -41.56 32.75 -21.51
C LYS A 832 -40.21 33.27 -22.03
N ALA A 833 -39.09 32.62 -21.71
CA ALA A 833 -37.79 32.97 -22.26
C ALA A 833 -37.70 32.63 -23.76
N HIS A 834 -38.11 31.42 -24.17
CA HIS A 834 -38.12 31.02 -25.57
C HIS A 834 -39.02 31.91 -26.45
N ARG A 835 -40.13 32.43 -25.92
CA ARG A 835 -41.02 33.37 -26.62
C ARG A 835 -40.38 34.70 -27.03
N ALA A 836 -39.21 35.06 -26.51
CA ALA A 836 -38.45 36.21 -26.99
C ALA A 836 -37.78 35.97 -28.36
N ARG A 837 -37.60 34.71 -28.78
CA ARG A 837 -36.91 34.32 -30.02
C ARG A 837 -37.78 33.46 -30.96
N TRP A 838 -38.77 32.76 -30.44
CA TRP A 838 -39.57 31.76 -31.16
C TRP A 838 -41.08 31.94 -30.94
N PRO A 839 -41.94 31.41 -31.83
CA PRO A 839 -43.41 31.47 -31.67
C PRO A 839 -43.95 30.67 -30.47
N ALA A 840 -43.21 29.69 -29.97
CA ALA A 840 -43.53 28.91 -28.76
C ALA A 840 -42.24 28.52 -28.01
N ILE A 841 -42.35 27.65 -27.01
CA ILE A 841 -41.20 26.88 -26.50
C ILE A 841 -40.70 25.93 -27.60
N VAL A 842 -39.38 25.68 -27.69
CA VAL A 842 -38.77 24.90 -28.79
C VAL A 842 -39.18 23.42 -28.79
N CYS A 843 -39.34 22.82 -27.61
CA CYS A 843 -39.61 21.39 -27.45
C CYS A 843 -41.04 20.97 -27.77
N GLN A 844 -41.22 19.69 -28.07
CA GLN A 844 -42.51 19.01 -28.03
C GLN A 844 -42.78 18.42 -26.64
N PHE A 845 -41.73 17.96 -25.94
CA PHE A 845 -41.81 17.42 -24.58
C PHE A 845 -40.81 18.08 -23.62
N TYR A 846 -41.19 18.18 -22.35
CA TYR A 846 -40.36 18.70 -21.26
C TYR A 846 -40.45 17.76 -20.06
N ILE A 847 -39.31 17.37 -19.47
CA ILE A 847 -39.26 16.45 -18.32
C ILE A 847 -38.81 17.24 -17.09
N GLU A 848 -39.67 17.31 -16.06
CA GLU A 848 -39.39 18.06 -14.83
C GLU A 848 -38.41 17.31 -13.90
N GLY A 849 -38.02 17.92 -12.78
CA GLY A 849 -36.99 17.40 -11.87
C GLY A 849 -37.32 16.05 -11.20
N ASP A 850 -38.61 15.72 -11.14
CA ASP A 850 -39.18 14.48 -10.57
C ASP A 850 -39.50 13.41 -11.62
N GLY A 851 -39.14 13.65 -12.89
CA GLY A 851 -39.47 12.76 -14.01
C GLY A 851 -40.84 13.01 -14.65
N THR A 852 -41.65 13.98 -14.20
CA THR A 852 -42.95 14.29 -14.81
C THR A 852 -42.77 14.73 -16.27
N ILE A 853 -43.47 14.05 -17.20
CA ILE A 853 -43.42 14.36 -18.64
C ILE A 853 -44.56 15.32 -19.01
N LEU A 854 -44.21 16.47 -19.56
CA LEU A 854 -45.14 17.48 -20.05
C LEU A 854 -45.10 17.54 -21.58
N GLN A 855 -46.27 17.51 -22.25
CA GLN A 855 -46.36 17.87 -23.66
C GLN A 855 -46.55 19.38 -23.79
N THR A 856 -45.66 20.01 -24.55
CA THR A 856 -45.51 21.46 -24.63
C THR A 856 -45.82 22.02 -26.02
N ASN A 857 -45.74 21.20 -27.07
CA ASN A 857 -46.31 21.46 -28.40
C ASN A 857 -46.85 20.17 -29.04
N PRO A 858 -47.80 20.27 -30.01
CA PRO A 858 -48.18 19.15 -30.87
C PRO A 858 -46.99 18.60 -31.68
N LEU A 859 -46.96 17.29 -31.97
CA LEU A 859 -45.86 16.68 -32.73
C LEU A 859 -45.74 17.18 -34.18
N ASN A 860 -46.83 17.66 -34.76
CA ASN A 860 -46.90 18.25 -36.10
C ASN A 860 -46.63 19.77 -36.14
N GLU A 861 -46.37 20.42 -35.00
CA GLU A 861 -46.08 21.86 -34.91
C GLU A 861 -44.70 22.12 -34.28
N VAL A 862 -43.88 22.91 -34.97
CA VAL A 862 -42.51 23.25 -34.53
C VAL A 862 -42.26 24.76 -34.67
N VAL A 863 -41.26 25.26 -33.93
CA VAL A 863 -40.96 26.69 -33.87
C VAL A 863 -40.18 27.26 -35.07
N ASP A 864 -39.57 26.39 -35.87
CA ASP A 864 -38.78 26.75 -37.06
C ASP A 864 -38.78 25.58 -38.06
N GLY A 865 -39.05 25.88 -39.34
CA GLY A 865 -39.02 24.91 -40.43
C GLY A 865 -37.71 24.87 -41.23
N LYS A 866 -36.69 25.64 -40.82
CA LYS A 866 -35.41 25.81 -41.53
C LYS A 866 -34.22 25.07 -40.90
N GLN A 867 -34.39 24.52 -39.71
CA GLN A 867 -33.34 23.80 -38.98
C GLN A 867 -33.75 22.33 -38.82
N ASP A 868 -32.97 21.40 -39.36
CA ASP A 868 -33.38 19.99 -39.44
C ASP A 868 -33.56 19.33 -38.07
N TRP A 869 -32.76 19.72 -37.06
CA TRP A 869 -32.92 19.25 -35.68
C TRP A 869 -34.25 19.73 -35.04
N ILE A 870 -34.86 20.80 -35.55
CA ILE A 870 -36.19 21.26 -35.15
C ILE A 870 -37.27 20.64 -36.06
N ARG A 871 -37.09 20.68 -37.38
CA ARG A 871 -38.09 20.22 -38.36
C ARG A 871 -38.25 18.71 -38.40
N LEU A 872 -37.17 17.95 -38.33
CA LEU A 872 -37.17 16.47 -38.39
C LEU A 872 -37.05 15.84 -36.99
N GLY A 873 -36.79 16.63 -35.95
CA GLY A 873 -36.63 16.18 -34.58
C GLY A 873 -37.89 16.29 -33.72
N VAL A 874 -38.18 15.29 -32.88
CA VAL A 874 -38.97 15.47 -31.66
C VAL A 874 -38.02 16.00 -30.59
N ASN A 875 -38.19 17.27 -30.21
CA ASN A 875 -37.29 17.92 -29.25
C ASN A 875 -37.79 17.68 -27.82
N ILE A 876 -36.93 17.07 -27.00
CA ILE A 876 -37.18 16.77 -25.59
C ILE A 876 -36.21 17.59 -24.75
N HIS A 877 -36.73 18.41 -23.83
CA HIS A 877 -35.91 19.17 -22.88
C HIS A 877 -36.00 18.56 -21.48
N VAL A 878 -34.87 18.16 -20.91
CA VAL A 878 -34.76 17.68 -19.52
C VAL A 878 -34.42 18.87 -18.62
N ALA A 879 -35.18 19.07 -17.54
CA ALA A 879 -34.99 20.19 -16.62
C ALA A 879 -33.70 20.00 -15.79
N GLY A 880 -32.70 20.86 -16.01
CA GLY A 880 -31.43 20.85 -15.30
C GLY A 880 -30.29 21.52 -16.07
N ASN A 881 -29.15 21.68 -15.40
CA ASN A 881 -27.91 22.14 -15.98
C ASN A 881 -26.88 21.00 -16.00
N PHE A 882 -27.03 20.06 -16.92
CA PHE A 882 -26.16 18.90 -17.07
C PHE A 882 -24.87 19.24 -17.85
N THR A 883 -24.34 20.46 -17.68
CA THR A 883 -23.08 20.86 -18.33
C THR A 883 -21.93 19.98 -17.83
N ASP A 884 -21.88 19.76 -16.51
CA ASP A 884 -20.88 18.94 -15.82
C ASP A 884 -21.49 17.79 -15.01
N ASP A 885 -22.81 17.79 -14.78
CA ASP A 885 -23.60 16.72 -14.14
C ASP A 885 -24.38 15.87 -15.17
N ILE A 886 -25.12 14.83 -14.71
CA ILE A 886 -26.07 14.04 -15.52
C ILE A 886 -27.52 14.15 -14.97
N PRO A 887 -28.57 13.82 -15.75
CA PRO A 887 -29.94 13.75 -15.24
C PRO A 887 -30.10 12.68 -14.15
N ASN A 888 -31.04 12.90 -13.22
CA ASN A 888 -31.30 11.93 -12.16
C ASN A 888 -32.09 10.71 -12.66
N GLU A 889 -32.14 9.65 -11.84
CA GLU A 889 -32.83 8.38 -12.15
C GLU A 889 -34.29 8.55 -12.64
N ALA A 890 -35.09 9.41 -12.00
CA ALA A 890 -36.48 9.62 -12.41
C ALA A 890 -36.55 10.31 -13.80
N GLN A 891 -35.63 11.24 -14.07
CA GLN A 891 -35.51 11.89 -15.37
C GLN A 891 -35.02 10.93 -16.47
N LEU A 892 -34.02 10.08 -16.18
CA LEU A 892 -33.51 9.08 -17.11
C LEU A 892 -34.56 8.02 -17.44
N ASN A 893 -35.31 7.52 -16.45
CA ASN A 893 -36.34 6.51 -16.66
C ASN A 893 -37.53 7.05 -17.48
N SER A 894 -38.04 8.24 -17.14
CA SER A 894 -39.09 8.90 -17.94
C SER A 894 -38.62 9.27 -19.35
N LEU A 895 -37.34 9.64 -19.52
CA LEU A 895 -36.77 9.91 -20.83
C LEU A 895 -36.65 8.64 -21.67
N ALA A 896 -36.19 7.53 -21.09
CA ALA A 896 -36.07 6.24 -21.76
C ALA A 896 -37.45 5.73 -22.22
N ALA A 897 -38.46 5.79 -21.36
CA ALA A 897 -39.84 5.41 -21.69
C ALA A 897 -40.42 6.27 -22.83
N LEU A 898 -40.21 7.58 -22.79
CA LEU A 898 -40.64 8.50 -23.85
C LEU A 898 -39.94 8.22 -25.18
N CYS A 899 -38.63 7.94 -25.14
CA CYS A 899 -37.87 7.62 -26.35
C CYS A 899 -38.27 6.27 -26.94
N ALA A 900 -38.42 5.21 -26.13
CA ALA A 900 -38.84 3.89 -26.59
C ALA A 900 -40.25 3.94 -27.23
N TRP A 901 -41.21 4.64 -26.61
CA TRP A 901 -42.53 4.86 -27.18
C TRP A 901 -42.47 5.62 -28.52
N LEU A 902 -41.69 6.70 -28.61
CA LEU A 902 -41.53 7.46 -29.85
C LEU A 902 -40.84 6.66 -30.97
N MET A 903 -39.82 5.87 -30.63
CA MET A 903 -39.09 5.02 -31.58
C MET A 903 -40.00 3.94 -32.17
N HIS A 904 -40.74 3.23 -31.31
CA HIS A 904 -41.71 2.22 -31.73
C HIS A 904 -42.87 2.83 -32.54
N THR A 905 -43.42 3.97 -32.11
CA THR A 905 -44.58 4.62 -32.77
C THR A 905 -44.25 5.23 -34.13
N TYR A 906 -43.04 5.76 -34.31
CA TYR A 906 -42.65 6.51 -35.53
C TYR A 906 -41.53 5.85 -36.35
N GLY A 907 -41.12 4.62 -36.00
CA GLY A 907 -40.07 3.89 -36.72
C GLY A 907 -38.70 4.58 -36.67
N ILE A 908 -38.38 5.27 -35.58
CA ILE A 908 -37.12 5.99 -35.42
C ILE A 908 -36.03 5.00 -34.97
N PRO A 909 -34.95 4.80 -35.75
CA PRO A 909 -33.88 3.88 -35.37
C PRO A 909 -32.95 4.50 -34.31
N GLU A 910 -32.20 3.67 -33.60
CA GLU A 910 -31.45 4.05 -32.40
C GLU A 910 -30.39 5.13 -32.67
N GLU A 911 -29.69 5.05 -33.80
CA GLU A 911 -28.68 6.02 -34.22
C GLU A 911 -29.23 7.43 -34.49
N ASN A 912 -30.55 7.61 -34.43
CA ASN A 912 -31.24 8.89 -34.55
C ASN A 912 -31.75 9.46 -33.21
N VAL A 913 -31.44 8.81 -32.08
CA VAL A 913 -31.51 9.44 -30.75
C VAL A 913 -30.21 10.21 -30.50
N ARG A 914 -30.29 11.54 -30.49
CA ARG A 914 -29.11 12.43 -30.50
C ARG A 914 -29.29 13.65 -29.62
N GLY A 915 -28.20 14.14 -29.05
CA GLY A 915 -28.17 15.43 -28.36
C GLY A 915 -28.17 16.58 -29.36
N VAL A 916 -28.70 17.74 -29.00
CA VAL A 916 -28.71 18.91 -29.89
C VAL A 916 -27.29 19.37 -30.30
N GLN A 917 -26.27 19.13 -29.46
CA GLN A 917 -24.85 19.33 -29.81
C GLN A 917 -24.33 18.45 -30.96
N GLU A 918 -25.04 17.39 -31.34
CA GLU A 918 -24.73 16.56 -32.52
C GLU A 918 -25.27 17.16 -33.84
N PHE A 919 -26.01 18.28 -33.77
CA PHE A 919 -26.54 18.99 -34.93
C PHE A 919 -26.03 20.44 -35.05
N ILE A 920 -25.80 21.12 -33.93
CA ILE A 920 -25.35 22.53 -33.87
C ILE A 920 -24.36 22.75 -32.72
N VAL A 921 -23.52 23.77 -32.82
CA VAL A 921 -22.59 24.13 -31.72
C VAL A 921 -23.38 24.68 -30.53
N THR A 922 -23.48 23.89 -29.46
CA THR A 922 -24.15 24.23 -28.19
C THR A 922 -23.64 23.32 -27.08
N GLY A 923 -23.77 23.71 -25.80
CA GLY A 923 -23.39 22.90 -24.63
C GLY A 923 -24.46 21.93 -24.14
N SER A 924 -25.52 21.72 -24.93
CA SER A 924 -26.72 20.96 -24.59
C SER A 924 -26.76 19.64 -25.37
N PRO A 925 -27.11 18.49 -24.74
CA PRO A 925 -27.64 18.37 -23.40
C PRO A 925 -26.56 18.22 -22.31
N GLY A 926 -25.27 18.39 -22.62
CA GLY A 926 -24.19 18.42 -21.64
C GLY A 926 -22.84 17.97 -22.19
N LYS A 927 -21.73 18.34 -21.54
CA LYS A 927 -20.41 17.71 -21.82
C LYS A 927 -20.48 16.20 -21.55
N GLN A 928 -21.18 15.85 -20.46
CA GLN A 928 -21.41 14.48 -20.00
C GLN A 928 -22.25 13.61 -20.96
N TRP A 929 -22.81 14.17 -22.04
CA TRP A 929 -23.63 13.43 -23.01
C TRP A 929 -22.78 12.46 -23.87
N LEU A 930 -21.60 12.89 -24.33
CA LEU A 930 -20.66 12.08 -25.13
C LEU A 930 -19.31 11.83 -24.46
N HIS A 931 -19.03 12.50 -23.34
CA HIS A 931 -17.76 12.45 -22.63
C HIS A 931 -18.01 12.25 -21.12
N GLY A 932 -16.97 12.06 -20.31
CA GLY A 932 -17.10 11.84 -18.87
C GLY A 932 -17.95 10.62 -18.52
N GLN A 933 -19.12 10.82 -17.91
CA GLN A 933 -20.09 9.75 -17.56
C GLN A 933 -20.91 9.24 -18.76
N GLN A 934 -20.80 9.88 -19.94
CA GLN A 934 -21.37 9.44 -21.23
C GLN A 934 -22.85 8.99 -21.16
N TRP A 935 -23.72 9.78 -20.53
CA TRP A 935 -25.09 9.36 -20.21
C TRP A 935 -26.00 9.10 -21.43
N LYS A 936 -25.54 9.39 -22.66
CA LYS A 936 -26.15 8.86 -23.88
C LYS A 936 -26.20 7.33 -23.88
N TYR A 937 -25.13 6.64 -23.49
CA TYR A 937 -25.13 5.18 -23.44
C TYR A 937 -26.04 4.64 -22.34
N ILE A 938 -26.07 5.29 -21.17
CA ILE A 938 -26.99 4.96 -20.07
C ILE A 938 -28.47 5.08 -20.52
N LEU A 939 -28.78 6.11 -21.32
CA LEU A 939 -30.11 6.29 -21.90
C LEU A 939 -30.42 5.23 -22.98
N LEU A 940 -29.50 4.98 -23.90
CA LEU A 940 -29.68 4.01 -24.99
C LEU A 940 -29.85 2.57 -24.45
N ASP A 941 -29.11 2.19 -23.42
CA ASP A 941 -29.23 0.86 -22.81
C ASP A 941 -30.61 0.64 -22.18
N ARG A 942 -31.13 1.63 -21.43
CA ARG A 942 -32.50 1.60 -20.88
C ARG A 942 -33.56 1.58 -21.99
N ILE A 943 -33.35 2.32 -23.08
CA ILE A 943 -34.22 2.27 -24.27
C ILE A 943 -34.24 0.86 -24.88
N ARG A 944 -33.07 0.22 -25.04
CA ARG A 944 -32.96 -1.17 -25.53
C ARG A 944 -33.67 -2.15 -24.60
N SER A 945 -33.51 -2.03 -23.29
CA SER A 945 -34.23 -2.88 -22.33
C SER A 945 -35.75 -2.76 -22.46
N LEU A 946 -36.26 -1.55 -22.67
CA LEU A 946 -37.69 -1.29 -22.86
C LEU A 946 -38.21 -1.78 -24.24
N LEU A 947 -37.41 -1.67 -25.30
CA LEU A 947 -37.74 -2.21 -26.63
C LEU A 947 -37.70 -3.74 -26.65
N ALA A 948 -36.70 -4.35 -25.99
CA ALA A 948 -36.55 -5.81 -25.88
C ALA A 948 -37.63 -6.49 -25.03
N ALA A 949 -38.38 -5.72 -24.22
CA ALA A 949 -39.54 -6.22 -23.49
C ALA A 949 -40.77 -6.47 -24.39
N VAL A 950 -40.72 -6.11 -25.67
CA VAL A 950 -41.81 -6.28 -26.65
C VAL A 950 -41.60 -7.52 -27.51
N PRO A 951 -42.48 -8.54 -27.46
CA PRO A 951 -42.41 -9.68 -28.36
C PRO A 951 -42.80 -9.31 -29.79
N THR A 952 -42.04 -9.78 -30.78
CA THR A 952 -42.44 -9.77 -32.20
C THR A 952 -43.50 -10.84 -32.51
N GLU A 953 -44.18 -10.69 -33.64
CA GLU A 953 -45.45 -11.36 -33.98
C GLU A 953 -45.44 -12.91 -33.96
N GLU A 954 -45.96 -13.54 -32.89
CA GLU A 954 -46.71 -14.81 -32.93
C GLU A 954 -47.49 -15.11 -31.61
N SER A 955 -48.49 -16.01 -31.66
CA SER A 955 -49.48 -16.43 -30.61
C SER A 955 -50.60 -15.41 -30.27
N THR A 956 -51.82 -15.85 -29.89
CA THR A 956 -53.19 -15.20 -29.80
C THR A 956 -53.63 -14.52 -28.46
N ASP A 957 -54.75 -13.79 -28.32
CA ASP A 957 -55.01 -12.90 -27.14
C ASP A 957 -55.41 -13.56 -25.80
N THR A 958 -54.54 -13.40 -24.76
CA THR A 958 -54.97 -13.06 -23.37
C THR A 958 -53.86 -12.60 -22.39
N ASP A 959 -52.57 -12.84 -22.67
CA ASP A 959 -51.58 -13.03 -21.59
C ASP A 959 -50.88 -11.74 -21.13
N LEU A 960 -50.98 -10.64 -21.88
CA LEU A 960 -50.44 -9.34 -21.48
C LEU A 960 -51.13 -8.79 -20.22
N VAL A 961 -52.47 -8.81 -20.18
CA VAL A 961 -53.26 -8.33 -19.03
C VAL A 961 -52.99 -9.16 -17.77
N ARG A 962 -52.83 -10.48 -17.94
CA ARG A 962 -52.50 -11.41 -16.85
C ARG A 962 -51.11 -11.14 -16.28
N ARG A 963 -50.12 -10.92 -17.15
CA ARG A 963 -48.75 -10.53 -16.76
C ARG A 963 -48.73 -9.16 -16.07
N LEU A 964 -49.43 -8.16 -16.57
CA LEU A 964 -49.53 -6.84 -15.94
C LEU A 964 -50.19 -6.90 -14.54
N GLN A 965 -51.26 -7.69 -14.36
CA GLN A 965 -51.87 -7.87 -13.04
C GLN A 965 -50.94 -8.61 -12.06
N ALA A 966 -50.23 -9.64 -12.51
CA ALA A 966 -49.21 -10.31 -11.71
C ALA A 966 -48.02 -9.39 -11.38
N GLN A 967 -47.60 -8.53 -12.32
CA GLN A 967 -46.52 -7.57 -12.15
C GLN A 967 -46.91 -6.42 -11.22
N VAL A 968 -48.16 -5.93 -11.26
CA VAL A 968 -48.68 -4.96 -10.28
C VAL A 968 -48.76 -5.58 -8.89
N ALA A 969 -49.25 -6.83 -8.75
CA ALA A 969 -49.27 -7.53 -7.47
C ALA A 969 -47.85 -7.77 -6.92
N ARG A 970 -46.90 -8.15 -7.79
CA ARG A 970 -45.47 -8.26 -7.48
C ARG A 970 -44.89 -6.93 -7.02
N LEU A 971 -45.03 -5.86 -7.80
CA LEU A 971 -44.54 -4.51 -7.46
C LEU A 971 -45.22 -3.90 -6.22
N GLN A 972 -46.43 -4.32 -5.86
CA GLN A 972 -47.11 -3.95 -4.62
C GLN A 972 -46.56 -4.72 -3.42
N ALA A 973 -46.30 -6.02 -3.55
CA ALA A 973 -45.60 -6.81 -2.52
C ALA A 973 -44.15 -6.32 -2.34
N GLU A 974 -43.47 -6.02 -3.44
CA GLU A 974 -42.09 -5.52 -3.49
C GLU A 974 -42.01 -4.09 -2.92
N ASN A 975 -43.00 -3.21 -3.15
CA ASN A 975 -43.12 -1.94 -2.42
C ASN A 975 -43.40 -2.14 -0.93
N ALA A 976 -44.28 -3.06 -0.55
CA ALA A 976 -44.58 -3.32 0.86
C ALA A 976 -43.36 -3.88 1.61
N GLN A 977 -42.58 -4.74 0.94
CA GLN A 977 -41.31 -5.26 1.44
C GLN A 977 -40.24 -4.16 1.51
N LEU A 978 -40.02 -3.39 0.43
CA LEU A 978 -39.05 -2.28 0.43
C LEU A 978 -39.41 -1.19 1.45
N GLN A 979 -40.70 -0.96 1.70
CA GLN A 979 -41.17 -0.05 2.75
C GLN A 979 -40.89 -0.61 4.15
N ALA A 980 -41.07 -1.92 4.37
CA ALA A 980 -40.71 -2.59 5.62
C ALA A 980 -39.17 -2.59 5.85
N GLU A 981 -38.38 -2.94 4.83
CA GLU A 981 -36.91 -2.85 4.85
C GLU A 981 -36.44 -1.41 5.11
N LEU A 982 -37.10 -0.40 4.51
CA LEU A 982 -36.84 1.01 4.78
C LEU A 982 -37.26 1.46 6.19
N ASP A 983 -38.22 0.78 6.82
CA ASP A 983 -38.63 1.05 8.22
C ASP A 983 -37.71 0.35 9.23
N ASP A 984 -37.18 -0.85 8.94
CA ASP A 984 -36.15 -1.54 9.74
C ASP A 984 -34.76 -0.87 9.63
N LEU A 985 -34.40 -0.36 8.45
CA LEU A 985 -33.12 0.35 8.24
C LEU A 985 -33.10 1.77 8.84
N LYS A 986 -34.22 2.31 9.35
CA LYS A 986 -34.27 3.63 10.04
C LYS A 986 -33.60 3.59 11.42
N PRO A 987 -33.91 2.62 12.31
CA PRO A 987 -33.10 2.29 13.49
C PRO A 987 -31.60 2.23 13.18
N ASP A 988 -31.20 1.47 12.16
CA ASP A 988 -29.78 1.28 11.82
C ASP A 988 -29.14 2.56 11.30
N LEU A 989 -29.82 3.33 10.45
CA LEU A 989 -29.33 4.64 10.00
C LEU A 989 -29.18 5.63 11.17
N ALA A 990 -30.02 5.54 12.20
CA ALA A 990 -29.90 6.34 13.41
C ALA A 990 -28.75 5.86 14.31
N ALA A 991 -28.55 4.54 14.45
CA ALA A 991 -27.43 3.94 15.17
C ALA A 991 -26.09 4.26 14.49
N LEU A 992 -26.00 4.10 13.17
CA LEU A 992 -24.82 4.41 12.36
C LEU A 992 -24.51 5.90 12.39
N ARG A 993 -25.51 6.80 12.35
CA ARG A 993 -25.30 8.24 12.57
C ARG A 993 -24.75 8.55 13.96
N LYS A 994 -25.22 7.86 15.00
CA LYS A 994 -24.68 7.99 16.37
C LYS A 994 -23.22 7.48 16.44
N GLN A 995 -22.91 6.37 15.76
CA GLN A 995 -21.58 5.79 15.69
C GLN A 995 -20.60 6.67 14.89
N VAL A 996 -21.04 7.25 13.77
CA VAL A 996 -20.30 8.27 13.00
C VAL A 996 -20.03 9.51 13.85
N ASN A 997 -20.99 9.98 14.65
CA ASN A 997 -20.75 11.09 15.58
C ASN A 997 -19.73 10.73 16.67
N GLN A 998 -19.80 9.52 17.25
CA GLN A 998 -18.79 9.04 18.21
C GLN A 998 -17.40 8.90 17.58
N LEU A 999 -17.32 8.43 16.34
CA LEU A 999 -16.07 8.38 15.56
C LEU A 999 -15.53 9.78 15.26
N ASN A 1000 -16.39 10.75 14.90
CA ASN A 1000 -15.98 12.15 14.70
C ASN A 1000 -15.45 12.79 15.98
N ASP A 1001 -16.02 12.48 17.14
CA ASP A 1001 -15.52 12.98 18.43
C ASP A 1001 -14.23 12.26 18.87
N GLN A 1002 -14.07 10.97 18.53
CA GLN A 1002 -12.78 10.26 18.67
C GLN A 1002 -11.70 10.82 17.74
N VAL A 1003 -12.03 11.17 16.49
CA VAL A 1003 -11.11 11.84 15.56
C VAL A 1003 -10.64 13.17 16.11
N LYS A 1004 -11.54 14.01 16.65
CA LYS A 1004 -11.13 15.27 17.32
C LYS A 1004 -10.19 15.03 18.51
N ALA A 1005 -10.45 14.00 19.33
CA ALA A 1005 -9.58 13.65 20.45
C ALA A 1005 -8.18 13.22 19.95
N LEU A 1006 -8.12 12.41 18.89
CA LEU A 1006 -6.88 11.99 18.23
C LEU A 1006 -6.17 13.15 17.51
N GLU A 1007 -6.89 14.15 17.01
CA GLU A 1007 -6.32 15.39 16.47
C GLU A 1007 -5.71 16.27 17.59
N GLU A 1008 -6.34 16.35 18.75
CA GLU A 1008 -5.76 17.00 19.94
C GLU A 1008 -4.53 16.26 20.46
N ASP A 1009 -4.54 14.92 20.50
CA ASP A 1009 -3.37 14.13 20.91
C ASP A 1009 -2.25 14.17 19.86
N LYS A 1010 -2.58 14.18 18.56
CA LYS A 1010 -1.63 14.45 17.47
C LYS A 1010 -1.00 15.84 17.60
N ARG A 1011 -1.75 16.85 18.06
CA ARG A 1011 -1.22 18.19 18.36
C ARG A 1011 -0.25 18.16 19.55
N LYS A 1012 -0.62 17.49 20.65
CA LYS A 1012 0.26 17.30 21.83
C LYS A 1012 1.56 16.57 21.45
N LEU A 1013 1.46 15.51 20.65
CA LEU A 1013 2.61 14.75 20.16
C LEU A 1013 3.47 15.55 19.16
N ALA A 1014 2.89 16.48 18.39
CA ALA A 1014 3.66 17.40 17.56
C ALA A 1014 4.41 18.44 18.41
N ASP A 1015 3.77 19.01 19.43
CA ASP A 1015 4.39 19.93 20.40
C ASP A 1015 5.53 19.22 21.16
N GLU A 1016 5.32 17.96 21.57
CA GLU A 1016 6.32 17.13 22.24
C GLU A 1016 7.48 16.76 21.31
N ARG A 1017 7.20 16.36 20.06
CA ARG A 1017 8.24 16.11 19.05
C ARG A 1017 9.07 17.36 18.79
N GLN A 1018 8.46 18.54 18.74
CA GLN A 1018 9.19 19.81 18.56
C GLN A 1018 10.09 20.12 19.76
N ARG A 1019 9.65 19.85 21.00
CA ARG A 1019 10.49 19.98 22.20
C ARG A 1019 11.66 18.99 22.18
N LEU A 1020 11.39 17.72 21.89
CA LEU A 1020 12.41 16.68 21.79
C LEU A 1020 13.44 17.00 20.69
N GLN A 1021 13.01 17.59 19.58
CA GLN A 1021 13.90 18.00 18.50
C GLN A 1021 14.83 19.15 18.93
N VAL A 1022 14.34 20.15 19.66
CA VAL A 1022 15.19 21.17 20.30
C VAL A 1022 16.18 20.53 21.29
N THR A 1023 15.74 19.56 22.10
CA THR A 1023 16.64 18.83 23.01
C THR A 1023 17.72 18.04 22.26
N VAL A 1024 17.40 17.46 21.10
CA VAL A 1024 18.39 16.77 20.23
C VAL A 1024 19.37 17.77 19.63
N GLU A 1025 18.93 18.95 19.20
CA GLU A 1025 19.81 20.02 18.69
C GLU A 1025 20.75 20.58 19.78
N GLU A 1026 20.26 20.76 21.01
CA GLU A 1026 21.08 21.11 22.18
C GLU A 1026 22.09 20.00 22.55
N GLN A 1027 21.68 18.73 22.50
CA GLN A 1027 22.58 17.59 22.70
C GLN A 1027 23.62 17.48 21.59
N GLN A 1028 23.27 17.74 20.33
CA GLN A 1028 24.22 17.75 19.21
C GLN A 1028 25.24 18.89 19.33
N ARG A 1029 24.83 20.09 19.77
CA ARG A 1029 25.78 21.15 20.17
C ARG A 1029 26.71 20.69 21.29
N THR A 1030 26.13 20.12 22.35
CA THR A 1030 26.90 19.62 23.50
C THR A 1030 27.92 18.54 23.06
N ILE A 1031 27.54 17.64 22.15
CA ILE A 1031 28.43 16.63 21.58
C ILE A 1031 29.54 17.28 20.73
N ALA A 1032 29.23 18.30 19.92
CA ALA A 1032 30.24 19.01 19.15
C ALA A 1032 31.26 19.74 20.05
N GLU A 1033 30.78 20.43 21.10
CA GLU A 1033 31.62 21.09 22.11
C GLU A 1033 32.48 20.07 22.89
N LEU A 1034 31.91 18.92 23.28
CA LEU A 1034 32.65 17.85 23.93
C LEU A 1034 33.69 17.20 23.00
N GLN A 1035 33.39 17.06 21.71
CA GLN A 1035 34.35 16.58 20.71
C GLN A 1035 35.50 17.58 20.51
N ASP A 1036 35.24 18.88 20.47
CA ASP A 1036 36.29 19.90 20.40
C ASP A 1036 37.13 19.96 21.69
N ARG A 1037 36.52 19.76 22.86
CA ARG A 1037 37.27 19.61 24.12
C ARG A 1037 38.09 18.31 24.18
N LEU A 1038 37.62 17.23 23.53
CA LEU A 1038 38.42 16.02 23.33
C LEU A 1038 39.61 16.28 22.39
N ARG A 1039 39.44 17.16 21.39
CA ARG A 1039 40.50 17.60 20.47
C ARG A 1039 41.49 18.58 21.10
N SER A 1040 41.07 19.42 22.05
CA SER A 1040 41.95 20.40 22.72
C SER A 1040 42.73 19.83 23.92
N GLY A 1041 42.21 18.79 24.58
CA GLY A 1041 42.89 18.10 25.69
C GLY A 1041 42.82 18.80 27.05
N GLU A 1042 42.02 19.86 27.20
CA GLU A 1042 41.93 20.64 28.44
C GLU A 1042 40.98 20.00 29.48
N GLY A 1043 41.56 19.18 30.36
CA GLY A 1043 40.87 18.53 31.48
C GLY A 1043 40.57 19.47 32.65
N GLY A 1044 39.50 20.27 32.53
CA GLY A 1044 38.91 21.01 33.66
C GLY A 1044 38.23 20.09 34.71
N PRO A 1045 38.03 20.55 35.95
CA PRO A 1045 37.41 19.75 37.02
C PRO A 1045 35.94 19.41 36.72
N PHE A 1046 35.46 18.31 37.32
CA PHE A 1046 34.09 17.82 37.13
C PHE A 1046 33.05 18.78 37.73
N VAL A 1047 32.17 19.32 36.87
CA VAL A 1047 31.00 20.10 37.28
C VAL A 1047 29.85 19.14 37.54
N VAL A 1048 29.27 19.20 38.74
CA VAL A 1048 28.10 18.39 39.10
C VAL A 1048 26.89 18.96 38.37
N PRO A 1049 26.22 18.19 37.48
CA PRO A 1049 25.06 18.69 36.76
C PRO A 1049 23.92 18.98 37.74
N LYS A 1050 23.17 20.05 37.51
CA LYS A 1050 21.97 20.39 38.28
C LYS A 1050 20.96 19.23 38.26
N PRO A 1051 20.47 18.73 39.41
CA PRO A 1051 19.50 17.63 39.42
C PRO A 1051 18.15 18.05 38.83
N GLN A 1052 17.40 17.07 38.32
CA GLN A 1052 16.01 17.27 37.90
C GLN A 1052 15.13 17.50 39.14
N MET A 1053 14.34 18.58 39.12
CA MET A 1053 13.52 19.01 40.26
C MET A 1053 12.16 19.53 39.80
N GLU A 1054 11.09 19.21 40.51
CA GLU A 1054 9.77 19.82 40.27
C GLU A 1054 9.70 21.21 40.89
N TYR A 1055 9.49 22.25 40.08
CA TYR A 1055 9.31 23.61 40.59
C TYR A 1055 7.92 23.79 41.21
N LEU A 1056 7.88 23.98 42.54
CA LEU A 1056 6.66 24.17 43.33
C LEU A 1056 6.56 25.56 43.99
N VAL A 1057 7.63 26.37 44.01
CA VAL A 1057 7.74 27.65 44.75
C VAL A 1057 6.47 28.52 44.68
N ASP A 1058 5.90 28.71 43.48
CA ASP A 1058 4.72 29.55 43.24
C ASP A 1058 3.37 28.79 43.22
N LYS A 1059 3.40 27.46 43.41
CA LYS A 1059 2.22 26.59 43.57
C LYS A 1059 1.85 26.35 45.05
N LEU A 1060 2.82 26.47 45.97
CA LEU A 1060 2.62 26.20 47.39
C LEU A 1060 1.87 27.35 48.11
N PRO A 1061 1.07 27.04 49.16
CA PRO A 1061 0.45 28.04 50.03
C PRO A 1061 1.45 29.08 50.55
N ARG A 1062 1.01 30.34 50.58
CA ARG A 1062 1.69 31.47 51.23
C ARG A 1062 0.71 32.23 52.12
N HIS A 1063 1.22 32.88 53.16
CA HIS A 1063 0.40 33.70 54.06
C HIS A 1063 0.00 35.02 53.36
N PRO A 1064 -1.27 35.47 53.44
CA PRO A 1064 -1.77 36.60 52.64
C PRO A 1064 -1.11 37.96 52.96
N THR A 1065 -0.39 38.07 54.09
CA THR A 1065 0.19 39.33 54.59
C THR A 1065 1.59 39.21 55.19
N LYS A 1066 2.25 38.05 55.09
CA LYS A 1066 3.61 37.85 55.64
C LYS A 1066 4.54 37.35 54.53
N THR A 1067 5.72 37.95 54.43
CA THR A 1067 6.79 37.57 53.49
C THR A 1067 8.00 37.03 54.24
N TYR A 1068 8.87 36.30 53.56
CA TYR A 1068 10.23 36.07 54.05
C TYR A 1068 11.10 37.30 53.74
N GLU A 1069 12.13 37.51 54.55
CA GLU A 1069 13.20 38.46 54.26
C GLU A 1069 14.14 37.86 53.20
N SER A 1070 14.88 38.70 52.47
CA SER A 1070 15.82 38.28 51.42
C SER A 1070 17.28 38.50 51.80
N ARG A 1071 18.17 37.73 51.16
CA ARG A 1071 19.63 37.70 51.36
C ARG A 1071 20.37 37.59 50.02
N SER A 1072 21.69 37.80 50.02
CA SER A 1072 22.53 37.32 48.93
C SER A 1072 22.64 35.79 48.96
N LEU A 1073 22.89 35.17 47.80
CA LEU A 1073 23.30 33.76 47.78
C LEU A 1073 24.70 33.58 48.39
N GLU A 1074 25.53 34.62 48.41
CA GLU A 1074 26.87 34.61 49.02
C GLU A 1074 26.83 34.61 50.56
N ASP A 1075 25.69 34.99 51.17
CA ASP A 1075 25.48 34.89 52.62
C ASP A 1075 25.26 33.42 53.07
N ILE A 1076 24.97 32.52 52.13
CA ILE A 1076 24.61 31.13 52.40
C ILE A 1076 25.89 30.29 52.53
N THR A 1077 26.33 30.11 53.77
CA THR A 1077 27.57 29.38 54.08
C THR A 1077 27.35 27.92 54.50
N HIS A 1078 26.10 27.48 54.66
CA HIS A 1078 25.75 26.17 55.24
C HIS A 1078 24.51 25.54 54.59
N ILE A 1079 24.47 24.20 54.54
CA ILE A 1079 23.32 23.42 54.05
C ILE A 1079 22.78 22.58 55.21
N THR A 1080 21.48 22.71 55.51
CA THR A 1080 20.85 21.95 56.59
C THR A 1080 20.03 20.77 56.08
N ILE A 1081 20.32 19.57 56.58
CA ILE A 1081 19.52 18.37 56.35
C ILE A 1081 18.45 18.22 57.43
N HIS A 1082 17.20 18.13 56.99
CA HIS A 1082 16.01 17.92 57.80
C HIS A 1082 15.31 16.60 57.45
N HIS A 1083 14.42 16.16 58.33
CA HIS A 1083 13.40 15.16 57.99
C HIS A 1083 12.00 15.74 58.22
N SER A 1084 10.97 15.22 57.54
CA SER A 1084 9.60 15.72 57.75
C SER A 1084 8.98 15.28 59.09
N ALA A 1085 9.62 14.33 59.80
CA ALA A 1085 9.17 13.72 61.06
C ALA A 1085 7.78 13.04 60.97
N ALA A 1086 7.30 12.82 59.75
CA ALA A 1086 5.95 12.39 59.41
C ALA A 1086 6.01 11.17 58.46
N PRO A 1087 4.87 10.55 58.09
CA PRO A 1087 4.84 9.47 57.10
C PRO A 1087 5.51 9.88 55.78
N ALA A 1088 6.25 8.96 55.16
CA ALA A 1088 7.11 9.26 54.02
C ALA A 1088 6.35 9.76 52.78
N ASN A 1089 5.06 9.43 52.66
CA ASN A 1089 4.17 9.88 51.58
C ASN A 1089 3.56 11.28 51.78
N ILE A 1090 3.94 12.03 52.83
CA ILE A 1090 3.46 13.40 53.02
C ILE A 1090 4.11 14.36 52.01
N SER A 1091 3.29 15.13 51.29
CA SER A 1091 3.75 16.02 50.22
C SER A 1091 4.21 17.39 50.74
N ALA A 1092 5.05 18.07 49.95
CA ALA A 1092 5.42 19.47 50.20
C ALA A 1092 4.20 20.39 50.36
N GLN A 1093 3.11 20.13 49.60
CA GLN A 1093 1.84 20.87 49.71
C GLN A 1093 1.19 20.74 51.09
N THR A 1094 1.21 19.56 51.71
CA THR A 1094 0.68 19.36 53.07
C THR A 1094 1.56 20.03 54.12
N ILE A 1095 2.89 19.97 53.97
CA ILE A 1095 3.85 20.65 54.85
C ILE A 1095 3.75 22.18 54.74
N ALA A 1096 3.59 22.73 53.54
CA ALA A 1096 3.34 24.16 53.30
C ALA A 1096 2.03 24.62 53.95
N ASN A 1097 0.93 23.86 53.76
CA ASN A 1097 -0.34 24.12 54.44
C ASN A 1097 -0.20 24.14 55.96
N TYR A 1098 0.57 23.21 56.54
CA TYR A 1098 0.80 23.18 57.99
C TYR A 1098 1.56 24.43 58.49
N HIS A 1099 2.62 24.85 57.80
CA HIS A 1099 3.38 26.04 58.17
C HIS A 1099 2.56 27.34 58.06
N VAL A 1100 1.77 27.50 56.99
CA VAL A 1100 0.98 28.72 56.73
C VAL A 1100 -0.31 28.78 57.55
N ASN A 1101 -1.04 27.67 57.67
CA ASN A 1101 -2.41 27.66 58.23
C ASN A 1101 -2.50 27.16 59.67
N SER A 1102 -1.44 26.57 60.26
CA SER A 1102 -1.46 26.21 61.68
C SER A 1102 -1.48 27.44 62.58
N LYS A 1103 -2.38 27.43 63.58
CA LYS A 1103 -2.46 28.44 64.65
C LYS A 1103 -1.14 28.60 65.44
N SER A 1104 -0.25 27.60 65.41
CA SER A 1104 1.05 27.63 66.10
C SER A 1104 2.19 28.27 65.30
N HIS A 1105 2.02 28.49 63.99
CA HIS A 1105 3.11 28.89 63.09
C HIS A 1105 2.77 30.14 62.29
N GLN A 1106 1.74 30.08 61.42
CA GLN A 1106 1.37 31.16 60.51
C GLN A 1106 2.57 31.78 59.75
N TRP A 1107 3.44 30.93 59.20
CA TRP A 1107 4.65 31.36 58.50
C TRP A 1107 4.34 31.94 57.10
N PRO A 1108 5.23 32.76 56.52
CA PRO A 1108 5.07 33.30 55.16
C PRO A 1108 4.81 32.25 54.07
N GLY A 1109 5.38 31.05 54.21
CA GLY A 1109 5.21 29.93 53.29
C GLY A 1109 5.70 28.62 53.91
N ILE A 1110 6.23 27.73 53.07
CA ILE A 1110 6.98 26.55 53.53
C ILE A 1110 8.36 26.95 54.07
N GLY A 1111 8.79 26.32 55.16
CA GLY A 1111 10.10 26.59 55.76
C GLY A 1111 11.31 25.97 55.04
N TYR A 1112 11.13 25.12 54.04
CA TYR A 1112 12.22 24.40 53.35
C TYR A 1112 12.38 24.88 51.90
N HIS A 1113 13.62 24.89 51.40
CA HIS A 1113 13.94 25.27 50.02
C HIS A 1113 13.81 24.08 49.06
N PHE A 1114 14.12 22.87 49.54
CA PHE A 1114 14.00 21.63 48.77
C PHE A 1114 13.36 20.52 49.61
N TYR A 1115 12.60 19.64 48.96
CA TYR A 1115 11.89 18.52 49.59
C TYR A 1115 12.10 17.22 48.79
N VAL A 1116 12.58 16.14 49.42
CA VAL A 1116 13.00 14.91 48.74
C VAL A 1116 12.05 13.75 49.06
N LYS A 1117 11.29 13.30 48.05
CA LYS A 1117 10.23 12.28 48.14
C LYS A 1117 10.83 10.85 48.20
N PRO A 1118 10.07 9.81 48.61
CA PRO A 1118 10.63 8.48 48.93
C PRO A 1118 11.26 7.72 47.75
N ASP A 1119 10.81 8.06 46.55
CA ASP A 1119 11.30 7.60 45.24
C ASP A 1119 12.58 8.30 44.77
N GLY A 1120 13.07 9.29 45.52
CA GLY A 1120 14.22 10.13 45.14
C GLY A 1120 13.87 11.33 44.26
N SER A 1121 12.60 11.58 43.94
CA SER A 1121 12.21 12.81 43.22
C SER A 1121 12.27 14.02 44.16
N ILE A 1122 12.66 15.18 43.62
CA ILE A 1122 12.97 16.39 44.38
C ILE A 1122 11.99 17.50 44.00
N ASP A 1123 11.37 18.13 44.99
CA ASP A 1123 10.60 19.37 44.83
C ASP A 1123 11.49 20.57 45.18
N HIS A 1124 11.51 21.61 44.35
CA HIS A 1124 12.05 22.92 44.68
C HIS A 1124 10.92 23.80 45.22
N THR A 1125 10.96 24.08 46.53
CA THR A 1125 9.82 24.54 47.32
C THR A 1125 9.94 25.98 47.85
N GLN A 1126 11.14 26.56 47.90
CA GLN A 1126 11.34 27.99 48.18
C GLN A 1126 12.62 28.51 47.54
N ASP A 1127 12.60 29.74 47.04
CA ASP A 1127 13.77 30.45 46.51
C ASP A 1127 14.89 30.54 47.57
N MET A 1128 16.11 30.16 47.18
CA MET A 1128 17.30 30.20 48.06
C MET A 1128 17.68 31.62 48.50
N GLY A 1129 17.29 32.65 47.75
CA GLY A 1129 17.46 34.06 48.13
C GLY A 1129 16.56 34.51 49.30
N LEU A 1130 15.66 33.65 49.81
CA LEU A 1130 14.76 33.96 50.92
C LEU A 1130 15.17 33.27 52.23
N ILE A 1131 15.05 33.99 53.34
CA ILE A 1131 15.39 33.54 54.69
C ILE A 1131 14.23 32.69 55.25
N SER A 1132 14.14 31.45 54.75
CA SER A 1132 13.11 30.48 55.13
C SER A 1132 13.25 30.02 56.59
N TYR A 1133 12.13 29.75 57.28
CA TYR A 1133 12.16 29.39 58.70
C TYR A 1133 12.33 27.88 58.91
N HIS A 1134 13.57 27.40 59.05
CA HIS A 1134 13.85 25.98 59.32
C HIS A 1134 14.85 25.71 60.46
N VAL A 1135 15.79 26.62 60.74
CA VAL A 1135 16.76 26.47 61.85
C VAL A 1135 16.74 27.74 62.69
N TYR A 1136 16.17 27.63 63.89
CA TYR A 1136 16.06 28.77 64.82
C TYR A 1136 17.42 29.42 65.05
N LYS A 1137 17.50 30.75 64.92
CA LYS A 1137 18.75 31.56 64.99
C LYS A 1137 19.87 31.23 63.97
N ASN A 1138 19.61 30.44 62.93
CA ASN A 1138 20.61 30.16 61.90
C ASN A 1138 20.04 30.24 60.46
N ASN A 1139 18.76 30.63 60.28
CA ASN A 1139 18.10 30.73 58.98
C ASN A 1139 18.87 31.62 57.98
N GLU A 1140 19.40 32.76 58.43
CA GLU A 1140 20.02 33.80 57.59
C GLU A 1140 21.08 33.23 56.63
N TYR A 1141 21.94 32.33 57.12
CA TYR A 1141 23.07 31.78 56.37
C TYR A 1141 22.90 30.30 55.94
N THR A 1142 21.69 29.73 56.07
CA THR A 1142 21.43 28.30 55.78
C THR A 1142 20.40 28.07 54.68
N VAL A 1143 20.59 26.99 53.91
CA VAL A 1143 19.59 26.41 53.00
C VAL A 1143 19.13 25.05 53.51
N GLY A 1144 17.86 24.96 53.93
CA GLY A 1144 17.21 23.73 54.39
C GLY A 1144 16.74 22.83 53.25
N VAL A 1145 17.26 21.60 53.22
CA VAL A 1145 16.81 20.45 52.43
C VAL A 1145 16.10 19.47 53.35
N CYS A 1146 14.87 19.07 53.04
CA CYS A 1146 14.06 18.19 53.89
C CYS A 1146 13.74 16.86 53.21
N VAL A 1147 14.08 15.74 53.86
CA VAL A 1147 13.85 14.39 53.35
C VAL A 1147 12.53 13.85 53.92
N ALA A 1148 11.63 13.39 53.05
CA ALA A 1148 10.28 12.96 53.43
C ALA A 1148 10.29 11.64 54.22
N GLY A 1149 10.00 11.71 55.53
CA GLY A 1149 9.92 10.55 56.41
C GLY A 1149 10.26 10.84 57.87
N ASN A 1150 10.14 9.82 58.71
CA ASN A 1150 10.50 9.86 60.12
C ASN A 1150 11.72 8.97 60.40
N PHE A 1151 12.91 9.50 60.11
CA PHE A 1151 14.20 8.80 60.29
C PHE A 1151 14.69 8.78 61.75
N THR A 1152 13.77 8.80 62.72
CA THR A 1152 14.11 8.72 64.15
C THR A 1152 14.85 7.42 64.45
N ASP A 1153 14.39 6.28 63.92
CA ASP A 1153 14.94 4.94 64.19
C ASP A 1153 15.29 4.12 62.94
N VAL A 1154 15.03 4.64 61.75
CA VAL A 1154 15.40 4.08 60.44
C VAL A 1154 16.14 5.13 59.61
N ILE A 1155 16.86 4.71 58.56
CA ILE A 1155 17.50 5.62 57.58
C ILE A 1155 16.58 5.88 56.36
N PRO A 1156 16.85 6.93 55.55
CA PRO A 1156 16.15 7.17 54.28
C PRO A 1156 16.36 6.04 53.25
N THR A 1157 15.50 6.01 52.22
CA THR A 1157 15.64 5.05 51.12
C THR A 1157 16.96 5.29 50.34
N PRO A 1158 17.52 4.28 49.66
CA PRO A 1158 18.68 4.49 48.79
C PRO A 1158 18.43 5.55 47.70
N ALA A 1159 17.19 5.67 47.21
CA ALA A 1159 16.79 6.71 46.27
C ALA A 1159 16.85 8.11 46.92
N GLN A 1160 16.31 8.27 48.14
CA GLN A 1160 16.43 9.51 48.92
C GLN A 1160 17.88 9.89 49.21
N ILE A 1161 18.74 8.93 49.57
CA ILE A 1161 20.17 9.18 49.81
C ILE A 1161 20.87 9.64 48.52
N ASN A 1162 20.64 8.96 47.40
CA ASN A 1162 21.22 9.34 46.10
C ASN A 1162 20.78 10.74 45.66
N ALA A 1163 19.47 11.02 45.72
CA ALA A 1163 18.89 12.30 45.33
C ALA A 1163 19.36 13.45 46.24
N THR A 1164 19.35 13.24 47.56
CA THR A 1164 19.86 14.23 48.52
C THR A 1164 21.35 14.49 48.31
N ALA A 1165 22.15 13.45 48.03
CA ALA A 1165 23.57 13.61 47.77
C ALA A 1165 23.88 14.39 46.48
N HIS A 1166 23.13 14.12 45.40
CA HIS A 1166 23.27 14.85 44.14
C HIS A 1166 22.85 16.32 44.29
N LEU A 1167 21.71 16.57 44.95
CA LEU A 1167 21.24 17.90 45.29
C LEU A 1167 22.26 18.68 46.13
N VAL A 1168 22.78 18.08 47.21
CA VAL A 1168 23.74 18.75 48.08
C VAL A 1168 25.08 18.99 47.38
N ALA A 1169 25.58 18.03 46.57
CA ALA A 1169 26.82 18.22 45.80
C ALA A 1169 26.70 19.35 44.77
N TRP A 1170 25.54 19.50 44.10
CA TRP A 1170 25.26 20.63 43.24
C TRP A 1170 25.19 21.95 44.02
N LEU A 1171 24.41 22.00 45.12
CA LEU A 1171 24.30 23.19 45.99
C LEU A 1171 25.66 23.63 46.57
N MET A 1172 26.55 22.68 46.88
CA MET A 1172 27.91 22.98 47.34
C MET A 1172 28.76 23.67 46.26
N GLN A 1173 28.57 23.36 44.98
CA GLN A 1173 29.29 24.04 43.89
C GLN A 1173 28.71 25.45 43.62
N GLU A 1174 27.38 25.57 43.54
CA GLU A 1174 26.69 26.86 43.32
C GLU A 1174 26.97 27.87 44.44
N LEU A 1175 26.84 27.42 45.70
CA LEU A 1175 26.94 28.26 46.89
C LEU A 1175 28.35 28.26 47.51
N LYS A 1176 29.31 27.53 46.91
CA LYS A 1176 30.70 27.38 47.38
C LYS A 1176 30.82 26.85 48.83
N VAL A 1177 29.83 26.06 49.27
CA VAL A 1177 29.74 25.53 50.64
C VAL A 1177 30.65 24.30 50.80
N PRO A 1178 31.57 24.26 51.80
CA PRO A 1178 32.40 23.09 52.05
C PRO A 1178 31.59 21.94 52.67
N ILE A 1179 32.03 20.69 52.46
CA ILE A 1179 31.30 19.48 52.88
C ILE A 1179 31.06 19.40 54.41
N ASP A 1180 31.87 20.08 55.22
CA ASP A 1180 31.71 20.12 56.67
C ASP A 1180 30.62 21.07 57.16
N ASN A 1181 30.22 22.03 56.33
CA ASN A 1181 29.08 22.90 56.56
C ASN A 1181 27.74 22.26 56.09
N VAL A 1182 27.77 21.01 55.61
CA VAL A 1182 26.59 20.16 55.41
C VAL A 1182 26.27 19.47 56.74
N MET A 1183 25.20 19.92 57.39
CA MET A 1183 24.90 19.60 58.79
C MET A 1183 23.42 19.22 58.97
N GLY A 1184 23.12 18.27 59.85
CA GLY A 1184 21.74 17.98 60.25
C GLY A 1184 21.21 19.03 61.24
N HIS A 1185 19.91 19.30 61.24
CA HIS A 1185 19.27 20.34 62.08
C HIS A 1185 19.78 20.39 63.54
N LYS A 1186 19.85 19.25 64.23
CA LYS A 1186 20.35 19.14 65.63
C LYS A 1186 21.83 19.47 65.86
N GLN A 1187 22.62 19.71 64.81
CA GLN A 1187 24.02 20.13 64.93
C GLN A 1187 24.17 21.65 64.99
N PHE A 1188 23.13 22.42 64.66
CA PHE A 1188 23.19 23.88 64.69
C PHE A 1188 23.05 24.44 66.11
N PRO A 1189 23.79 25.50 66.48
CA PRO A 1189 23.64 26.19 67.75
C PRO A 1189 22.18 26.56 68.06
N TYR A 1190 21.81 26.53 69.34
CA TYR A 1190 20.48 26.88 69.85
C TYR A 1190 19.30 25.99 69.39
N ASN A 1191 19.54 24.84 68.73
CA ASN A 1191 18.47 23.96 68.21
C ASN A 1191 18.37 22.62 68.97
N THR A 1192 17.53 22.57 70.01
CA THR A 1192 17.27 21.35 70.81
C THR A 1192 16.24 20.45 70.13
N THR A 1193 16.65 19.74 69.06
CA THR A 1193 15.76 18.96 68.19
C THR A 1193 16.23 17.52 67.98
N SER A 1194 15.30 16.61 67.66
CA SER A 1194 15.60 15.24 67.21
C SER A 1194 16.01 15.18 65.73
N CYS A 1195 15.63 16.20 64.93
CA CYS A 1195 15.81 16.26 63.49
C CYS A 1195 17.30 16.24 63.07
N PRO A 1196 17.71 15.50 62.02
CA PRO A 1196 16.91 14.69 61.10
C PRO A 1196 16.79 13.21 61.53
N GLY A 1197 16.90 12.91 62.83
CA GLY A 1197 16.71 11.57 63.42
C GLY A 1197 17.78 11.16 64.43
N ARG A 1198 17.52 10.11 65.24
CA ARG A 1198 18.56 9.54 66.12
C ARG A 1198 19.67 8.90 65.27
N GLN A 1199 19.27 8.20 64.22
CA GLN A 1199 20.16 7.52 63.26
C GLN A 1199 21.07 8.44 62.44
N TRP A 1200 20.92 9.77 62.53
CA TRP A 1200 21.84 10.71 61.88
C TRP A 1200 23.29 10.55 62.36
N LEU A 1201 23.53 10.36 63.67
CA LEU A 1201 24.89 10.29 64.26
C LEU A 1201 25.19 9.04 65.10
N LYS A 1202 24.18 8.19 65.37
CA LYS A 1202 24.28 7.11 66.37
C LYS A 1202 24.63 5.75 65.75
N ASP A 1203 23.62 4.93 65.43
CA ASP A 1203 23.83 3.52 65.11
C ASP A 1203 24.00 3.27 63.61
N GLN A 1204 23.03 3.70 62.80
CA GLN A 1204 23.01 3.50 61.33
C GLN A 1204 23.66 4.67 60.54
N LYS A 1205 24.08 5.73 61.24
CA LYS A 1205 24.87 6.89 60.78
C LYS A 1205 24.67 7.33 59.31
N TRP A 1206 23.44 7.69 58.93
CA TRP A 1206 23.19 8.11 57.54
C TRP A 1206 23.81 9.46 57.16
N HIS A 1207 24.34 10.23 58.13
CA HIS A 1207 25.28 11.34 57.88
C HIS A 1207 26.53 10.87 57.12
N ASP A 1208 27.16 9.78 57.58
CA ASP A 1208 28.42 9.27 57.02
C ASP A 1208 28.17 8.70 55.61
N LEU A 1209 27.05 7.97 55.45
CA LEU A 1209 26.57 7.48 54.16
C LEU A 1209 26.31 8.61 53.16
N LEU A 1210 25.62 9.67 53.61
CA LEU A 1210 25.30 10.83 52.77
C LEU A 1210 26.56 11.61 52.38
N LYS A 1211 27.48 11.91 53.33
CA LYS A 1211 28.77 12.57 53.01
C LYS A 1211 29.62 11.73 52.05
N THR A 1212 29.66 10.41 52.23
CA THR A 1212 30.34 9.50 51.28
C THR A 1212 29.74 9.59 49.88
N ARG A 1213 28.42 9.66 49.76
CA ARG A 1213 27.76 9.78 48.46
C ARG A 1213 27.96 11.15 47.82
N ILE A 1214 27.90 12.24 48.60
CA ILE A 1214 28.21 13.61 48.14
C ILE A 1214 29.63 13.66 47.56
N GLN A 1215 30.61 13.13 48.30
CA GLN A 1215 32.01 13.06 47.84
C GLN A 1215 32.13 12.28 46.53
N GLY A 1216 31.47 11.12 46.41
CA GLY A 1216 31.44 10.35 45.17
C GLY A 1216 30.83 11.11 43.98
N VAL A 1217 29.78 11.93 44.22
CA VAL A 1217 29.19 12.78 43.17
C VAL A 1217 30.14 13.89 42.72
N LEU A 1218 30.85 14.53 43.66
CA LEU A 1218 31.87 15.55 43.37
C LEU A 1218 33.08 14.96 42.59
N GLU A 1219 33.37 13.67 42.79
CA GLU A 1219 34.39 12.90 42.07
C GLU A 1219 33.91 12.37 40.69
N GLY A 1220 32.76 12.83 40.18
CA GLY A 1220 32.23 12.41 38.88
C GLY A 1220 31.52 11.06 38.86
N LYS A 1221 31.38 10.38 40.02
CA LYS A 1221 30.76 9.05 40.13
C LYS A 1221 29.22 9.15 40.24
N LEU A 1222 28.59 9.94 39.37
CA LEU A 1222 27.15 9.87 39.15
C LEU A 1222 26.76 8.43 38.75
N GLY A 1223 25.60 7.97 39.19
CA GLY A 1223 25.12 6.61 38.92
C GLY A 1223 25.79 5.48 39.72
N ALA A 1224 27.05 5.64 40.17
CA ALA A 1224 27.73 4.60 40.96
C ALA A 1224 26.97 4.26 42.25
N ALA A 1225 26.41 3.05 42.34
CA ALA A 1225 25.49 2.67 43.40
C ALA A 1225 26.21 2.33 44.71
N ILE A 1226 26.13 3.20 45.71
CA ILE A 1226 26.48 2.82 47.08
C ILE A 1226 25.36 1.94 47.64
N LYS A 1227 25.55 0.62 47.56
CA LYS A 1227 24.69 -0.36 48.23
C LYS A 1227 25.39 -0.87 49.50
N PRO A 1228 24.88 -0.59 50.72
CA PRO A 1228 25.25 -1.37 51.90
C PRO A 1228 24.55 -2.74 51.82
N LEU A 1229 25.07 -3.65 50.99
CA LEU A 1229 24.56 -5.00 50.82
C LEU A 1229 24.92 -5.86 52.04
N TYR A 1230 24.10 -5.83 53.08
CA TYR A 1230 24.23 -6.78 54.20
C TYR A 1230 24.00 -8.22 53.76
N HIS A 1231 23.16 -8.44 52.73
CA HIS A 1231 22.79 -9.75 52.21
C HIS A 1231 22.35 -9.62 50.74
N TYR A 1232 22.99 -10.38 49.84
CA TYR A 1232 22.60 -10.50 48.43
C TYR A 1232 22.28 -11.96 48.09
N VAL A 1233 21.23 -12.20 47.31
CA VAL A 1233 20.95 -13.50 46.68
C VAL A 1233 21.38 -13.41 45.22
N LEU A 1234 22.37 -14.22 44.83
CA LEU A 1234 22.93 -14.22 43.47
C LEU A 1234 22.32 -15.34 42.63
N PHE A 1235 21.51 -14.97 41.65
CA PHE A 1235 21.05 -15.89 40.62
C PHE A 1235 22.07 -15.97 39.46
N TRP A 1236 22.28 -17.16 38.90
CA TRP A 1236 23.20 -17.39 37.78
C TRP A 1236 22.73 -16.69 36.49
N GLN A 1237 23.60 -16.54 35.47
CA GLN A 1237 23.24 -15.93 34.17
C GLN A 1237 23.31 -16.94 33.01
N HIS A 1238 22.27 -17.76 32.84
CA HIS A 1238 22.06 -18.57 31.63
C HIS A 1238 20.56 -18.66 31.29
N GLY A 1239 20.24 -18.81 30.00
CA GLY A 1239 18.92 -18.53 29.44
C GLY A 1239 17.74 -19.31 30.03
N ASP A 1240 16.71 -18.55 30.37
CA ASP A 1240 15.25 -18.78 30.31
C ASP A 1240 14.60 -20.04 30.92
N ALA A 1241 15.33 -21.12 31.20
CA ALA A 1241 14.72 -22.43 31.52
C ALA A 1241 14.75 -22.87 33.00
N TRP A 1242 15.63 -22.30 33.84
CA TRP A 1242 15.82 -22.73 35.25
C TRP A 1242 15.49 -21.63 36.28
N ALA A 1243 15.43 -20.37 35.85
CA ALA A 1243 15.35 -19.22 36.75
C ALA A 1243 14.07 -19.19 37.60
N GLU A 1244 12.98 -19.81 37.15
CA GLU A 1244 11.72 -19.87 37.90
C GLU A 1244 11.78 -20.83 39.10
N GLU A 1245 12.45 -21.98 38.99
CA GLU A 1245 12.49 -22.96 40.08
C GLU A 1245 13.40 -22.49 41.24
N ASP A 1246 14.59 -21.99 40.91
CA ASP A 1246 15.48 -21.33 41.89
C ASP A 1246 14.80 -20.08 42.50
N TRP A 1247 14.04 -19.31 41.73
CA TRP A 1247 13.24 -18.18 42.25
C TRP A 1247 12.12 -18.64 43.19
N LEU A 1248 11.39 -19.72 42.86
CA LEU A 1248 10.33 -20.27 43.71
C LEU A 1248 10.89 -20.85 45.03
N GLY A 1249 12.05 -21.52 44.98
CA GLY A 1249 12.79 -21.96 46.16
C GLY A 1249 13.27 -20.78 47.01
N ALA A 1250 13.89 -19.78 46.37
CA ALA A 1250 14.34 -18.56 47.03
C ALA A 1250 13.17 -17.72 47.59
N ARG A 1251 11.96 -17.77 47.02
CA ARG A 1251 10.80 -16.94 47.40
C ARG A 1251 10.52 -16.94 48.90
N ASN A 1252 10.58 -18.10 49.54
CA ASN A 1252 10.34 -18.24 50.99
C ASN A 1252 11.49 -17.63 51.82
N TYR A 1253 12.72 -17.71 51.33
CA TYR A 1253 13.91 -17.11 51.93
C TYR A 1253 13.88 -15.58 51.78
N VAL A 1254 13.60 -15.09 50.56
CA VAL A 1254 13.48 -13.66 50.24
C VAL A 1254 12.34 -13.00 51.01
N ALA A 1255 11.17 -13.64 51.11
CA ALA A 1255 10.06 -13.13 51.92
C ALA A 1255 10.40 -13.01 53.42
N ARG A 1256 11.20 -13.94 53.95
CA ARG A 1256 11.59 -14.03 55.36
C ARG A 1256 12.73 -13.10 55.76
N PHE A 1257 13.78 -13.00 54.94
CA PHE A 1257 15.01 -12.27 55.27
C PHE A 1257 15.17 -10.95 54.50
N ARG A 1258 14.43 -10.75 53.40
CA ARG A 1258 14.44 -9.56 52.54
C ARG A 1258 15.86 -9.11 52.10
N PRO A 1259 16.69 -10.03 51.57
CA PRO A 1259 17.96 -9.67 50.94
C PRO A 1259 17.70 -8.86 49.66
N THR A 1260 18.72 -8.15 49.17
CA THR A 1260 18.70 -7.71 47.77
C THR A 1260 18.91 -8.95 46.90
N SER A 1261 18.23 -9.06 45.76
CA SER A 1261 18.36 -10.23 44.88
C SER A 1261 18.65 -9.78 43.45
N GLY A 1262 19.44 -10.54 42.70
CA GLY A 1262 19.74 -10.21 41.31
C GLY A 1262 20.81 -11.10 40.69
N PHE A 1263 21.17 -10.78 39.45
CA PHE A 1263 22.04 -11.60 38.60
C PHE A 1263 23.49 -11.10 38.51
N SER A 1264 23.85 -10.03 39.23
CA SER A 1264 25.16 -9.39 39.08
C SER A 1264 26.18 -9.98 40.05
N VAL A 1265 27.20 -10.65 39.50
CA VAL A 1265 28.34 -11.18 40.27
C VAL A 1265 29.09 -10.03 40.96
N ASP A 1266 29.26 -8.89 40.27
CA ASP A 1266 29.93 -7.70 40.79
C ASP A 1266 29.16 -7.00 41.92
N ASP A 1267 27.81 -7.10 41.93
CA ASP A 1267 26.99 -6.69 43.08
C ASP A 1267 27.21 -7.64 44.25
N ALA A 1268 27.13 -8.96 43.99
CA ALA A 1268 27.22 -9.99 45.03
C ALA A 1268 28.59 -9.95 45.73
N MET A 1269 29.67 -9.72 45.00
CA MET A 1269 31.03 -9.55 45.55
C MET A 1269 31.17 -8.32 46.48
N GLN A 1270 30.22 -7.38 46.46
CA GLN A 1270 30.17 -6.23 47.37
C GLN A 1270 29.22 -6.44 48.57
N ALA A 1271 28.65 -7.64 48.72
CA ALA A 1271 27.80 -8.00 49.85
C ALA A 1271 28.58 -8.58 51.03
N GLN A 1272 28.15 -8.28 52.26
CA GLN A 1272 28.70 -8.89 53.48
C GLN A 1272 28.36 -10.39 53.58
N ASN A 1273 27.21 -10.79 53.06
CA ASN A 1273 26.79 -12.19 52.92
C ASN A 1273 26.20 -12.38 51.52
N VAL A 1274 26.61 -13.44 50.83
CA VAL A 1274 25.99 -13.91 49.58
C VAL A 1274 25.26 -15.23 49.87
N THR A 1275 24.18 -15.48 49.14
CA THR A 1275 23.44 -16.74 49.11
C THR A 1275 23.14 -17.10 47.67
#